data_AF-A0A2P6Q2P5-F1
#
_entry.id   AF-A0A2P6Q2P5-F1
#
_cell.length_a   1.000
_cell.length_b   1.000
_cell.length_c   1.000
_cell.angle_alpha   90.00
_cell.angle_beta   90.00
_cell.angle_gamma   90.00
#
_symmetry.space_group_name_H-M   'P 1'
#
loop_
_entity.id
_entity.type
_entity.pdbx_description
1 polymer ?
#
loop_
_entity_poly.entity_id
_entity_poly.type
_entity_poly.pdbx_seq_one_letter_code
_entity_poly.pdbx_strand_id
1 'polypeptide(L)'
;MANFIARTLVRRVFSLAGQEFSLQWGFGRELTKLRETLGIVEALLRDADHPRHNQQQGEAVQLWVAKLEEIADDADNLLDECSYEELRVQVELPTRIGRTLNSVSLSKARYRRKKARKIQKINKSLKNLCKLASGIGLVSTPLPSAAPRNRETYSFFDKDEEIIVGREEVVSHIVTNSTSSQANHLSVLAIVGMGGLGKTTVAKLVCHDPTIEGHFHEKIWICVSTEFQVVMILRRILQSFRPGAGAAVEGKDELCKTLKQELKGKRYLLILDDVWCQESEKWEELISCLSNVNDRLGSNIIVTTRNVGVASTIASILQTFTILEMDKLSDNQCWQILKNRAFPDGTAHLNEDQEILGKEIARRCAGLPLVAKVLGYTMRSKTSDGWRSIVESSIWNLPGGDTKILSILKLSFNDLKSPALKQCFAFCSNFVKDFEFKREDLIRLWMAQGWLHHFSTEESNLDMEDIGAEYFGILLENSFFQDVRRDPYGNITSCKMHDLVHDLAQHVSKSRWDSKETETKRGLRSFFVERDQVLFNTLPSFEALRVVKLCGADIKVLPDSVGKMKHLRYLDISNTKIRTLPKSVGKLYNLQTLRMNYLELRACPKELTNLINLRHISYDRVFSGWSPWPSGMGRLTNLQSLPEFQVLKKIGCGIEELGSLKQLKGKLSIYCLECVTDIEKAKKANLVEKCIRDLSLSWSWSSTSRPNCNDEDVLEALQPHPNLEVLKIENFLGDKFPSWIMSKLSLPSNLKEIKFRGCKECKEVPKLGHLPNLRSLYIEMPNLERLGSDFYGYDPHEATTGCQTKALFPALKSLTIQYAGKLIEWSEPQVLLPTVVFQSLEKLNLQGSPQLRSAPSYFPSLQSLSLVKIDSGVPVTSVLSKLTTLTYLHISGVKGLDCLPEGMLRNNKNLARLKIDRCEELTCIAPHGFGCCASLQSLVIVGCNKLRYLSEGLLAPSLEELLISDCPSLESIPFTEGIEYGSLHTLRIKKYSTLTSIPSLQGFSSVRAIKISECSELLSLPSGLNCCTSLGKIKIRSCSKLKFISIDSLPSLVRLDIRTCSSLESIDALHGFRCLYEFTIRDCDKLTSLLGSFPILQGLEIRNCPSLETIPCSDNLTTLSSLKIYSCDGFISKLSELASLTSLRRLEVGDFCKELDSFPVIPQLQTLMLSGWPKLKSLHEQIQHFTSLTSLNINSFDEVESLPEWLGSVSSLTVLIIELCHNLKYLPSRQAMQRLTKLRSLYICCDCPLIKRCRKGGPEWPKISHIPDLSLGKYKELTV
;
A
#
# COMPACT_ATOMS: atom_id res chain seq x y z
N MET A 1 -15.66 36.02 -2.44
CA MET A 1 -15.61 34.96 -3.46
C MET A 1 -16.33 35.39 -4.75
N ALA A 2 -17.55 35.92 -4.63
CA ALA A 2 -18.45 36.38 -5.70
C ALA A 2 -17.80 37.08 -6.91
N ASN A 3 -16.82 37.96 -6.70
CA ASN A 3 -16.10 38.68 -7.78
C ASN A 3 -15.54 37.70 -8.84
N PHE A 4 -15.02 36.55 -8.41
CA PHE A 4 -14.52 35.50 -9.30
C PHE A 4 -15.66 34.69 -9.96
N ILE A 5 -16.76 34.44 -9.25
CA ILE A 5 -17.93 33.70 -9.79
C ILE A 5 -18.60 34.54 -10.89
N ALA A 6 -18.80 35.85 -10.65
CA ALA A 6 -19.34 36.78 -11.63
C ALA A 6 -18.51 36.81 -12.92
N ARG A 7 -17.18 36.91 -12.83
CA ARG A 7 -16.27 36.87 -14.00
C ARG A 7 -16.36 35.58 -14.80
N THR A 8 -16.40 34.42 -14.13
CA THR A 8 -16.56 33.13 -14.81
C THR A 8 -17.92 33.06 -15.52
N LEU A 9 -19.00 33.52 -14.88
CA LEU A 9 -20.32 33.60 -15.50
C LEU A 9 -20.38 34.55 -16.69
N VAL A 10 -19.78 35.73 -16.61
CA VAL A 10 -19.67 36.67 -17.74
C VAL A 10 -19.01 35.96 -18.92
N ARG A 11 -17.84 35.33 -18.73
CA ARG A 11 -17.15 34.56 -19.78
C ARG A 11 -18.02 33.43 -20.35
N ARG A 12 -18.74 32.67 -19.52
CA ARG A 12 -19.68 31.62 -19.99
C ARG A 12 -20.86 32.19 -20.81
N VAL A 13 -21.45 33.31 -20.38
CA VAL A 13 -22.53 33.99 -21.13
C VAL A 13 -22.03 34.56 -22.45
N PHE A 14 -20.81 35.12 -22.49
CA PHE A 14 -20.15 35.55 -23.74
C PHE A 14 -19.99 34.37 -24.72
N SER A 15 -19.45 33.24 -24.26
CA SER A 15 -19.26 32.03 -25.08
C SER A 15 -20.59 31.52 -25.67
N LEU A 16 -21.62 31.35 -24.83
CA LEU A 16 -22.95 30.88 -25.25
C LEU A 16 -23.73 31.90 -26.09
N ALA A 17 -23.38 33.19 -26.04
CA ALA A 17 -23.95 34.21 -26.92
C ALA A 17 -23.30 34.22 -28.32
N GLY A 18 -21.99 33.92 -28.40
CA GLY A 18 -21.24 33.86 -29.65
C GLY A 18 -21.45 32.58 -30.49
N GLN A 19 -21.98 31.52 -29.89
CA GLN A 19 -22.31 30.27 -30.58
C GLN A 19 -23.64 30.38 -31.36
N GLU A 20 -23.81 29.56 -32.41
CA GLU A 20 -25.04 29.45 -33.22
C GLU A 20 -26.30 29.21 -32.38
N PHE A 21 -26.15 28.66 -31.17
CA PHE A 21 -27.18 28.54 -30.14
C PHE A 21 -28.04 29.80 -30.00
N SER A 22 -27.42 31.00 -29.97
CA SER A 22 -28.13 32.27 -29.73
C SER A 22 -29.09 32.62 -30.88
N LEU A 23 -28.67 32.36 -32.12
CA LEU A 23 -29.44 32.51 -33.36
C LEU A 23 -30.52 31.42 -33.47
N GLN A 24 -30.15 30.15 -33.32
CA GLN A 24 -31.01 29.00 -33.58
C GLN A 24 -32.15 28.87 -32.54
N TRP A 25 -31.96 29.37 -31.31
CA TRP A 25 -32.95 29.30 -30.22
C TRP A 25 -33.68 30.62 -29.90
N GLY A 26 -33.15 31.77 -30.35
CA GLY A 26 -33.82 33.06 -30.28
C GLY A 26 -33.70 33.80 -28.94
N PHE A 27 -32.64 33.55 -28.16
CA PHE A 27 -32.43 34.17 -26.84
C PHE A 27 -31.36 35.27 -26.83
N GLY A 28 -30.81 35.67 -27.98
CA GLY A 28 -29.74 36.66 -28.06
C GLY A 28 -30.05 37.96 -27.28
N ARG A 29 -31.28 38.49 -27.38
CA ARG A 29 -31.68 39.71 -26.66
C ARG A 29 -31.67 39.55 -25.13
N GLU A 30 -32.15 38.41 -24.62
CA GLU A 30 -32.12 38.06 -23.20
C GLU A 30 -30.72 37.79 -22.66
N LEU A 31 -29.85 37.15 -23.44
CA LEU A 31 -28.46 36.86 -23.09
C LEU A 31 -27.58 38.10 -23.12
N THR A 32 -27.76 39.01 -24.09
CA THR A 32 -27.08 40.32 -24.09
C THR A 32 -27.47 41.14 -22.86
N LYS A 33 -28.76 41.17 -22.49
CA LYS A 33 -29.22 41.83 -21.25
C LYS A 33 -28.67 41.19 -19.97
N LEU A 34 -28.40 39.88 -19.98
CA LEU A 34 -27.72 39.19 -18.88
C LEU A 34 -26.25 39.60 -18.79
N ARG A 35 -25.53 39.60 -19.93
CA ARG A 35 -24.15 40.11 -20.06
C ARG A 35 -24.01 41.56 -19.58
N GLU A 36 -24.88 42.46 -20.03
CA GLU A 36 -24.93 43.87 -19.59
C GLU A 36 -25.08 43.98 -18.07
N THR A 37 -26.06 43.26 -17.50
CA THR A 37 -26.37 43.37 -16.07
C THR A 37 -25.27 42.74 -15.21
N LEU A 38 -24.67 41.62 -15.65
CA LEU A 38 -23.51 41.01 -14.98
C LEU A 38 -22.27 41.91 -15.03
N GLY A 39 -22.07 42.70 -16.10
CA GLY A 39 -20.96 43.67 -16.17
C GLY A 39 -21.10 44.80 -15.13
N ILE A 40 -22.31 45.32 -14.92
CA ILE A 40 -22.61 46.30 -13.86
C ILE A 40 -22.35 45.69 -12.47
N VAL A 41 -22.76 44.44 -12.28
CA VAL A 41 -22.53 43.69 -11.04
C VAL A 41 -21.03 43.43 -10.79
N GLU A 42 -20.22 43.21 -11.82
CA GLU A 42 -18.76 43.05 -11.68
C GLU A 42 -18.04 44.37 -11.30
N ALA A 43 -18.65 45.54 -11.58
CA ALA A 43 -18.16 46.81 -11.07
C ALA A 43 -18.48 46.95 -9.56
N LEU A 44 -19.75 46.75 -9.18
CA LEU A 44 -20.23 46.80 -7.78
C LEU A 44 -19.53 45.78 -6.85
N LEU A 45 -19.01 44.68 -7.41
CA LEU A 45 -18.24 43.68 -6.68
C LEU A 45 -16.80 44.10 -6.34
N ARG A 46 -16.27 45.13 -6.99
CA ARG A 46 -14.98 45.75 -6.63
C ARG A 46 -15.16 46.74 -5.48
N ASP A 47 -16.37 47.31 -5.36
CA ASP A 47 -16.76 48.18 -4.24
C ASP A 47 -16.89 47.44 -2.92
N ALA A 48 -17.63 46.31 -2.91
CA ALA A 48 -17.96 45.56 -1.70
C ALA A 48 -16.75 45.02 -0.90
N ASP A 49 -15.56 45.05 -1.46
CA ASP A 49 -14.30 44.72 -0.80
C ASP A 49 -13.63 45.95 -0.13
N HIS A 50 -14.33 46.97 0.41
CA HIS A 50 -13.75 48.15 1.13
C HIS A 50 -13.93 48.06 2.66
N PRO A 51 -12.96 48.42 3.54
CA PRO A 51 -13.12 48.41 4.99
C PRO A 51 -13.70 49.73 5.54
N ARG A 52 -14.14 50.67 4.70
CA ARG A 52 -14.80 51.92 5.15
C ARG A 52 -16.20 51.69 5.74
N HIS A 53 -16.70 50.46 5.71
CA HIS A 53 -17.98 50.09 6.28
C HIS A 53 -17.84 49.76 7.78
N ASN A 54 -18.35 50.64 8.63
CA ASN A 54 -18.46 50.42 10.08
C ASN A 54 -19.23 49.12 10.38
N GLN A 55 -19.07 48.58 11.59
CA GLN A 55 -19.60 47.26 12.01
C GLN A 55 -21.10 47.02 11.68
N GLN A 56 -21.94 48.06 11.65
CA GLN A 56 -23.36 47.97 11.29
C GLN A 56 -23.66 47.82 9.79
N GLN A 57 -22.72 48.15 8.89
CA GLN A 57 -22.88 47.98 7.43
C GLN A 57 -22.32 46.65 6.91
N GLY A 58 -21.36 46.04 7.61
CA GLY A 58 -20.67 44.83 7.15
C GLY A 58 -21.61 43.65 6.86
N GLU A 59 -22.59 43.41 7.74
CA GLU A 59 -23.59 42.35 7.53
C GLU A 59 -24.45 42.60 6.29
N ALA A 60 -24.89 43.84 6.05
CA ALA A 60 -25.71 44.18 4.88
C ALA A 60 -24.96 43.94 3.56
N VAL A 61 -23.66 44.22 3.52
CA VAL A 61 -22.79 43.93 2.37
C VAL A 61 -22.59 42.43 2.20
N GLN A 62 -22.30 41.68 3.27
CA GLN A 62 -22.18 40.22 3.20
C GLN A 62 -23.48 39.55 2.71
N LEU A 63 -24.63 40.02 3.16
CA LEU A 63 -25.95 39.49 2.80
C LEU A 63 -26.33 39.89 1.35
N TRP A 64 -25.83 41.02 0.83
CA TRP A 64 -25.89 41.36 -0.60
C TRP A 64 -25.00 40.44 -1.45
N VAL A 65 -23.77 40.17 -1.01
CA VAL A 65 -22.83 39.25 -1.68
C VAL A 65 -23.38 37.82 -1.71
N ALA A 66 -23.96 37.31 -0.62
CA ALA A 66 -24.59 35.99 -0.57
C ALA A 66 -25.77 35.87 -1.56
N LYS A 67 -26.63 36.90 -1.65
CA LYS A 67 -27.71 36.96 -2.64
C LYS A 67 -27.19 37.00 -4.08
N LEU A 68 -26.03 37.60 -4.31
CA LEU A 68 -25.40 37.52 -5.62
C LEU A 68 -24.91 36.11 -5.94
N GLU A 69 -24.27 35.43 -4.99
CA GLU A 69 -23.80 34.05 -5.19
C GLU A 69 -24.98 33.08 -5.44
N GLU A 70 -26.14 33.28 -4.81
CA GLU A 70 -27.38 32.53 -5.13
C GLU A 70 -27.83 32.75 -6.59
N ILE A 71 -27.95 34.01 -7.03
CA ILE A 71 -28.41 34.33 -8.40
C ILE A 71 -27.37 33.89 -9.45
N ALA A 72 -26.09 33.92 -9.09
CA ALA A 72 -24.99 33.41 -9.88
C ALA A 72 -25.07 31.88 -10.06
N ASP A 73 -25.34 31.12 -9.00
CA ASP A 73 -25.56 29.67 -9.08
C ASP A 73 -26.85 29.32 -9.86
N ASP A 74 -27.95 30.07 -9.70
CA ASP A 74 -29.20 29.92 -10.48
C ASP A 74 -28.94 30.15 -11.99
N ALA A 75 -27.97 31.03 -12.33
CA ALA A 75 -27.49 31.25 -13.70
C ALA A 75 -26.55 30.14 -14.20
N ASP A 76 -25.53 29.74 -13.44
CA ASP A 76 -24.53 28.74 -13.85
C ASP A 76 -25.18 27.38 -14.16
N ASN A 77 -26.16 26.98 -13.33
CA ASN A 77 -26.99 25.81 -13.55
C ASN A 77 -27.86 25.94 -14.83
N LEU A 78 -28.45 27.11 -15.08
CA LEU A 78 -29.23 27.34 -16.30
C LEU A 78 -28.38 27.26 -17.58
N LEU A 79 -27.12 27.71 -17.54
CA LEU A 79 -26.19 27.56 -18.65
C LEU A 79 -25.82 26.09 -18.87
N ASP A 80 -25.51 25.33 -17.82
CA ASP A 80 -25.28 23.88 -17.91
C ASP A 80 -26.53 23.12 -18.43
N GLU A 81 -27.75 23.54 -18.09
CA GLU A 81 -28.99 22.96 -18.64
C GLU A 81 -29.16 23.25 -20.14
N CYS A 82 -28.58 24.33 -20.67
CA CYS A 82 -28.64 24.66 -22.10
C CYS A 82 -27.64 23.82 -22.89
N SER A 83 -26.36 23.81 -22.48
CA SER A 83 -25.33 22.97 -23.11
C SER A 83 -25.68 21.48 -23.07
N TYR A 84 -26.31 21.00 -21.99
CA TYR A 84 -26.80 19.62 -21.92
C TYR A 84 -27.79 19.26 -23.05
N GLU A 85 -28.78 20.12 -23.34
CA GLU A 85 -29.77 19.80 -24.37
C GLU A 85 -29.21 19.96 -25.80
N GLU A 86 -28.19 20.80 -25.98
CA GLU A 86 -27.43 20.91 -27.23
C GLU A 86 -26.67 19.62 -27.55
N LEU A 87 -25.86 19.13 -26.61
CA LEU A 87 -25.15 17.85 -26.70
C LEU A 87 -26.13 16.68 -26.88
N ARG A 88 -27.25 16.69 -26.16
CA ARG A 88 -28.33 15.71 -26.32
C ARG A 88 -28.90 15.73 -27.73
N VAL A 89 -29.13 16.90 -28.33
CA VAL A 89 -29.62 17.04 -29.71
C VAL A 89 -28.58 16.55 -30.71
N GLN A 90 -27.30 16.87 -30.52
CA GLN A 90 -26.18 16.38 -31.34
C GLN A 90 -26.11 14.84 -31.36
N VAL A 91 -26.37 14.19 -30.22
CA VAL A 91 -26.34 12.71 -30.09
C VAL A 91 -27.65 12.04 -30.53
N GLU A 92 -28.82 12.64 -30.27
CA GLU A 92 -30.13 12.06 -30.64
C GLU A 92 -30.53 12.30 -32.12
N LEU A 93 -29.93 13.25 -32.84
CA LEU A 93 -30.28 13.53 -34.24
C LEU A 93 -29.85 12.40 -35.22
N PRO A 94 -28.59 11.93 -35.25
CA PRO A 94 -28.15 10.91 -36.21
C PRO A 94 -28.89 9.57 -36.09
N THR A 95 -29.46 9.28 -34.92
CA THR A 95 -30.13 8.01 -34.61
C THR A 95 -31.63 8.00 -34.94
N ARG A 96 -32.20 9.08 -35.51
CA ARG A 96 -33.66 9.27 -35.67
C ARG A 96 -34.16 9.48 -37.11
N ILE A 97 -33.33 9.28 -38.13
CA ILE A 97 -33.64 9.62 -39.54
C ILE A 97 -34.90 8.94 -40.10
N GLY A 98 -35.40 7.86 -39.48
CA GLY A 98 -36.55 7.08 -39.97
C GLY A 98 -37.98 7.49 -39.56
N ARG A 99 -38.24 8.56 -38.75
CA ARG A 99 -39.63 8.88 -38.32
C ARG A 99 -39.97 10.38 -38.20
N THR A 100 -40.85 10.85 -39.10
CA THR A 100 -41.75 12.04 -39.04
C THR A 100 -41.33 13.24 -38.18
N LEU A 101 -40.83 14.29 -38.85
CA LEU A 101 -40.27 15.52 -38.27
C LEU A 101 -41.24 16.37 -37.41
N ASN A 102 -42.55 16.30 -37.64
CA ASN A 102 -43.50 17.30 -37.10
C ASN A 102 -43.66 17.29 -35.57
N SER A 103 -43.37 16.18 -34.87
CA SER A 103 -43.51 16.08 -33.41
C SER A 103 -42.42 16.84 -32.61
N VAL A 104 -41.29 17.15 -33.25
CA VAL A 104 -40.11 17.75 -32.58
C VAL A 104 -40.23 19.27 -32.41
N SER A 105 -41.07 19.93 -33.22
CA SER A 105 -41.20 21.41 -33.21
C SER A 105 -41.89 21.94 -31.95
N LEU A 106 -43.05 21.37 -31.58
CA LEU A 106 -43.86 21.84 -30.44
C LEU A 106 -43.15 21.66 -29.08
N SER A 107 -42.36 20.61 -28.93
CA SER A 107 -41.56 20.37 -27.72
C SER A 107 -40.40 21.36 -27.59
N LYS A 108 -39.68 21.64 -28.69
CA LYS A 108 -38.68 22.73 -28.74
C LYS A 108 -39.30 24.08 -28.37
N ALA A 109 -40.48 24.43 -28.90
CA ALA A 109 -41.17 25.69 -28.60
C ALA A 109 -41.58 25.83 -27.11
N ARG A 110 -42.10 24.74 -26.50
CA ARG A 110 -42.47 24.74 -25.07
C ARG A 110 -41.24 24.84 -24.16
N TYR A 111 -40.16 24.11 -24.45
CA TYR A 111 -38.88 24.24 -23.74
C TYR A 111 -38.32 25.66 -23.86
N ARG A 112 -38.34 26.23 -25.07
CA ARG A 112 -37.88 27.61 -25.33
C ARG A 112 -38.57 28.62 -24.45
N ARG A 113 -39.91 28.62 -24.40
CA ARG A 113 -40.70 29.52 -23.53
C ARG A 113 -40.40 29.32 -22.04
N LYS A 114 -40.13 28.10 -21.56
CA LYS A 114 -39.74 27.84 -20.16
C LYS A 114 -38.35 28.42 -19.84
N LYS A 115 -37.39 28.33 -20.76
CA LYS A 115 -36.03 28.83 -20.59
C LYS A 115 -35.93 30.35 -20.68
N ALA A 116 -36.60 30.97 -21.66
CA ALA A 116 -36.72 32.43 -21.73
C ALA A 116 -37.21 33.02 -20.39
N ARG A 117 -38.26 32.42 -19.80
CA ARG A 117 -38.79 32.83 -18.49
C ARG A 117 -37.78 32.66 -17.33
N LYS A 118 -36.94 31.61 -17.34
CA LYS A 118 -35.82 31.48 -16.37
C LYS A 118 -34.80 32.62 -16.56
N ILE A 119 -34.33 32.89 -17.78
CA ILE A 119 -33.35 33.97 -18.05
C ILE A 119 -33.94 35.35 -17.68
N GLN A 120 -35.21 35.60 -18.03
CA GLN A 120 -35.92 36.83 -17.67
C GLN A 120 -36.12 36.98 -16.14
N LYS A 121 -36.35 35.88 -15.40
CA LYS A 121 -36.36 35.89 -13.92
C LYS A 121 -34.98 36.30 -13.37
N ILE A 122 -33.90 35.67 -13.83
CA ILE A 122 -32.53 35.97 -13.39
C ILE A 122 -32.16 37.42 -13.69
N ASN A 123 -32.45 37.91 -14.91
CA ASN A 123 -32.28 39.31 -15.27
C ASN A 123 -33.06 40.27 -14.36
N LYS A 124 -34.28 39.89 -13.93
CA LYS A 124 -35.06 40.68 -12.96
C LYS A 124 -34.43 40.63 -11.55
N SER A 125 -33.96 39.47 -11.10
CA SER A 125 -33.26 39.32 -9.82
C SER A 125 -31.97 40.16 -9.76
N LEU A 126 -31.12 40.07 -10.79
CA LEU A 126 -29.89 40.86 -10.88
C LEU A 126 -30.20 42.38 -10.91
N LYS A 127 -31.18 42.82 -11.71
CA LYS A 127 -31.56 44.25 -11.74
C LYS A 127 -32.16 44.75 -10.42
N ASN A 128 -32.85 43.89 -9.67
CA ASN A 128 -33.29 44.22 -8.32
C ASN A 128 -32.10 44.28 -7.34
N LEU A 129 -31.12 43.38 -7.47
CA LEU A 129 -29.90 43.38 -6.66
C LEU A 129 -29.03 44.63 -6.90
N CYS A 130 -28.91 45.10 -8.14
CA CYS A 130 -28.26 46.38 -8.44
C CYS A 130 -28.95 47.57 -7.77
N LYS A 131 -30.29 47.57 -7.70
CA LYS A 131 -31.04 48.61 -6.97
C LYS A 131 -30.86 48.54 -5.45
N LEU A 132 -30.63 47.35 -4.90
CA LEU A 132 -30.28 47.19 -3.49
C LEU A 132 -28.86 47.69 -3.19
N ALA A 133 -27.90 47.52 -4.12
CA ALA A 133 -26.53 48.01 -3.96
C ALA A 133 -26.48 49.53 -3.70
N SER A 134 -27.24 50.31 -4.50
CA SER A 134 -27.38 51.77 -4.31
C SER A 134 -28.05 52.19 -3.00
N GLY A 135 -28.76 51.28 -2.32
CA GLY A 135 -29.34 51.52 -0.99
C GLY A 135 -28.41 51.15 0.18
N ILE A 136 -27.26 50.52 -0.09
CA ILE A 136 -26.31 50.03 0.93
C ILE A 136 -25.04 50.91 1.00
N GLY A 137 -24.79 51.78 0.01
CA GLY A 137 -23.75 52.82 0.06
C GLY A 137 -22.33 52.35 -0.29
N LEU A 138 -22.22 51.41 -1.23
CA LEU A 138 -20.97 50.78 -1.66
C LEU A 138 -20.02 51.73 -2.44
N VAL A 139 -18.72 51.74 -2.09
CA VAL A 139 -17.54 52.34 -2.79
C VAL A 139 -16.26 51.51 -2.41
N SER A 140 -15.17 51.47 -3.22
CA SER A 140 -14.08 50.43 -3.25
C SER A 140 -12.78 50.53 -2.38
N THR A 141 -12.25 49.36 -1.89
CA THR A 141 -10.82 48.87 -1.68
C THR A 141 -10.35 48.28 -0.27
N PRO A 142 -9.74 47.05 -0.17
CA PRO A 142 -9.73 46.07 0.99
C PRO A 142 -8.74 46.22 2.19
N LEU A 143 -8.76 45.51 3.36
CA LEU A 143 -9.66 44.55 4.10
C LEU A 143 -9.43 44.71 5.67
N PRO A 144 -9.29 43.75 6.67
CA PRO A 144 -9.40 42.26 6.82
C PRO A 144 -10.11 41.67 8.12
N SER A 145 -10.29 40.33 8.28
CA SER A 145 -10.41 39.56 9.58
C SER A 145 -10.40 37.99 9.45
N ALA A 146 -10.51 37.21 10.57
CA ALA A 146 -10.64 35.72 10.67
C ALA A 146 -11.01 35.12 12.08
N ALA A 147 -11.64 33.91 12.16
CA ALA A 147 -11.74 32.99 13.35
C ALA A 147 -11.75 31.47 12.91
N PRO A 148 -11.34 30.45 13.73
CA PRO A 148 -10.48 29.34 13.18
C PRO A 148 -10.67 27.83 13.60
N ARG A 149 -9.73 26.95 13.12
CA ARG A 149 -9.34 25.52 13.48
C ARG A 149 -10.16 24.33 12.87
N ASN A 150 -9.79 23.00 12.90
CA ASN A 150 -8.77 22.16 13.61
C ASN A 150 -8.21 20.93 12.76
N ARG A 151 -7.21 20.09 13.19
CA ARG A 151 -6.11 19.51 12.28
C ARG A 151 -5.34 18.18 12.61
N GLU A 152 -4.51 17.61 11.67
CA GLU A 152 -3.62 16.36 11.74
C GLU A 152 -2.27 16.41 10.90
N THR A 153 -1.29 15.46 11.07
CA THR A 153 0.09 15.35 10.42
C THR A 153 0.72 13.90 10.24
N TYR A 154 1.94 13.72 9.65
CA TYR A 154 2.70 12.41 9.47
C TYR A 154 4.26 12.54 9.23
N SER A 155 4.97 11.45 8.83
CA SER A 155 6.35 11.08 9.25
C SER A 155 7.56 11.07 8.27
N PHE A 156 7.42 11.19 6.95
CA PHE A 156 8.54 10.98 5.99
C PHE A 156 9.22 12.29 5.58
N PHE A 157 10.50 12.26 5.21
CA PHE A 157 11.22 13.41 4.64
C PHE A 157 11.00 13.55 3.13
N ASP A 158 10.96 14.80 2.65
CA ASP A 158 10.84 15.15 1.22
C ASP A 158 12.11 15.83 0.69
N LYS A 159 12.31 15.87 -0.64
CA LYS A 159 13.54 16.46 -1.22
C LYS A 159 13.71 17.96 -1.01
N ASP A 160 12.63 18.66 -0.69
CA ASP A 160 12.62 20.07 -0.25
C ASP A 160 13.04 20.26 1.24
N GLU A 161 13.54 19.20 1.87
CA GLU A 161 14.05 19.18 3.26
C GLU A 161 15.56 18.84 3.34
N GLU A 162 16.30 18.78 2.23
CA GLU A 162 17.78 18.61 2.22
C GLU A 162 18.53 19.79 2.90
N ILE A 163 17.89 20.94 3.11
CA ILE A 163 18.43 22.08 3.86
C ILE A 163 17.54 22.36 5.10
N ILE A 164 17.80 21.62 6.17
CA ILE A 164 17.38 21.98 7.53
C ILE A 164 18.52 22.80 8.16
N VAL A 165 18.15 23.77 9.02
CA VAL A 165 19.10 24.74 9.59
C VAL A 165 18.81 24.95 11.06
N GLY A 166 19.78 24.72 11.94
CA GLY A 166 19.74 25.16 13.34
C GLY A 166 18.87 24.31 14.25
N ARG A 167 18.92 22.99 14.07
CA ARG A 167 18.16 21.98 14.85
C ARG A 167 19.00 20.78 15.29
N GLU A 168 20.30 20.81 15.01
CA GLU A 168 21.25 19.70 15.13
C GLU A 168 21.50 19.35 16.62
N GLU A 169 21.70 20.37 17.46
CA GLU A 169 21.89 20.25 18.90
C GLU A 169 20.65 19.65 19.61
N VAL A 170 19.45 20.09 19.22
CA VAL A 170 18.17 19.62 19.79
C VAL A 170 17.94 18.15 19.45
N VAL A 171 18.23 17.73 18.22
CA VAL A 171 18.16 16.32 17.80
C VAL A 171 19.17 15.49 18.58
N SER A 172 20.43 15.93 18.64
CA SER A 172 21.48 15.25 19.41
C SER A 172 21.06 15.01 20.87
N HIS A 173 20.53 16.03 21.55
CA HIS A 173 20.04 15.91 22.92
C HIS A 173 18.88 14.90 23.06
N ILE A 174 17.90 14.90 22.16
CA ILE A 174 16.81 13.91 22.16
C ILE A 174 17.35 12.49 21.93
N VAL A 175 18.30 12.31 21.00
CA VAL A 175 18.91 11.02 20.67
C VAL A 175 19.70 10.47 21.87
N THR A 176 20.52 11.30 22.53
CA THR A 176 21.28 10.89 23.72
C THR A 176 20.36 10.53 24.89
N ASN A 177 19.31 11.31 25.16
CA ASN A 177 18.32 10.98 26.20
C ASN A 177 17.53 9.71 25.86
N SER A 178 17.24 9.47 24.58
CA SER A 178 16.47 8.30 24.14
C SER A 178 17.23 6.98 24.22
N THR A 179 18.57 7.02 24.18
CA THR A 179 19.45 5.84 24.08
C THR A 179 20.18 5.47 25.37
N SER A 180 20.22 6.35 26.38
CA SER A 180 20.98 6.21 27.62
C SER A 180 20.22 5.52 28.79
N SER A 181 19.08 4.89 28.51
CA SER A 181 18.09 4.52 29.52
C SER A 181 18.40 3.24 30.32
N GLN A 182 19.00 3.41 31.51
CA GLN A 182 18.87 2.45 32.63
C GLN A 182 17.47 2.51 33.31
N ALA A 183 16.42 2.87 32.57
CA ALA A 183 15.10 3.16 33.13
C ALA A 183 14.23 1.88 33.21
N ASN A 184 13.68 1.61 34.39
CA ASN A 184 12.87 0.41 34.65
C ASN A 184 11.44 0.45 34.08
N HIS A 185 11.03 1.54 33.41
CA HIS A 185 9.66 1.77 32.94
C HIS A 185 9.61 2.45 31.55
N LEU A 186 8.40 2.56 31.00
CA LEU A 186 8.09 3.26 29.74
C LEU A 186 8.45 4.75 29.86
N SER A 187 9.37 5.23 29.03
CA SER A 187 9.79 6.65 29.05
C SER A 187 8.98 7.49 28.07
N VAL A 188 8.68 8.74 28.43
CA VAL A 188 7.92 9.67 27.58
C VAL A 188 8.58 11.05 27.54
N LEU A 189 8.71 11.62 26.35
CA LEU A 189 9.34 12.92 26.09
C LEU A 189 8.37 13.81 25.31
N ALA A 190 8.20 15.06 25.74
CA ALA A 190 7.31 16.04 25.08
C ALA A 190 8.09 17.19 24.44
N ILE A 191 7.95 17.35 23.12
CA ILE A 191 8.46 18.47 22.33
C ILE A 191 7.37 19.54 22.24
N VAL A 192 7.57 20.69 22.89
CA VAL A 192 6.54 21.73 23.07
C VAL A 192 6.90 22.99 22.27
N GLY A 193 5.93 23.61 21.60
CA GLY A 193 6.15 24.89 20.90
C GLY A 193 5.09 25.28 19.88
N MET A 194 5.06 26.55 19.53
CA MET A 194 4.10 27.17 18.60
C MET A 194 4.01 26.47 17.21
N GLY A 195 2.91 26.72 16.50
CA GLY A 195 2.73 26.25 15.12
C GLY A 195 3.83 26.75 14.18
N GLY A 196 4.31 25.90 13.27
CA GLY A 196 5.30 26.27 12.26
C GLY A 196 6.77 26.37 12.72
N LEU A 197 7.10 26.06 13.99
CA LEU A 197 8.48 26.06 14.52
C LEU A 197 9.38 24.89 14.08
N GLY A 198 8.80 23.85 13.47
CA GLY A 198 9.52 22.65 13.02
C GLY A 198 9.50 21.45 13.96
N LYS A 199 8.60 21.37 14.96
CA LYS A 199 8.48 20.22 15.88
C LYS A 199 8.40 18.87 15.16
N THR A 200 7.46 18.75 14.22
CA THR A 200 7.32 17.59 13.33
C THR A 200 8.63 17.27 12.62
N THR A 201 9.34 18.27 12.10
CA THR A 201 10.66 18.10 11.45
C THR A 201 11.72 17.57 12.42
N VAL A 202 11.77 18.04 13.68
CA VAL A 202 12.68 17.52 14.71
C VAL A 202 12.33 16.07 15.08
N ALA A 203 11.04 15.76 15.24
CA ALA A 203 10.58 14.39 15.49
C ALA A 203 10.88 13.46 14.28
N LYS A 204 10.76 13.94 13.04
CA LYS A 204 11.24 13.23 11.84
C LYS A 204 12.76 13.00 11.91
N LEU A 205 13.56 14.01 12.26
CA LEU A 205 15.04 13.89 12.33
C LEU A 205 15.45 12.79 13.32
N VAL A 206 14.91 12.81 14.54
CA VAL A 206 15.14 11.76 15.55
C VAL A 206 14.70 10.38 15.03
N CYS A 207 13.56 10.30 14.32
CA CYS A 207 13.07 9.04 13.76
C CYS A 207 13.97 8.45 12.65
N HIS A 208 14.81 9.26 12.00
CA HIS A 208 15.73 8.84 10.93
C HIS A 208 17.21 9.00 11.32
N ASP A 209 17.51 9.19 12.61
CA ASP A 209 18.89 9.23 13.13
C ASP A 209 19.50 7.80 13.16
N PRO A 210 20.74 7.60 12.68
CA PRO A 210 21.39 6.28 12.65
C PRO A 210 21.50 5.61 14.03
N THR A 211 21.67 6.39 15.09
CA THR A 211 21.78 5.90 16.47
C THR A 211 20.44 5.36 16.98
N ILE A 212 19.34 6.00 16.58
CA ILE A 212 17.96 5.56 16.88
C ILE A 212 17.59 4.34 16.06
N GLU A 213 18.01 4.28 14.80
CA GLU A 213 17.77 3.14 13.89
C GLU A 213 18.46 1.86 14.34
N GLY A 214 19.63 1.95 14.99
CA GLY A 214 20.26 0.81 15.67
C GLY A 214 19.64 0.43 17.03
N HIS A 215 18.87 1.32 17.66
CA HIS A 215 18.39 1.12 19.03
C HIS A 215 16.96 0.54 19.12
N PHE A 216 16.03 1.03 18.29
CA PHE A 216 14.62 0.62 18.33
C PHE A 216 14.30 -0.38 17.21
N HIS A 217 13.51 -1.41 17.54
CA HIS A 217 13.15 -2.48 16.60
C HIS A 217 11.97 -2.08 15.70
N GLU A 218 11.14 -1.14 16.16
CA GLU A 218 9.95 -0.64 15.47
C GLU A 218 9.85 0.88 15.68
N LYS A 219 9.54 1.62 14.60
CA LYS A 219 9.36 3.07 14.60
C LYS A 219 7.94 3.39 14.12
N ILE A 220 7.09 3.87 15.03
CA ILE A 220 5.65 4.02 14.84
C ILE A 220 5.30 5.51 14.87
N TRP A 221 4.57 6.01 13.88
CA TRP A 221 4.15 7.41 13.83
C TRP A 221 2.65 7.56 13.69
N ILE A 222 2.05 8.38 14.54
CA ILE A 222 0.63 8.74 14.55
C ILE A 222 0.52 10.23 14.87
N CYS A 223 -0.30 10.98 14.13
CA CYS A 223 -0.80 12.26 14.63
C CYS A 223 -2.22 12.09 15.19
N VAL A 224 -2.65 13.02 16.05
CA VAL A 224 -3.87 12.89 16.86
C VAL A 224 -4.78 14.11 16.69
N SER A 225 -5.63 14.08 15.66
CA SER A 225 -6.51 15.19 15.30
C SER A 225 -7.76 15.33 16.14
N THR A 226 -7.57 15.93 17.32
CA THR A 226 -8.59 16.74 18.00
C THR A 226 -9.79 15.98 18.59
N GLU A 227 -10.04 14.74 18.15
CA GLU A 227 -10.67 13.68 18.93
C GLU A 227 -9.59 12.71 19.44
N PHE A 228 -9.18 12.87 20.69
CA PHE A 228 -8.28 11.93 21.36
C PHE A 228 -9.05 10.69 21.81
N GLN A 229 -9.32 9.78 20.86
CA GLN A 229 -9.96 8.49 21.13
C GLN A 229 -8.90 7.39 21.21
N VAL A 230 -8.69 6.83 22.41
CA VAL A 230 -7.67 5.80 22.69
C VAL A 230 -7.81 4.59 21.75
N VAL A 231 -9.03 4.13 21.49
CA VAL A 231 -9.32 3.02 20.56
C VAL A 231 -8.89 3.33 19.11
N MET A 232 -9.02 4.58 18.65
CA MET A 232 -8.55 4.98 17.31
C MET A 232 -7.02 5.09 17.25
N ILE A 233 -6.37 5.57 18.31
CA ILE A 233 -4.90 5.58 18.41
C ILE A 233 -4.38 4.13 18.37
N LEU A 234 -4.89 3.24 19.21
CA LEU A 234 -4.52 1.81 19.23
C LEU A 234 -4.77 1.12 17.87
N ARG A 235 -5.90 1.42 17.18
CA ARG A 235 -6.14 0.95 15.81
C ARG A 235 -5.11 1.45 14.81
N ARG A 236 -4.65 2.71 14.91
CA ARG A 236 -3.59 3.27 14.05
C ARG A 236 -2.22 2.65 14.33
N ILE A 237 -1.89 2.35 15.60
CA ILE A 237 -0.69 1.57 15.96
C ILE A 237 -0.75 0.18 15.29
N LEU A 238 -1.90 -0.49 15.32
CA LEU A 238 -2.03 -1.81 14.71
C LEU A 238 -1.95 -1.76 13.16
N GLN A 239 -2.45 -0.67 12.56
CA GLN A 239 -2.42 -0.47 11.10
C GLN A 239 -1.01 -0.25 10.53
N SER A 240 -0.04 0.28 11.29
CA SER A 240 1.34 0.41 10.81
C SER A 240 2.04 -0.95 10.63
N PHE A 241 1.62 -1.98 11.38
CA PHE A 241 2.13 -3.35 11.21
C PHE A 241 1.37 -4.14 10.15
N ARG A 242 0.05 -3.93 10.01
CA ARG A 242 -0.79 -4.68 9.05
C ARG A 242 -1.75 -3.75 8.28
N PRO A 243 -1.34 -3.24 7.10
CA PRO A 243 -2.22 -2.48 6.22
C PRO A 243 -3.50 -3.27 5.87
N GLY A 244 -4.66 -2.77 6.30
CA GLY A 244 -5.97 -3.37 6.05
C GLY A 244 -6.58 -4.20 7.20
N ALA A 245 -5.81 -4.58 8.23
CA ALA A 245 -6.34 -5.43 9.32
C ALA A 245 -7.31 -4.68 10.27
N GLY A 246 -7.15 -3.36 10.42
CA GLY A 246 -7.84 -2.55 11.43
C GLY A 246 -9.36 -2.40 11.29
N ALA A 247 -9.99 -3.03 10.29
CA ALA A 247 -11.45 -3.04 10.10
C ALA A 247 -12.16 -4.24 10.74
N ALA A 248 -11.43 -5.26 11.19
CA ALA A 248 -12.00 -6.53 11.67
C ALA A 248 -12.10 -6.66 13.21
N VAL A 249 -11.55 -5.71 13.97
CA VAL A 249 -11.44 -5.79 15.44
C VAL A 249 -12.10 -4.56 16.07
N GLU A 250 -13.18 -4.77 16.84
CA GLU A 250 -13.99 -3.69 17.43
C GLU A 250 -13.79 -3.51 18.94
N GLY A 251 -13.24 -4.51 19.65
CA GLY A 251 -12.99 -4.44 21.10
C GLY A 251 -11.62 -3.86 21.46
N LYS A 252 -11.60 -2.95 22.46
CA LYS A 252 -10.37 -2.36 23.04
C LYS A 252 -9.37 -3.42 23.49
N ASP A 253 -9.81 -4.37 24.31
CA ASP A 253 -8.94 -5.40 24.89
C ASP A 253 -8.34 -6.31 23.81
N GLU A 254 -9.06 -6.56 22.71
CA GLU A 254 -8.60 -7.39 21.61
C GLU A 254 -7.57 -6.66 20.74
N LEU A 255 -7.69 -5.33 20.60
CA LEU A 255 -6.62 -4.49 20.04
C LEU A 255 -5.37 -4.55 20.92
N CYS A 256 -5.51 -4.44 22.25
CA CYS A 256 -4.39 -4.58 23.18
C CYS A 256 -3.73 -5.96 23.12
N LYS A 257 -4.49 -7.07 23.10
CA LYS A 257 -3.95 -8.43 22.90
C LYS A 257 -3.19 -8.55 21.58
N THR A 258 -3.74 -8.03 20.49
CA THR A 258 -3.11 -8.09 19.16
C THR A 258 -1.82 -7.28 19.12
N LEU A 259 -1.83 -6.05 19.69
CA LEU A 259 -0.63 -5.22 19.82
C LEU A 259 0.43 -5.87 20.70
N LYS A 260 0.06 -6.52 21.81
CA LYS A 260 0.98 -7.28 22.68
C LYS A 260 1.62 -8.45 21.94
N GLN A 261 0.93 -9.08 20.99
CA GLN A 261 1.53 -10.12 20.12
C GLN A 261 2.52 -9.53 19.11
N GLU A 262 2.19 -8.42 18.45
CA GLU A 262 3.06 -7.78 17.44
C GLU A 262 4.30 -7.11 18.03
N LEU A 263 4.20 -6.58 19.26
CA LEU A 263 5.30 -5.89 19.97
C LEU A 263 6.09 -6.82 20.91
N LYS A 264 5.73 -8.10 21.03
CA LYS A 264 6.34 -9.02 22.00
C LYS A 264 7.86 -9.11 21.87
N GLY A 265 8.57 -8.66 22.90
CA GLY A 265 10.03 -8.69 22.97
C GLY A 265 10.75 -7.64 22.11
N LYS A 266 10.04 -6.69 21.51
CA LYS A 266 10.61 -5.58 20.73
C LYS A 266 10.74 -4.32 21.61
N ARG A 267 11.76 -3.49 21.38
CA ARG A 267 11.75 -2.08 21.81
C ARG A 267 11.12 -1.23 20.71
N TYR A 268 10.16 -0.38 21.04
CA TYR A 268 9.52 0.50 20.06
C TYR A 268 9.71 1.98 20.39
N LEU A 269 9.76 2.81 19.35
CA LEU A 269 9.65 4.26 19.43
C LEU A 269 8.28 4.66 18.86
N LEU A 270 7.41 5.20 19.70
CA LEU A 270 6.09 5.70 19.31
C LEU A 270 6.10 7.23 19.25
N ILE A 271 5.83 7.80 18.09
CA ILE A 271 5.73 9.25 17.89
C ILE A 271 4.24 9.62 17.78
N LEU A 272 3.79 10.45 18.72
CA LEU A 272 2.46 11.06 18.76
C LEU A 272 2.60 12.55 18.40
N ASP A 273 2.40 12.89 17.13
CA ASP A 273 2.59 14.26 16.63
C ASP A 273 1.34 15.15 16.85
N ASP A 274 1.58 16.46 17.05
CA ASP A 274 0.62 17.54 17.27
C ASP A 274 -0.59 17.20 18.17
N VAL A 275 -0.33 16.69 19.38
CA VAL A 275 -1.36 16.26 20.34
C VAL A 275 -1.95 17.43 21.13
N TRP A 276 -3.28 17.44 21.31
CA TRP A 276 -4.04 18.53 21.93
C TRP A 276 -4.78 18.18 23.24
N CYS A 277 -4.80 16.92 23.67
CA CYS A 277 -5.63 16.47 24.81
C CYS A 277 -5.02 16.75 26.18
N GLN A 278 -5.79 17.39 27.07
CA GLN A 278 -5.44 17.70 28.47
C GLN A 278 -6.21 16.84 29.49
N GLU A 279 -7.01 15.87 29.04
CA GLU A 279 -7.84 15.02 29.90
C GLU A 279 -6.98 13.89 30.49
N SER A 280 -6.76 13.89 31.81
CA SER A 280 -5.88 12.91 32.48
C SER A 280 -6.38 11.48 32.32
N GLU A 281 -7.68 11.24 32.52
CA GLU A 281 -8.32 9.93 32.40
C GLU A 281 -8.01 9.21 31.08
N LYS A 282 -7.99 9.95 29.95
CA LYS A 282 -7.68 9.41 28.61
C LYS A 282 -6.19 9.13 28.42
N TRP A 283 -5.32 9.90 29.06
CA TRP A 283 -3.88 9.62 29.07
C TRP A 283 -3.56 8.42 29.96
N GLU A 284 -4.15 8.33 31.15
CA GLU A 284 -4.09 7.15 32.03
C GLU A 284 -4.60 5.90 31.31
N GLU A 285 -5.73 6.00 30.58
CA GLU A 285 -6.25 4.90 29.76
C GLU A 285 -5.25 4.46 28.68
N LEU A 286 -4.69 5.40 27.90
CA LEU A 286 -3.73 5.09 26.83
C LEU A 286 -2.42 4.51 27.39
N ILE A 287 -1.86 5.10 28.45
CA ILE A 287 -0.63 4.65 29.11
C ILE A 287 -0.85 3.27 29.74
N SER A 288 -2.00 3.03 30.38
CA SER A 288 -2.36 1.69 30.90
C SER A 288 -2.41 0.65 29.77
N CYS A 289 -3.02 0.99 28.63
CA CYS A 289 -3.04 0.10 27.47
C CYS A 289 -1.64 -0.20 26.92
N LEU A 290 -0.77 0.82 26.79
CA LEU A 290 0.61 0.65 26.28
C LEU A 290 1.53 -0.06 27.27
N SER A 291 1.39 0.18 28.56
CA SER A 291 2.13 -0.50 29.63
C SER A 291 1.78 -1.98 29.70
N ASN A 292 0.49 -2.33 29.59
CA ASN A 292 0.05 -3.73 29.51
C ASN A 292 0.50 -4.44 28.22
N VAL A 293 0.88 -3.69 27.18
CA VAL A 293 1.38 -4.21 25.89
C VAL A 293 2.90 -4.36 25.86
N ASN A 294 3.65 -3.58 26.66
CA ASN A 294 5.10 -3.47 26.55
C ASN A 294 5.86 -4.59 27.29
N ASP A 295 6.15 -5.69 26.59
CA ASP A 295 6.86 -6.88 27.11
C ASP A 295 8.39 -6.69 27.30
N ARG A 296 8.98 -5.50 27.07
CA ARG A 296 10.43 -5.27 27.16
C ARG A 296 10.80 -3.85 27.61
N LEU A 297 11.85 -3.72 28.43
CA LEU A 297 12.38 -2.44 28.90
C LEU A 297 13.07 -1.66 27.75
N GLY A 298 13.02 -0.32 27.83
CA GLY A 298 13.61 0.58 26.83
C GLY A 298 12.72 0.89 25.61
N SER A 299 11.40 0.91 25.77
CA SER A 299 10.48 1.50 24.77
C SER A 299 10.17 2.95 25.15
N ASN A 300 10.11 3.84 24.16
CA ASN A 300 9.97 5.29 24.35
C ASN A 300 8.77 5.86 23.57
N ILE A 301 8.15 6.90 24.11
CA ILE A 301 7.13 7.71 23.42
C ILE A 301 7.62 9.14 23.27
N ILE A 302 7.61 9.68 22.05
CA ILE A 302 7.81 11.12 21.79
C ILE A 302 6.46 11.73 21.44
N VAL A 303 6.05 12.73 22.22
CA VAL A 303 4.85 13.53 21.97
C VAL A 303 5.28 14.89 21.42
N THR A 304 4.64 15.41 20.38
CA THR A 304 4.78 16.84 20.03
C THR A 304 3.47 17.58 20.29
N THR A 305 3.54 18.81 20.79
CA THR A 305 2.35 19.61 21.10
C THR A 305 2.58 21.11 20.98
N ARG A 306 1.50 21.88 20.79
CA ARG A 306 1.49 23.35 20.83
C ARG A 306 1.11 23.92 22.19
N ASN A 307 0.79 23.07 23.16
CA ASN A 307 0.14 23.45 24.41
C ASN A 307 0.92 22.86 25.61
N VAL A 308 1.58 23.73 26.37
CA VAL A 308 2.39 23.35 27.56
C VAL A 308 1.57 22.51 28.54
N GLY A 309 0.27 22.83 28.72
CA GLY A 309 -0.59 22.09 29.64
C GLY A 309 -0.79 20.62 29.27
N VAL A 310 -0.65 20.23 27.99
CA VAL A 310 -0.66 18.82 27.58
C VAL A 310 0.57 18.10 28.16
N ALA A 311 1.76 18.73 28.07
CA ALA A 311 2.97 18.20 28.67
C ALA A 311 2.86 18.17 30.21
N SER A 312 2.28 19.20 30.84
CA SER A 312 2.03 19.21 32.29
C SER A 312 1.09 18.09 32.75
N THR A 313 0.02 17.77 31.98
CA THR A 313 -0.88 16.64 32.29
C THR A 313 -0.13 15.31 32.22
N ILE A 314 0.70 15.09 31.20
CA ILE A 314 1.49 13.85 31.07
C ILE A 314 2.52 13.75 32.22
N ALA A 315 3.14 14.87 32.60
CA ALA A 315 4.08 14.95 33.72
C ALA A 315 3.46 14.53 35.06
N SER A 316 2.18 14.85 35.32
CA SER A 316 1.52 14.45 36.57
C SER A 316 1.17 12.97 36.64
N ILE A 317 1.20 12.25 35.51
CA ILE A 317 0.82 10.83 35.40
C ILE A 317 2.06 9.90 35.43
N LEU A 318 3.25 10.40 35.07
CA LEU A 318 4.45 9.59 34.83
C LEU A 318 5.64 10.00 35.68
N GLN A 319 6.25 9.04 36.37
CA GLN A 319 7.47 9.25 37.17
C GLN A 319 8.73 9.54 36.33
N THR A 320 8.73 9.18 35.04
CA THR A 320 9.85 9.38 34.11
C THR A 320 9.39 10.12 32.85
N PHE A 321 9.49 11.45 32.89
CA PHE A 321 9.01 12.34 31.84
C PHE A 321 9.96 13.54 31.61
N THR A 322 10.19 13.90 30.35
CA THR A 322 11.07 15.02 29.96
C THR A 322 10.32 16.01 29.06
N ILE A 323 10.36 17.30 29.39
CA ILE A 323 9.86 18.38 28.53
C ILE A 323 11.03 19.04 27.80
N LEU A 324 10.89 19.28 26.50
CA LEU A 324 11.78 20.10 25.69
C LEU A 324 10.96 21.18 24.99
N GLU A 325 11.18 22.44 25.35
CA GLU A 325 10.59 23.58 24.65
C GLU A 325 11.44 23.93 23.41
N MET A 326 10.78 24.20 22.28
CA MET A 326 11.46 24.50 21.03
C MET A 326 11.71 25.99 20.84
N ASP A 327 12.99 26.37 20.86
CA ASP A 327 13.44 27.71 20.54
C ASP A 327 13.12 28.14 19.09
N LYS A 328 12.92 29.45 18.94
CA LYS A 328 12.82 30.13 17.65
C LYS A 328 14.14 30.03 16.89
N LEU A 329 14.07 29.96 15.56
CA LEU A 329 15.26 30.19 14.74
C LEU A 329 15.71 31.66 14.86
N SER A 330 17.02 31.89 14.77
CA SER A 330 17.56 33.25 14.65
C SER A 330 17.22 33.88 13.30
N ASP A 331 17.23 35.21 13.23
CA ASP A 331 16.97 35.97 12.01
C ASP A 331 17.89 35.54 10.85
N ASN A 332 19.15 35.22 11.14
CA ASN A 332 20.12 34.70 10.17
C ASN A 332 19.73 33.32 9.62
N GLN A 333 19.23 32.41 10.46
CA GLN A 333 18.78 31.08 10.01
C GLN A 333 17.48 31.19 9.19
N CYS A 334 16.57 32.10 9.57
CA CYS A 334 15.42 32.45 8.73
C CYS A 334 15.84 33.09 7.38
N TRP A 335 16.89 33.91 7.36
CA TRP A 335 17.42 34.50 6.13
C TRP A 335 17.99 33.45 5.19
N GLN A 336 18.72 32.44 5.68
CA GLN A 336 19.20 31.33 4.84
C GLN A 336 18.04 30.55 4.19
N ILE A 337 16.97 30.27 4.94
CA ILE A 337 15.77 29.60 4.41
C ILE A 337 15.09 30.46 3.33
N LEU A 338 14.98 31.77 3.55
CA LEU A 338 14.43 32.72 2.57
C LEU A 338 15.30 32.80 1.30
N LYS A 339 16.61 33.00 1.45
CA LYS A 339 17.58 33.16 0.36
C LYS A 339 17.63 31.93 -0.54
N ASN A 340 17.69 30.73 0.04
CA ASN A 340 17.73 29.48 -0.71
C ASN A 340 16.41 29.18 -1.44
N ARG A 341 15.26 29.65 -0.94
CA ARG A 341 13.97 29.56 -1.63
C ARG A 341 13.74 30.65 -2.68
N ALA A 342 14.36 31.83 -2.52
CA ALA A 342 14.32 32.90 -3.51
C ALA A 342 15.26 32.63 -4.70
N PHE A 343 16.43 32.05 -4.46
CA PHE A 343 17.48 31.82 -5.46
C PHE A 343 18.00 30.36 -5.42
N PRO A 344 17.17 29.36 -5.80
CA PRO A 344 17.54 27.94 -5.67
C PRO A 344 18.74 27.53 -6.53
N ASP A 345 19.00 28.24 -7.62
CA ASP A 345 20.08 27.94 -8.58
C ASP A 345 21.44 28.53 -8.16
N GLY A 346 21.54 29.18 -7.00
CA GLY A 346 22.77 29.69 -6.36
C GLY A 346 23.56 30.78 -7.11
N THR A 347 23.18 31.10 -8.34
CA THR A 347 23.96 31.84 -9.34
C THR A 347 23.56 33.31 -9.50
N ALA A 348 22.51 33.76 -8.81
CA ALA A 348 22.02 35.14 -8.89
C ALA A 348 22.75 36.05 -7.88
N HIS A 349 23.35 37.15 -8.38
CA HIS A 349 23.87 38.21 -7.52
C HIS A 349 22.72 38.98 -6.87
N LEU A 350 22.63 38.92 -5.54
CA LEU A 350 21.84 39.85 -4.73
C LEU A 350 22.38 41.27 -4.89
N ASN A 351 21.49 42.25 -5.05
CA ASN A 351 21.84 43.66 -4.81
C ASN A 351 21.70 44.00 -3.32
N GLU A 352 22.35 45.07 -2.87
CA GLU A 352 22.40 45.43 -1.45
C GLU A 352 21.00 45.73 -0.88
N ASP A 353 20.14 46.40 -1.64
CA ASP A 353 18.73 46.64 -1.29
C ASP A 353 17.98 45.33 -1.01
N GLN A 354 18.12 44.31 -1.87
CA GLN A 354 17.49 43.00 -1.68
C GLN A 354 18.07 42.27 -0.47
N GLU A 355 19.38 42.36 -0.19
CA GLU A 355 19.94 41.73 1.00
C GLU A 355 19.49 42.44 2.30
N ILE A 356 19.35 43.76 2.29
CA ILE A 356 18.80 44.54 3.42
C ILE A 356 17.31 44.21 3.62
N LEU A 357 16.49 44.30 2.58
CA LEU A 357 15.06 43.98 2.63
C LEU A 357 14.82 42.50 2.98
N GLY A 358 15.66 41.59 2.47
CA GLY A 358 15.61 40.16 2.76
C GLY A 358 15.88 39.83 4.22
N LYS A 359 16.88 40.48 4.83
CA LYS A 359 17.17 40.37 6.27
C LYS A 359 16.06 40.97 7.13
N GLU A 360 15.46 42.08 6.72
CA GLU A 360 14.30 42.65 7.44
C GLU A 360 13.04 41.77 7.31
N ILE A 361 12.80 41.13 6.16
CA ILE A 361 11.76 40.10 6.02
C ILE A 361 12.07 38.91 6.94
N ALA A 362 13.33 38.45 7.00
CA ALA A 362 13.76 37.35 7.87
C ALA A 362 13.50 37.64 9.37
N ARG A 363 13.80 38.87 9.80
CA ARG A 363 13.49 39.39 11.14
C ARG A 363 12.00 39.38 11.43
N ARG A 364 11.17 39.78 10.46
CA ARG A 364 9.70 39.76 10.58
C ARG A 364 9.10 38.36 10.58
N CYS A 365 9.80 37.35 10.05
CA CYS A 365 9.43 35.93 10.23
C CYS A 365 9.48 35.47 11.70
N ALA A 366 10.14 36.22 12.60
CA ALA A 366 10.18 35.99 14.05
C ALA A 366 10.58 34.55 14.45
N GLY A 367 11.51 33.95 13.68
CA GLY A 367 12.05 32.61 13.93
C GLY A 367 11.17 31.44 13.48
N LEU A 368 10.15 31.68 12.66
CA LEU A 368 9.23 30.64 12.15
C LEU A 368 9.69 30.09 10.77
N PRO A 369 10.28 28.88 10.67
CA PRO A 369 10.77 28.34 9.40
C PRO A 369 9.67 28.14 8.33
N LEU A 370 8.42 27.84 8.70
CA LEU A 370 7.32 27.74 7.73
C LEU A 370 7.03 29.09 7.05
N VAL A 371 7.10 30.19 7.80
CA VAL A 371 6.90 31.54 7.27
C VAL A 371 8.02 31.90 6.31
N ALA A 372 9.27 31.58 6.67
CA ALA A 372 10.43 31.75 5.81
C ALA A 372 10.32 30.93 4.50
N LYS A 373 9.92 29.64 4.56
CA LYS A 373 9.78 28.78 3.37
C LYS A 373 8.78 29.33 2.33
N VAL A 374 7.68 29.96 2.76
CA VAL A 374 6.61 30.49 1.88
C VAL A 374 6.93 31.89 1.34
N LEU A 375 7.47 32.77 2.18
CA LEU A 375 7.85 34.12 1.73
C LEU A 375 9.02 34.09 0.74
N GLY A 376 9.97 33.15 0.88
CA GLY A 376 11.10 33.01 -0.04
C GLY A 376 10.67 32.76 -1.49
N TYR A 377 9.64 31.94 -1.72
CA TYR A 377 9.08 31.79 -3.07
C TYR A 377 8.32 33.05 -3.53
N THR A 378 7.56 33.70 -2.63
CA THR A 378 6.85 34.95 -2.92
C THR A 378 7.80 36.08 -3.34
N MET A 379 9.06 36.03 -2.88
CA MET A 379 10.16 36.94 -3.23
C MET A 379 10.83 36.59 -4.57
N ARG A 380 10.84 35.32 -5.00
CA ARG A 380 11.47 34.82 -6.24
C ARG A 380 10.97 35.53 -7.52
N SER A 381 9.72 35.99 -7.53
CA SER A 381 9.09 36.66 -8.68
C SER A 381 8.94 38.18 -8.54
N LYS A 382 9.71 38.83 -7.65
CA LYS A 382 9.56 40.26 -7.31
C LYS A 382 10.89 41.02 -7.33
N THR A 383 10.85 42.27 -7.81
CA THR A 383 11.95 43.26 -7.72
C THR A 383 12.14 43.76 -6.28
N SER A 384 13.17 44.59 -6.04
CA SER A 384 13.41 45.25 -4.75
C SER A 384 12.17 45.98 -4.21
N ASP A 385 11.40 46.67 -5.05
CA ASP A 385 10.14 47.33 -4.65
C ASP A 385 9.06 46.33 -4.27
N GLY A 386 8.99 45.20 -4.99
CA GLY A 386 8.11 44.10 -4.64
C GLY A 386 8.49 43.43 -3.30
N TRP A 387 9.77 43.41 -2.92
CA TRP A 387 10.21 42.99 -1.58
C TRP A 387 9.86 44.05 -0.53
N ARG A 388 10.03 45.34 -0.86
CA ARG A 388 9.63 46.47 0.00
C ARG A 388 8.14 46.45 0.33
N SER A 389 7.27 46.15 -0.64
CA SER A 389 5.83 45.97 -0.39
C SER A 389 5.47 44.81 0.56
N ILE A 390 6.35 43.80 0.69
CA ILE A 390 6.19 42.73 1.70
C ILE A 390 6.55 43.28 3.08
N VAL A 391 7.64 44.05 3.20
CA VAL A 391 8.05 44.71 4.47
C VAL A 391 6.98 45.68 4.95
N GLU A 392 6.44 46.52 4.07
CA GLU A 392 5.45 47.57 4.37
C GLU A 392 4.04 47.04 4.67
N SER A 393 3.80 45.72 4.54
CA SER A 393 2.49 45.11 4.74
C SER A 393 1.96 45.27 6.17
N SER A 394 0.75 45.81 6.31
CA SER A 394 0.08 46.02 7.61
C SER A 394 -0.18 44.72 8.41
N ILE A 395 -0.08 43.55 7.76
CA ILE A 395 -0.22 42.23 8.37
C ILE A 395 0.85 41.95 9.43
N TRP A 396 2.01 42.61 9.39
CA TRP A 396 3.03 42.49 10.44
C TRP A 396 2.57 43.01 11.80
N ASN A 397 1.63 43.95 11.83
CA ASN A 397 1.16 44.64 13.03
C ASN A 397 0.04 43.89 13.77
N LEU A 398 -0.36 42.70 13.29
CA LEU A 398 -1.39 41.88 13.92
C LEU A 398 -0.87 41.17 15.19
N PRO A 399 -1.70 40.99 16.23
CA PRO A 399 -1.32 40.28 17.45
C PRO A 399 -0.93 38.83 17.18
N GLY A 400 0.05 38.33 17.96
CA GLY A 400 0.75 37.07 17.70
C GLY A 400 -0.10 35.80 17.91
N GLY A 401 0.29 34.72 17.23
CA GLY A 401 -0.34 33.41 17.29
C GLY A 401 -0.54 32.78 15.90
N ASP A 402 -1.33 31.70 15.84
CA ASP A 402 -1.73 31.05 14.57
C ASP A 402 -2.37 32.05 13.58
N THR A 403 -3.03 33.09 14.10
CA THR A 403 -3.64 34.23 13.36
C THR A 403 -2.62 34.99 12.50
N LYS A 404 -1.43 35.28 13.03
CA LYS A 404 -0.37 35.97 12.28
C LYS A 404 0.17 35.07 11.16
N ILE A 405 0.33 33.77 11.42
CA ILE A 405 0.75 32.79 10.40
C ILE A 405 -0.30 32.68 9.28
N LEU A 406 -1.58 32.53 9.62
CA LEU A 406 -2.67 32.49 8.64
C LEU A 406 -2.74 33.75 7.77
N SER A 407 -2.52 34.94 8.35
CA SER A 407 -2.46 36.20 7.61
C SER A 407 -1.25 36.29 6.67
N ILE A 408 -0.09 35.74 7.05
CA ILE A 408 1.09 35.70 6.18
C ILE A 408 0.90 34.70 5.02
N LEU A 409 0.36 33.51 5.29
CA LEU A 409 0.00 32.57 4.21
C LEU A 409 -1.05 33.17 3.26
N LYS A 410 -1.95 34.02 3.78
CA LYS A 410 -2.95 34.76 2.99
C LYS A 410 -2.32 35.77 2.01
N LEU A 411 -1.12 36.31 2.28
CA LEU A 411 -0.39 37.14 1.30
C LEU A 411 -0.01 36.34 0.06
N SER A 412 0.65 35.19 0.23
CA SER A 412 1.01 34.30 -0.89
C SER A 412 -0.22 33.83 -1.67
N PHE A 413 -1.33 33.52 -0.99
CA PHE A 413 -2.60 33.20 -1.66
C PHE A 413 -3.16 34.40 -2.45
N ASN A 414 -3.08 35.61 -1.91
CA ASN A 414 -3.52 36.83 -2.60
C ASN A 414 -2.70 37.10 -3.87
N ASP A 415 -1.40 36.81 -3.86
CA ASP A 415 -0.48 36.99 -5.00
C ASP A 415 -0.70 35.98 -6.15
N LEU A 416 -1.46 34.90 -5.95
CA LEU A 416 -1.81 33.96 -7.03
C LEU A 416 -2.55 34.66 -8.18
N LYS A 417 -1.91 34.75 -9.35
CA LYS A 417 -2.37 35.55 -10.50
C LYS A 417 -3.73 35.14 -11.08
N SER A 418 -4.05 33.84 -11.12
CA SER A 418 -5.31 33.33 -11.69
C SER A 418 -6.43 33.20 -10.64
N PRO A 419 -7.61 33.83 -10.87
CA PRO A 419 -8.84 33.53 -10.13
C PRO A 419 -9.24 32.05 -10.13
N ALA A 420 -9.01 31.33 -11.22
CA ALA A 420 -9.34 29.90 -11.31
C ALA A 420 -8.37 29.05 -10.48
N LEU A 421 -7.09 29.42 -10.43
CA LEU A 421 -6.09 28.80 -9.55
C LEU A 421 -6.47 28.97 -8.06
N LYS A 422 -6.97 30.16 -7.69
CA LYS A 422 -7.53 30.41 -6.34
C LYS A 422 -8.76 29.54 -6.03
N GLN A 423 -9.60 29.24 -7.02
CA GLN A 423 -10.74 28.31 -6.86
C GLN A 423 -10.26 26.85 -6.72
N CYS A 424 -9.27 26.44 -7.51
CA CYS A 424 -8.63 25.13 -7.43
C CYS A 424 -7.99 24.87 -6.05
N PHE A 425 -7.28 25.87 -5.52
CA PHE A 425 -6.74 25.89 -4.15
C PHE A 425 -7.85 25.78 -3.09
N ALA A 426 -8.87 26.66 -3.14
CA ALA A 426 -9.96 26.65 -2.17
C ALA A 426 -10.72 25.31 -2.16
N PHE A 427 -10.81 24.62 -3.30
CA PHE A 427 -11.44 23.31 -3.43
C PHE A 427 -10.70 22.19 -2.68
N CYS A 428 -9.40 22.30 -2.44
CA CYS A 428 -8.67 21.34 -1.60
C CYS A 428 -9.21 21.28 -0.15
N SER A 429 -9.93 22.32 0.30
CA SER A 429 -10.60 22.31 1.62
C SER A 429 -11.79 21.35 1.75
N ASN A 430 -12.29 20.77 0.64
CA ASN A 430 -13.37 19.76 0.66
C ASN A 430 -12.88 18.36 1.06
N PHE A 431 -11.57 18.14 1.08
CA PHE A 431 -10.94 16.89 1.50
C PHE A 431 -10.59 16.99 2.99
N VAL A 432 -10.41 15.85 3.65
CA VAL A 432 -9.80 15.82 4.98
C VAL A 432 -8.39 16.41 4.96
N LYS A 433 -7.86 16.83 6.11
CA LYS A 433 -6.43 17.17 6.22
C LYS A 433 -5.57 15.94 5.92
N ASP A 434 -4.31 16.19 5.53
CA ASP A 434 -3.35 15.18 5.08
C ASP A 434 -3.76 14.28 3.91
N PHE A 435 -4.87 14.59 3.23
CA PHE A 435 -5.34 13.82 2.09
C PHE A 435 -4.28 13.76 0.97
N GLU A 436 -3.93 12.55 0.55
CA GLU A 436 -2.95 12.31 -0.50
C GLU A 436 -3.56 12.56 -1.88
N PHE A 437 -3.29 13.75 -2.42
CA PHE A 437 -3.72 14.17 -3.75
C PHE A 437 -2.90 13.45 -4.82
N LYS A 438 -3.46 12.37 -5.39
CA LYS A 438 -3.01 11.87 -6.70
C LYS A 438 -3.20 12.98 -7.73
N ARG A 439 -2.11 13.41 -8.36
CA ARG A 439 -2.03 14.61 -9.22
C ARG A 439 -3.14 14.64 -10.28
N GLU A 440 -3.20 13.58 -11.09
CA GLU A 440 -4.19 13.42 -12.17
C GLU A 440 -5.62 13.42 -11.65
N ASP A 441 -5.87 12.88 -10.46
CA ASP A 441 -7.22 12.75 -9.91
C ASP A 441 -7.71 14.08 -9.32
N LEU A 442 -6.81 14.91 -8.77
CA LEU A 442 -7.12 16.27 -8.35
C LEU A 442 -7.38 17.18 -9.58
N ILE A 443 -6.55 17.09 -10.62
CA ILE A 443 -6.76 17.82 -11.89
C ILE A 443 -8.12 17.51 -12.50
N ARG A 444 -8.49 16.22 -12.59
CA ARG A 444 -9.81 15.76 -13.07
C ARG A 444 -10.98 16.30 -12.26
N LEU A 445 -10.80 16.52 -10.97
CA LEU A 445 -11.84 17.12 -10.11
C LEU A 445 -11.95 18.64 -10.35
N TRP A 446 -10.85 19.36 -10.59
CA TRP A 446 -10.88 20.76 -11.02
C TRP A 446 -11.50 20.95 -12.42
N MET A 447 -11.22 20.05 -13.37
CA MET A 447 -11.89 19.99 -14.69
C MET A 447 -13.41 19.87 -14.51
N ALA A 448 -13.83 18.93 -13.66
CA ALA A 448 -15.25 18.63 -13.41
C ALA A 448 -16.01 19.78 -12.74
N GLN A 449 -15.34 20.62 -11.94
CA GLN A 449 -15.94 21.86 -11.44
C GLN A 449 -16.11 22.92 -12.55
N GLY A 450 -15.29 22.89 -13.59
CA GLY A 450 -15.33 23.84 -14.70
C GLY A 450 -14.60 25.14 -14.42
N TRP A 451 -13.36 25.05 -13.92
CA TRP A 451 -12.52 26.23 -13.64
C TRP A 451 -11.28 26.35 -14.54
N LEU A 452 -10.79 25.23 -15.10
CA LEU A 452 -9.57 25.21 -15.91
C LEU A 452 -9.82 25.84 -17.28
N HIS A 453 -9.58 27.15 -17.35
CA HIS A 453 -9.88 28.01 -18.51
C HIS A 453 -8.74 29.02 -18.72
N HIS A 454 -8.40 29.26 -19.98
CA HIS A 454 -7.31 30.17 -20.37
C HIS A 454 -7.57 31.62 -19.91
N PHE A 455 -6.52 32.34 -19.51
CA PHE A 455 -6.66 33.71 -18.98
C PHE A 455 -6.29 34.82 -19.97
N SER A 456 -5.27 34.62 -20.80
CA SER A 456 -4.88 35.52 -21.89
C SER A 456 -5.71 35.32 -23.16
N THR A 457 -5.69 36.33 -24.03
CA THR A 457 -6.45 36.42 -25.30
C THR A 457 -5.68 35.91 -26.51
N GLU A 458 -4.49 35.36 -26.32
CA GLU A 458 -3.65 34.79 -27.38
C GLU A 458 -3.89 33.28 -27.50
N GLU A 459 -3.84 32.77 -28.72
CA GLU A 459 -4.25 31.40 -29.07
C GLU A 459 -3.17 30.37 -28.68
N SER A 460 -3.23 29.86 -27.44
CA SER A 460 -2.49 28.65 -27.04
C SER A 460 -3.37 27.41 -27.15
N ASN A 461 -2.85 26.34 -27.77
CA ASN A 461 -3.55 25.06 -27.96
C ASN A 461 -3.48 24.15 -26.71
N LEU A 462 -3.54 24.72 -25.50
CA LEU A 462 -3.44 23.97 -24.25
C LEU A 462 -4.78 23.37 -23.81
N ASP A 463 -4.78 22.07 -23.51
CA ASP A 463 -5.96 21.38 -22.98
C ASP A 463 -6.21 21.69 -21.49
N MET A 464 -7.43 21.41 -21.01
CA MET A 464 -7.80 21.59 -19.59
C MET A 464 -6.88 20.82 -18.64
N GLU A 465 -6.45 19.62 -19.03
CA GLU A 465 -5.51 18.76 -18.33
C GLU A 465 -4.14 19.43 -18.17
N ASP A 466 -3.71 20.18 -19.18
CA ASP A 466 -2.38 20.79 -19.24
C ASP A 466 -2.38 22.12 -18.45
N ILE A 467 -3.46 22.89 -18.54
CA ILE A 467 -3.76 24.02 -17.62
C ILE A 467 -3.86 23.52 -16.17
N GLY A 468 -4.44 22.34 -15.95
CA GLY A 468 -4.49 21.70 -14.63
C GLY A 468 -3.12 21.29 -14.11
N ALA A 469 -2.24 20.80 -14.99
CA ALA A 469 -0.85 20.49 -14.65
C ALA A 469 -0.03 21.74 -14.32
N GLU A 470 -0.21 22.84 -15.07
CA GLU A 470 0.36 24.16 -14.76
C GLU A 470 -0.11 24.62 -13.36
N TYR A 471 -1.42 24.59 -13.11
CA TYR A 471 -2.01 25.04 -11.84
C TYR A 471 -1.54 24.20 -10.66
N PHE A 472 -1.41 22.88 -10.84
CA PHE A 472 -0.81 21.98 -9.85
C PHE A 472 0.67 22.34 -9.58
N GLY A 473 1.44 22.62 -10.63
CA GLY A 473 2.83 23.07 -10.53
C GLY A 473 2.97 24.36 -9.73
N ILE A 474 2.19 25.40 -10.05
CA ILE A 474 2.24 26.68 -9.35
C ILE A 474 1.90 26.51 -7.86
N LEU A 475 0.89 25.70 -7.50
CA LEU A 475 0.57 25.45 -6.08
C LEU A 475 1.67 24.67 -5.35
N LEU A 476 2.36 23.74 -6.02
CA LEU A 476 3.50 23.04 -5.46
C LEU A 476 4.70 23.98 -5.24
N GLU A 477 5.05 24.78 -6.25
CA GLU A 477 6.15 25.73 -6.16
C GLU A 477 5.95 26.77 -5.04
N ASN A 478 4.72 27.29 -4.88
CA ASN A 478 4.35 28.18 -3.77
C ASN A 478 4.39 27.49 -2.38
N SER A 479 4.74 26.20 -2.31
CA SER A 479 4.69 25.37 -1.10
C SER A 479 3.29 25.27 -0.47
N PHE A 480 2.24 25.40 -1.29
CA PHE A 480 0.89 25.02 -0.89
C PHE A 480 0.67 23.51 -0.98
N PHE A 481 1.45 22.82 -1.80
CA PHE A 481 1.66 21.37 -1.72
C PHE A 481 3.07 21.03 -1.23
N GLN A 482 3.21 19.82 -0.68
CA GLN A 482 4.44 19.20 -0.16
C GLN A 482 4.31 17.66 -0.20
N ASP A 483 5.31 16.92 0.28
CA ASP A 483 5.35 15.46 0.39
C ASP A 483 5.16 14.76 -0.97
N VAL A 484 6.04 15.13 -1.91
CA VAL A 484 5.91 14.87 -3.35
C VAL A 484 6.42 13.48 -3.73
N ARG A 485 5.50 12.50 -3.81
CA ARG A 485 5.83 11.17 -4.33
C ARG A 485 6.05 11.22 -5.83
N ARG A 486 7.08 10.48 -6.29
CA ARG A 486 7.45 10.33 -7.70
C ARG A 486 7.44 8.87 -8.12
N ASP A 487 7.28 8.62 -9.43
CA ASP A 487 7.46 7.30 -10.02
C ASP A 487 8.96 6.98 -10.28
N PRO A 488 9.33 5.74 -10.65
CA PRO A 488 10.73 5.38 -10.98
C PRO A 488 11.33 6.14 -12.19
N TYR A 489 10.50 6.88 -12.94
CA TYR A 489 10.90 7.67 -14.11
C TYR A 489 11.12 9.16 -13.76
N GLY A 490 10.76 9.58 -12.54
CA GLY A 490 10.95 10.92 -11.98
C GLY A 490 9.69 11.81 -11.95
N ASN A 491 8.55 11.32 -12.47
CA ASN A 491 7.32 12.11 -12.60
C ASN A 491 6.57 12.19 -11.26
N ILE A 492 5.95 13.33 -10.97
CA ILE A 492 5.13 13.53 -9.77
C ILE A 492 3.82 12.74 -9.90
N THR A 493 3.57 11.83 -8.94
CA THR A 493 2.36 11.00 -8.89
C THR A 493 1.35 11.51 -7.86
N SER A 494 1.83 12.02 -6.72
CA SER A 494 0.98 12.58 -5.66
C SER A 494 1.72 13.59 -4.79
N CYS A 495 0.95 14.40 -4.07
CA CYS A 495 1.40 15.33 -3.04
C CYS A 495 0.35 15.42 -1.92
N LYS A 496 0.62 16.23 -0.90
CA LYS A 496 -0.33 16.63 0.13
C LYS A 496 -0.34 18.14 0.30
N MET A 497 -1.45 18.71 0.79
CA MET A 497 -1.51 20.13 1.16
C MET A 497 -1.04 20.26 2.62
N HIS A 498 -0.06 21.13 2.88
CA HIS A 498 0.42 21.31 4.26
C HIS A 498 -0.74 21.69 5.17
N ASP A 499 -0.74 21.14 6.37
CA ASP A 499 -1.82 21.28 7.32
C ASP A 499 -2.20 22.75 7.55
N LEU A 500 -1.24 23.65 7.86
CA LEU A 500 -1.49 25.12 8.00
C LEU A 500 -2.08 25.81 6.75
N VAL A 501 -1.85 25.25 5.56
CA VAL A 501 -2.40 25.74 4.29
C VAL A 501 -3.86 25.29 4.10
N HIS A 502 -4.27 24.14 4.67
CA HIS A 502 -5.64 23.65 4.56
C HIS A 502 -6.67 24.56 5.24
N ASP A 503 -6.48 25.04 6.49
CA ASP A 503 -7.39 26.06 7.05
C ASP A 503 -7.30 27.39 6.29
N LEU A 504 -6.22 27.71 5.56
CA LEU A 504 -6.25 28.89 4.68
C LEU A 504 -7.22 28.64 3.53
N ALA A 505 -7.12 27.49 2.85
CA ALA A 505 -8.10 27.05 1.86
C ALA A 505 -9.52 26.99 2.45
N GLN A 506 -9.67 26.51 3.70
CA GLN A 506 -10.94 26.44 4.41
C GLN A 506 -11.44 27.81 4.88
N HIS A 507 -10.58 28.78 5.19
CA HIS A 507 -10.93 30.16 5.56
C HIS A 507 -11.44 30.93 4.33
N VAL A 508 -10.73 30.85 3.21
CA VAL A 508 -11.20 31.46 1.95
C VAL A 508 -12.44 30.74 1.38
N SER A 509 -12.66 29.47 1.75
CA SER A 509 -13.85 28.68 1.42
C SER A 509 -15.03 28.90 2.39
N LYS A 510 -14.80 29.10 3.70
CA LYS A 510 -15.84 29.27 4.74
C LYS A 510 -16.65 30.57 4.59
N SER A 511 -16.15 31.54 3.82
CA SER A 511 -16.94 32.67 3.32
C SER A 511 -18.17 32.29 2.45
N ARG A 512 -18.43 30.98 2.30
CA ARG A 512 -19.49 30.34 1.51
C ARG A 512 -20.47 29.50 2.34
N TRP A 513 -20.27 29.36 3.66
CA TRP A 513 -21.06 28.42 4.48
C TRP A 513 -21.38 28.86 5.91
N ASP A 514 -20.96 30.05 6.35
CA ASP A 514 -21.23 30.51 7.72
C ASP A 514 -22.65 31.11 7.86
N SER A 515 -23.65 30.25 7.75
CA SER A 515 -25.04 30.52 8.12
C SER A 515 -25.64 29.26 8.74
N LYS A 516 -26.17 29.37 9.97
CA LYS A 516 -26.62 28.24 10.79
C LYS A 516 -27.69 27.39 10.11
N GLU A 517 -27.62 26.08 10.36
CA GLU A 517 -28.73 25.11 10.42
C GLU A 517 -30.02 25.46 9.66
N THR A 518 -30.13 25.04 8.39
CA THR A 518 -31.41 24.55 7.81
C THR A 518 -31.22 23.86 6.46
N GLU A 519 -32.17 23.01 6.07
CA GLU A 519 -32.15 22.26 4.81
C GLU A 519 -32.38 23.15 3.57
N THR A 520 -31.35 23.44 2.78
CA THR A 520 -31.52 24.00 1.42
C THR A 520 -30.88 23.10 0.36
N LYS A 521 -31.65 22.10 -0.08
CA LYS A 521 -31.27 20.99 -0.99
C LYS A 521 -30.92 21.39 -2.45
N ARG A 522 -30.46 22.63 -2.71
CA ARG A 522 -30.27 23.19 -4.06
C ARG A 522 -28.83 23.49 -4.49
N GLY A 523 -27.89 23.73 -3.58
CA GLY A 523 -26.54 24.23 -3.91
C GLY A 523 -25.44 23.18 -4.11
N LEU A 524 -25.71 21.89 -3.89
CA LEU A 524 -24.65 20.87 -3.79
C LEU A 524 -24.04 20.53 -5.16
N ARG A 525 -22.79 20.95 -5.38
CA ARG A 525 -22.02 20.73 -6.63
C ARG A 525 -21.10 19.48 -6.57
N SER A 526 -20.77 18.98 -5.39
CA SER A 526 -19.89 17.82 -5.18
C SER A 526 -20.44 16.87 -4.11
N PHE A 527 -20.26 15.56 -4.29
CA PHE A 527 -20.64 14.56 -3.29
C PHE A 527 -19.59 13.43 -3.21
N PHE A 528 -19.20 13.09 -1.98
CA PHE A 528 -18.19 12.10 -1.65
C PHE A 528 -18.76 11.13 -0.59
N VAL A 529 -18.60 9.82 -0.79
CA VAL A 529 -19.01 8.77 0.17
C VAL A 529 -17.89 7.78 0.37
N GLU A 530 -17.59 7.46 1.62
CA GLU A 530 -16.55 6.48 2.00
C GLU A 530 -17.06 5.37 2.94
N ARG A 531 -18.39 5.29 3.21
CA ARG A 531 -19.00 4.13 3.91
C ARG A 531 -20.53 3.96 3.81
N ASP A 532 -21.34 5.02 3.82
CA ASP A 532 -22.81 4.90 3.99
C ASP A 532 -23.64 4.52 2.74
N GLN A 533 -24.62 3.64 2.93
CA GLN A 533 -25.62 3.28 1.91
C GLN A 533 -26.80 4.26 1.83
N VAL A 534 -27.16 4.92 2.93
CA VAL A 534 -28.49 5.54 3.12
C VAL A 534 -28.74 6.72 2.17
N LEU A 535 -27.73 7.57 1.94
CA LEU A 535 -27.89 8.81 1.17
C LEU A 535 -28.03 8.60 -0.35
N PHE A 536 -27.56 7.47 -0.89
CA PHE A 536 -27.39 7.33 -2.35
C PHE A 536 -28.71 7.44 -3.13
N ASN A 537 -29.82 6.94 -2.58
CA ASN A 537 -31.15 7.07 -3.17
C ASN A 537 -31.67 8.51 -3.24
N THR A 538 -31.10 9.44 -2.45
CA THR A 538 -31.51 10.86 -2.44
C THR A 538 -30.77 11.70 -3.49
N LEU A 539 -29.62 11.24 -4.01
CA LEU A 539 -28.79 12.01 -4.95
C LEU A 539 -29.50 12.55 -6.19
N PRO A 540 -30.46 11.85 -6.82
CA PRO A 540 -31.19 12.38 -7.97
C PRO A 540 -32.08 13.60 -7.68
N SER A 541 -32.16 14.07 -6.43
CA SER A 541 -32.84 15.31 -6.06
C SER A 541 -31.95 16.57 -6.15
N PHE A 542 -30.62 16.42 -6.14
CA PHE A 542 -29.70 17.54 -6.29
C PHE A 542 -29.41 17.81 -7.78
N GLU A 543 -30.17 18.72 -8.38
CA GLU A 543 -30.03 19.06 -9.82
C GLU A 543 -28.63 19.60 -10.18
N ALA A 544 -27.90 20.19 -9.23
CA ALA A 544 -26.63 20.91 -9.41
C ALA A 544 -25.33 20.05 -9.36
N LEU A 545 -25.41 18.74 -9.12
CA LEU A 545 -24.22 17.90 -8.89
C LEU A 545 -23.32 17.76 -10.14
N ARG A 546 -22.05 18.18 -10.01
CA ARG A 546 -20.97 18.03 -11.02
C ARG A 546 -19.99 16.89 -10.72
N VAL A 547 -19.77 16.57 -9.44
CA VAL A 547 -18.88 15.50 -8.98
C VAL A 547 -19.64 14.52 -8.09
N VAL A 548 -19.55 13.23 -8.39
CA VAL A 548 -20.00 12.13 -7.53
C VAL A 548 -18.88 11.10 -7.41
N LYS A 549 -18.38 10.88 -6.18
CA LYS A 549 -17.40 9.85 -5.84
C LYS A 549 -17.96 8.90 -4.79
N LEU A 550 -18.11 7.63 -5.16
CA LEU A 550 -18.69 6.55 -4.36
C LEU A 550 -17.67 5.42 -4.13
N CYS A 551 -16.38 5.73 -4.24
CA CYS A 551 -15.31 4.75 -4.24
C CYS A 551 -15.24 3.99 -2.91
N GLY A 552 -15.40 2.67 -2.94
CA GLY A 552 -15.44 1.83 -1.74
C GLY A 552 -16.81 1.73 -1.04
N ALA A 553 -17.87 2.37 -1.54
CA ALA A 553 -19.20 2.26 -0.94
C ALA A 553 -19.85 0.88 -1.19
N ASP A 554 -20.64 0.36 -0.23
CA ASP A 554 -21.34 -0.93 -0.38
C ASP A 554 -22.60 -0.84 -1.27
N ILE A 555 -22.43 -0.32 -2.48
CA ILE A 555 -23.49 -0.17 -3.49
C ILE A 555 -23.44 -1.39 -4.42
N LYS A 556 -24.59 -2.06 -4.59
CA LYS A 556 -24.73 -3.28 -5.41
C LYS A 556 -25.31 -3.01 -6.80
N VAL A 557 -26.01 -1.89 -6.98
CA VAL A 557 -26.71 -1.50 -8.22
C VAL A 557 -26.65 0.00 -8.38
N LEU A 558 -26.33 0.48 -9.59
CA LEU A 558 -26.49 1.89 -9.97
C LEU A 558 -27.92 2.10 -10.51
N PRO A 559 -28.76 2.97 -9.90
CA PRO A 559 -30.16 3.11 -10.28
C PRO A 559 -30.33 3.93 -11.58
N ASP A 560 -31.42 3.67 -12.31
CA ASP A 560 -31.75 4.37 -13.56
C ASP A 560 -31.95 5.90 -13.40
N SER A 561 -32.13 6.35 -12.16
CA SER A 561 -32.21 7.76 -11.80
C SER A 561 -30.88 8.52 -12.01
N VAL A 562 -29.74 7.84 -12.11
CA VAL A 562 -28.44 8.51 -12.36
C VAL A 562 -28.45 9.34 -13.64
N GLY A 563 -29.12 8.87 -14.71
CA GLY A 563 -29.27 9.61 -15.96
C GLY A 563 -30.22 10.83 -15.90
N LYS A 564 -30.66 11.25 -14.71
CA LYS A 564 -31.28 12.56 -14.47
C LYS A 564 -30.26 13.64 -14.11
N MET A 565 -29.04 13.27 -13.71
CA MET A 565 -28.00 14.16 -13.17
C MET A 565 -27.27 14.92 -14.30
N LYS A 566 -27.98 15.85 -14.94
CA LYS A 566 -27.55 16.53 -16.18
C LYS A 566 -26.20 17.26 -16.10
N HIS A 567 -25.81 17.72 -14.92
CA HIS A 567 -24.61 18.55 -14.73
C HIS A 567 -23.37 17.72 -14.33
N LEU A 568 -23.53 16.40 -14.18
CA LEU A 568 -22.48 15.48 -13.73
C LEU A 568 -21.34 15.39 -14.76
N ARG A 569 -20.13 15.76 -14.32
CA ARG A 569 -18.90 15.75 -15.12
C ARG A 569 -17.89 14.70 -14.64
N TYR A 570 -17.95 14.29 -13.39
CA TYR A 570 -17.10 13.24 -12.80
C TYR A 570 -17.95 12.20 -12.07
N LEU A 571 -17.82 10.94 -12.46
CA LEU A 571 -18.45 9.80 -11.80
C LEU A 571 -17.38 8.74 -11.47
N ASP A 572 -17.13 8.53 -10.17
CA ASP A 572 -16.29 7.44 -9.67
C ASP A 572 -17.14 6.46 -8.87
N ILE A 573 -17.23 5.23 -9.39
CA ILE A 573 -17.95 4.10 -8.78
C ILE A 573 -17.01 2.95 -8.45
N SER A 574 -15.69 3.19 -8.40
CA SER A 574 -14.67 2.15 -8.25
C SER A 574 -14.77 1.42 -6.91
N ASN A 575 -14.33 0.15 -6.84
CA ASN A 575 -14.33 -0.67 -5.63
C ASN A 575 -15.72 -0.76 -4.96
N THR A 576 -16.78 -0.84 -5.77
CA THR A 576 -18.16 -1.09 -5.32
C THR A 576 -18.66 -2.45 -5.83
N LYS A 577 -19.77 -2.95 -5.30
CA LYS A 577 -20.32 -4.27 -5.67
C LYS A 577 -21.25 -4.19 -6.89
N ILE A 578 -21.06 -3.20 -7.77
CA ILE A 578 -21.90 -2.94 -8.95
C ILE A 578 -21.56 -3.92 -10.07
N ARG A 579 -22.54 -4.75 -10.46
CA ARG A 579 -22.41 -5.79 -11.51
C ARG A 579 -22.92 -5.39 -12.89
N THR A 580 -23.72 -4.32 -12.98
CA THR A 580 -24.35 -3.83 -14.22
C THR A 580 -24.57 -2.32 -14.15
N LEU A 581 -24.38 -1.62 -15.28
CA LEU A 581 -24.70 -0.20 -15.40
C LEU A 581 -26.04 0.01 -16.14
N PRO A 582 -26.92 0.92 -15.69
CA PRO A 582 -28.18 1.21 -16.35
C PRO A 582 -27.96 1.98 -17.66
N LYS A 583 -28.84 1.75 -18.65
CA LYS A 583 -28.78 2.44 -19.96
C LYS A 583 -28.87 3.97 -19.84
N SER A 584 -29.43 4.47 -18.75
CA SER A 584 -29.52 5.89 -18.44
C SER A 584 -28.17 6.57 -18.18
N VAL A 585 -27.08 5.85 -17.89
CA VAL A 585 -25.72 6.43 -17.83
C VAL A 585 -25.36 7.12 -19.15
N GLY A 586 -25.78 6.55 -20.29
CA GLY A 586 -25.60 7.13 -21.63
C GLY A 586 -26.43 8.39 -21.94
N LYS A 587 -27.03 9.02 -20.91
CA LYS A 587 -27.63 10.36 -20.96
C LYS A 587 -26.76 11.42 -20.28
N LEU A 588 -25.64 11.06 -19.68
CA LEU A 588 -24.75 11.99 -18.98
C LEU A 588 -23.82 12.74 -19.97
N TYR A 589 -24.39 13.48 -20.91
CA TYR A 589 -23.62 14.08 -22.03
C TYR A 589 -22.50 15.06 -21.60
N ASN A 590 -22.55 15.58 -20.37
CA ASN A 590 -21.52 16.43 -19.77
C ASN A 590 -20.39 15.64 -19.06
N LEU A 591 -20.43 14.30 -19.05
CA LEU A 591 -19.47 13.47 -18.32
C LEU A 591 -18.08 13.51 -18.97
N GLN A 592 -17.08 14.00 -18.22
CA GLN A 592 -15.68 14.13 -18.63
C GLN A 592 -14.79 13.02 -18.04
N THR A 593 -15.13 12.50 -16.86
CA THR A 593 -14.39 11.39 -16.20
C THR A 593 -15.35 10.29 -15.72
N LEU A 594 -15.04 9.04 -16.06
CA LEU A 594 -15.72 7.84 -15.60
C LEU A 594 -14.71 6.83 -15.03
N ARG A 595 -14.84 6.47 -13.75
CA ARG A 595 -13.96 5.51 -13.06
C ARG A 595 -14.75 4.31 -12.54
N MET A 596 -14.25 3.12 -12.88
CA MET A 596 -14.93 1.82 -12.78
C MET A 596 -13.93 0.71 -12.40
N ASN A 597 -12.88 1.06 -11.65
CA ASN A 597 -11.87 0.10 -11.19
C ASN A 597 -12.46 -0.84 -10.12
N TYR A 598 -11.92 -2.05 -9.98
CA TYR A 598 -12.30 -3.05 -8.99
C TYR A 598 -13.82 -3.34 -8.97
N LEU A 599 -14.40 -3.59 -10.15
CA LEU A 599 -15.82 -3.94 -10.33
C LEU A 599 -16.05 -5.32 -10.94
N GLU A 600 -17.08 -6.01 -10.46
CA GLU A 600 -17.61 -7.25 -11.02
C GLU A 600 -18.57 -7.00 -12.21
N LEU A 601 -18.28 -6.03 -13.08
CA LEU A 601 -19.15 -5.70 -14.22
C LEU A 601 -19.26 -6.87 -15.22
N ARG A 602 -20.49 -7.19 -15.65
CA ARG A 602 -20.77 -8.24 -16.66
C ARG A 602 -21.00 -7.73 -18.08
N ALA A 603 -21.31 -6.43 -18.23
CA ALA A 603 -21.34 -5.69 -19.50
C ALA A 603 -21.60 -4.21 -19.24
N CYS A 604 -21.03 -3.31 -20.05
CA CYS A 604 -21.49 -1.93 -20.13
C CYS A 604 -22.61 -1.76 -21.19
N PRO A 605 -23.58 -0.85 -20.97
CA PRO A 605 -24.61 -0.54 -21.94
C PRO A 605 -24.02 0.14 -23.19
N LYS A 606 -24.54 -0.19 -24.38
CA LYS A 606 -24.12 0.43 -25.66
C LYS A 606 -24.26 1.95 -25.67
N GLU A 607 -25.17 2.45 -24.83
CA GLU A 607 -25.44 3.85 -24.61
C GLU A 607 -24.24 4.62 -24.01
N LEU A 608 -23.18 3.97 -23.48
CA LEU A 608 -21.93 4.68 -23.09
C LEU A 608 -21.23 5.37 -24.28
N THR A 609 -21.44 4.90 -25.52
CA THR A 609 -20.89 5.55 -26.74
C THR A 609 -21.51 6.93 -27.04
N ASN A 610 -22.50 7.35 -26.25
CA ASN A 610 -23.12 8.68 -26.33
C ASN A 610 -22.39 9.74 -25.50
N LEU A 611 -21.39 9.36 -24.69
CA LEU A 611 -20.67 10.25 -23.78
C LEU A 611 -19.56 11.02 -24.52
N ILE A 612 -19.93 11.79 -25.55
CA ILE A 612 -19.00 12.41 -26.51
C ILE A 612 -17.99 13.40 -25.89
N ASN A 613 -18.21 13.88 -24.66
CA ASN A 613 -17.30 14.74 -23.90
C ASN A 613 -16.38 13.98 -22.92
N LEU A 614 -16.38 12.64 -22.96
CA LEU A 614 -15.63 11.81 -22.02
C LEU A 614 -14.14 11.83 -22.36
N ARG A 615 -13.33 12.46 -21.48
CA ARG A 615 -11.88 12.65 -21.63
C ARG A 615 -11.08 11.58 -20.91
N HIS A 616 -11.61 11.01 -19.83
CA HIS A 616 -10.95 9.95 -19.06
C HIS A 616 -11.87 8.77 -18.77
N ILE A 617 -11.43 7.58 -19.15
CA ILE A 617 -11.98 6.29 -18.72
C ILE A 617 -10.94 5.61 -17.82
N SER A 618 -11.38 4.99 -16.73
CA SER A 618 -10.56 4.10 -15.90
C SER A 618 -11.36 2.86 -15.53
N TYR A 619 -10.80 1.68 -15.80
CA TYR A 619 -11.25 0.36 -15.34
C TYR A 619 -10.02 -0.56 -15.28
N ASP A 620 -10.16 -1.73 -14.64
CA ASP A 620 -9.03 -2.66 -14.46
C ASP A 620 -9.04 -3.81 -15.47
N ARG A 621 -7.86 -4.41 -15.67
CA ARG A 621 -7.66 -5.62 -16.47
C ARG A 621 -8.49 -6.78 -15.93
N VAL A 622 -9.54 -7.18 -16.62
CA VAL A 622 -10.29 -8.39 -16.29
C VAL A 622 -9.44 -9.60 -16.67
N PHE A 623 -9.02 -10.40 -15.68
CA PHE A 623 -8.14 -11.57 -15.86
C PHE A 623 -8.69 -12.63 -16.84
N SER A 624 -9.98 -12.59 -17.18
CA SER A 624 -10.64 -13.49 -18.15
C SER A 624 -10.58 -13.01 -19.61
N GLY A 625 -9.78 -11.98 -19.94
CA GLY A 625 -9.57 -11.54 -21.33
C GLY A 625 -10.82 -10.96 -22.00
N TRP A 626 -11.64 -10.22 -21.24
CA TRP A 626 -12.90 -9.66 -21.71
C TRP A 626 -13.02 -8.17 -21.34
N SER A 627 -13.16 -7.31 -22.36
CA SER A 627 -13.42 -5.89 -22.18
C SER A 627 -14.90 -5.63 -21.88
N PRO A 628 -15.22 -4.82 -20.84
CA PRO A 628 -16.60 -4.45 -20.55
C PRO A 628 -17.20 -3.44 -21.53
N TRP A 629 -16.39 -2.75 -22.34
CA TRP A 629 -16.81 -1.59 -23.13
C TRP A 629 -17.60 -1.96 -24.41
N PRO A 630 -18.66 -1.21 -24.78
CA PRO A 630 -19.43 -1.48 -25.99
C PRO A 630 -18.72 -1.11 -27.30
N SER A 631 -19.17 -1.72 -28.39
CA SER A 631 -18.79 -1.38 -29.77
C SER A 631 -19.15 0.06 -30.16
N GLY A 632 -18.24 0.77 -30.82
CA GLY A 632 -18.37 2.16 -31.26
C GLY A 632 -17.63 3.16 -30.35
N MET A 633 -16.44 2.80 -29.87
CA MET A 633 -15.62 3.67 -29.00
C MET A 633 -15.11 4.90 -29.74
N GLY A 634 -14.91 4.84 -31.05
CA GLY A 634 -14.44 5.96 -31.89
C GLY A 634 -15.38 7.18 -31.94
N ARG A 635 -16.60 7.06 -31.38
CA ARG A 635 -17.51 8.19 -31.16
C ARG A 635 -17.02 9.15 -30.06
N LEU A 636 -16.02 8.76 -29.27
CA LEU A 636 -15.52 9.47 -28.09
C LEU A 636 -14.27 10.31 -28.46
N THR A 637 -14.34 11.14 -29.50
CA THR A 637 -13.18 11.82 -30.10
C THR A 637 -12.38 12.73 -29.14
N ASN A 638 -12.98 13.15 -28.03
CA ASN A 638 -12.35 13.92 -26.95
C ASN A 638 -11.58 13.05 -25.92
N LEU A 639 -11.50 11.73 -26.11
CA LEU A 639 -10.89 10.82 -25.13
C LEU A 639 -9.36 11.01 -25.08
N GLN A 640 -8.87 11.40 -23.90
CA GLN A 640 -7.45 11.68 -23.64
C GLN A 640 -6.74 10.53 -22.93
N SER A 641 -7.42 9.77 -22.06
CA SER A 641 -6.80 8.61 -21.39
C SER A 641 -7.68 7.36 -21.47
N LEU A 642 -7.11 6.31 -22.08
CA LEU A 642 -7.70 4.98 -22.26
C LEU A 642 -6.65 3.94 -21.84
N PRO A 643 -6.72 3.35 -20.63
CA PRO A 643 -5.64 2.51 -20.11
C PRO A 643 -5.47 1.20 -20.89
N GLU A 644 -6.56 0.67 -21.45
CA GLU A 644 -6.62 -0.60 -22.17
C GLU A 644 -7.61 -0.52 -23.34
N PHE A 645 -7.32 -1.22 -24.44
CA PHE A 645 -8.21 -1.41 -25.58
C PHE A 645 -8.13 -2.87 -26.03
N GLN A 646 -9.26 -3.54 -26.21
CA GLN A 646 -9.30 -4.92 -26.72
C GLN A 646 -9.84 -4.91 -28.15
N VAL A 647 -9.04 -5.42 -29.10
CA VAL A 647 -9.52 -5.69 -30.46
C VAL A 647 -10.41 -6.93 -30.42
N LEU A 648 -11.59 -6.86 -31.04
CA LEU A 648 -12.48 -8.00 -31.22
C LEU A 648 -12.98 -8.04 -32.67
N LYS A 649 -13.22 -9.24 -33.20
CA LYS A 649 -13.77 -9.47 -34.56
C LYS A 649 -15.23 -9.00 -34.75
N LYS A 650 -15.74 -8.16 -33.84
CA LYS A 650 -17.09 -7.59 -33.84
C LYS A 650 -17.07 -6.18 -34.44
N ILE A 651 -18.08 -5.87 -35.26
CA ILE A 651 -18.26 -4.53 -35.84
C ILE A 651 -18.29 -3.47 -34.73
N GLY A 652 -17.47 -2.43 -34.86
CA GLY A 652 -17.28 -1.38 -33.87
C GLY A 652 -16.31 -1.73 -32.72
N CYS A 653 -15.61 -2.86 -32.78
CA CYS A 653 -14.55 -3.24 -31.83
C CYS A 653 -13.20 -3.53 -32.54
N GLY A 654 -13.06 -3.07 -33.78
CA GLY A 654 -11.82 -3.17 -34.55
C GLY A 654 -10.80 -2.11 -34.15
N ILE A 655 -9.53 -2.33 -34.46
CA ILE A 655 -8.42 -1.43 -34.11
C ILE A 655 -8.52 -0.07 -34.82
N GLU A 656 -9.23 -0.01 -35.96
CA GLU A 656 -9.51 1.21 -36.72
C GLU A 656 -10.30 2.26 -35.91
N GLU A 657 -11.04 1.86 -34.87
CA GLU A 657 -11.75 2.78 -33.97
C GLU A 657 -10.79 3.79 -33.31
N LEU A 658 -9.55 3.36 -33.00
CA LEU A 658 -8.51 4.21 -32.41
C LEU A 658 -8.10 5.38 -33.31
N GLY A 659 -8.28 5.28 -34.64
CA GLY A 659 -7.93 6.35 -35.59
C GLY A 659 -8.61 7.68 -35.31
N SER A 660 -9.86 7.60 -34.86
CA SER A 660 -10.68 8.76 -34.48
C SER A 660 -10.28 9.42 -33.15
N LEU A 661 -9.61 8.68 -32.27
CA LEU A 661 -9.28 9.09 -30.90
C LEU A 661 -7.95 9.87 -30.84
N LYS A 662 -7.86 10.96 -31.61
CA LYS A 662 -6.62 11.73 -31.83
C LYS A 662 -6.01 12.33 -30.54
N GLN A 663 -6.82 12.60 -29.51
CA GLN A 663 -6.36 13.22 -28.26
C GLN A 663 -5.70 12.26 -27.24
N LEU A 664 -5.58 10.96 -27.57
CA LEU A 664 -5.04 9.96 -26.64
C LEU A 664 -3.58 10.24 -26.25
N LYS A 665 -3.33 10.39 -24.93
CA LYS A 665 -2.02 10.64 -24.32
C LYS A 665 -1.80 9.79 -23.06
N GLY A 666 -0.54 9.63 -22.65
CA GLY A 666 -0.18 8.86 -21.45
C GLY A 666 -0.04 7.35 -21.71
N LYS A 667 -0.84 6.50 -21.04
CA LYS A 667 -0.75 5.03 -21.16
C LYS A 667 -1.86 4.44 -22.04
N LEU A 668 -1.51 3.54 -22.95
CA LEU A 668 -2.42 2.69 -23.71
C LEU A 668 -1.91 1.24 -23.76
N SER A 669 -2.81 0.27 -23.53
CA SER A 669 -2.50 -1.17 -23.60
C SER A 669 -3.45 -1.85 -24.60
N ILE A 670 -2.95 -2.24 -25.77
CA ILE A 670 -3.75 -2.88 -26.83
C ILE A 670 -3.63 -4.40 -26.70
N TYR A 671 -4.78 -5.07 -26.55
CA TYR A 671 -4.92 -6.51 -26.38
C TYR A 671 -5.67 -7.16 -27.54
N CYS A 672 -5.45 -8.46 -27.72
CA CYS A 672 -6.07 -9.30 -28.74
C CYS A 672 -5.71 -8.93 -30.19
N LEU A 673 -4.46 -8.50 -30.42
CA LEU A 673 -3.94 -8.15 -31.74
C LEU A 673 -4.03 -9.29 -32.76
N GLU A 674 -4.11 -10.56 -32.33
CA GLU A 674 -4.41 -11.71 -33.21
C GLU A 674 -5.76 -11.62 -33.94
N CYS A 675 -6.63 -10.67 -33.56
CA CYS A 675 -7.89 -10.39 -34.25
C CYS A 675 -7.76 -9.42 -35.44
N VAL A 676 -6.60 -8.79 -35.67
CA VAL A 676 -6.39 -7.81 -36.77
C VAL A 676 -6.01 -8.52 -38.06
N THR A 677 -7.01 -8.92 -38.86
CA THR A 677 -6.80 -9.65 -40.14
C THR A 677 -6.61 -8.76 -41.37
N ASP A 678 -6.48 -7.45 -41.19
CA ASP A 678 -6.42 -6.46 -42.27
C ASP A 678 -5.50 -5.30 -41.85
N ILE A 679 -4.41 -5.13 -42.60
CA ILE A 679 -3.30 -4.21 -42.30
C ILE A 679 -3.76 -2.74 -42.47
N GLU A 680 -4.72 -2.47 -43.36
CA GLU A 680 -5.26 -1.13 -43.54
C GLU A 680 -6.12 -0.69 -42.34
N LYS A 681 -6.60 -1.61 -41.51
CA LYS A 681 -7.20 -1.28 -40.20
C LYS A 681 -6.15 -0.91 -39.17
N ALA A 682 -5.03 -1.64 -39.13
CA ALA A 682 -3.89 -1.31 -38.26
C ALA A 682 -3.35 0.09 -38.58
N LYS A 683 -3.10 0.41 -39.87
CA LYS A 683 -2.69 1.76 -40.30
C LYS A 683 -3.71 2.84 -39.89
N LYS A 684 -5.01 2.57 -40.04
CA LYS A 684 -6.08 3.48 -39.60
C LYS A 684 -6.08 3.75 -38.09
N ALA A 685 -5.51 2.88 -37.26
CA ALA A 685 -5.36 3.15 -35.83
C ALA A 685 -4.44 4.34 -35.54
N ASN A 686 -3.47 4.62 -36.43
CA ASN A 686 -2.61 5.80 -36.46
C ASN A 686 -2.07 6.18 -35.06
N LEU A 687 -1.15 5.36 -34.54
CA LEU A 687 -0.56 5.57 -33.21
C LEU A 687 0.53 6.68 -33.19
N VAL A 688 1.13 6.99 -34.34
CA VAL A 688 2.19 8.00 -34.45
C VAL A 688 1.68 9.43 -34.18
N GLU A 689 0.43 9.75 -34.53
CA GLU A 689 -0.22 11.03 -34.17
C GLU A 689 -0.61 11.15 -32.68
N LYS A 690 -0.51 10.10 -31.88
CA LYS A 690 -1.03 10.06 -30.49
C LYS A 690 0.10 10.19 -29.47
N CYS A 691 0.04 11.14 -28.55
CA CYS A 691 1.10 11.41 -27.56
C CYS A 691 1.17 10.38 -26.40
N ILE A 692 1.22 9.09 -26.76
CA ILE A 692 1.35 7.95 -25.87
C ILE A 692 2.80 7.86 -25.37
N ARG A 693 2.96 7.65 -24.06
CA ARG A 693 4.23 7.53 -23.34
C ARG A 693 4.48 6.11 -22.80
N ASP A 694 3.44 5.36 -22.44
CA ASP A 694 3.52 3.93 -22.13
C ASP A 694 2.62 3.15 -23.08
N LEU A 695 3.22 2.40 -24.01
CA LEU A 695 2.51 1.57 -24.98
C LEU A 695 2.77 0.08 -24.68
N SER A 696 1.69 -0.67 -24.51
CA SER A 696 1.72 -2.14 -24.48
C SER A 696 0.96 -2.71 -25.67
N LEU A 697 1.59 -3.60 -26.44
CA LEU A 697 0.98 -4.35 -27.54
C LEU A 697 1.01 -5.84 -27.17
N SER A 698 -0.15 -6.51 -27.18
CA SER A 698 -0.29 -7.83 -26.55
C SER A 698 -1.23 -8.76 -27.33
N TRP A 699 -0.69 -9.92 -27.72
CA TRP A 699 -1.38 -11.02 -28.39
C TRP A 699 -1.83 -12.08 -27.37
N SER A 700 -2.78 -12.94 -27.74
CA SER A 700 -3.27 -14.02 -26.86
C SER A 700 -2.20 -15.09 -26.60
N TRP A 701 -2.12 -15.59 -25.36
CA TRP A 701 -1.24 -16.73 -25.02
C TRP A 701 -1.72 -18.04 -25.69
N SER A 702 -3.01 -18.12 -26.02
CA SER A 702 -3.70 -19.27 -26.61
C SER A 702 -3.37 -19.53 -28.09
N SER A 703 -2.84 -18.55 -28.82
CA SER A 703 -2.45 -18.71 -30.23
C SER A 703 -1.07 -19.37 -30.37
N THR A 704 -0.95 -20.64 -30.01
CA THR A 704 0.18 -21.48 -30.46
C THR A 704 0.07 -21.75 -31.95
N SER A 705 1.15 -21.47 -32.70
CA SER A 705 1.33 -21.82 -34.12
C SER A 705 0.12 -21.52 -35.03
N ARG A 706 -0.10 -20.24 -35.35
CA ARG A 706 -1.02 -19.83 -36.42
C ARG A 706 -0.27 -19.83 -37.76
N PRO A 707 -0.49 -20.77 -38.69
CA PRO A 707 0.07 -20.66 -40.04
C PRO A 707 -0.48 -19.39 -40.72
N ASN A 708 0.40 -18.67 -41.43
CA ASN A 708 0.10 -17.40 -42.11
C ASN A 708 -0.44 -16.30 -41.17
N CYS A 709 0.23 -16.04 -40.04
CA CYS A 709 -0.06 -14.86 -39.22
C CYS A 709 0.56 -13.59 -39.82
N ASN A 710 -0.27 -12.55 -39.99
CA ASN A 710 0.13 -11.21 -40.44
C ASN A 710 0.60 -10.31 -39.28
N ASP A 711 1.13 -10.90 -38.20
CA ASP A 711 1.47 -10.15 -36.97
C ASP A 711 2.58 -9.12 -37.22
N GLU A 712 3.53 -9.43 -38.10
CA GLU A 712 4.61 -8.54 -38.53
C GLU A 712 4.06 -7.27 -39.19
N ASP A 713 3.21 -7.39 -40.21
CA ASP A 713 2.57 -6.25 -40.88
C ASP A 713 1.71 -5.41 -39.93
N VAL A 714 1.03 -6.07 -38.97
CA VAL A 714 0.22 -5.40 -37.95
C VAL A 714 1.10 -4.61 -36.99
N LEU A 715 2.27 -5.14 -36.60
CA LEU A 715 3.20 -4.45 -35.72
C LEU A 715 3.97 -3.32 -36.45
N GLU A 716 4.31 -3.51 -37.72
CA GLU A 716 4.85 -2.46 -38.61
C GLU A 716 3.88 -1.28 -38.70
N ALA A 717 2.60 -1.56 -38.98
CA ALA A 717 1.54 -0.56 -39.08
C ALA A 717 1.17 0.16 -37.77
N LEU A 718 1.66 -0.31 -36.62
CA LEU A 718 1.40 0.26 -35.28
C LEU A 718 2.59 1.08 -34.73
N GLN A 719 3.27 1.81 -35.62
CA GLN A 719 4.37 2.72 -35.26
C GLN A 719 3.97 3.71 -34.14
N PRO A 720 4.72 3.78 -33.02
CA PRO A 720 4.45 4.70 -31.92
C PRO A 720 4.96 6.12 -32.17
N HIS A 721 4.47 7.08 -31.38
CA HIS A 721 4.94 8.46 -31.39
C HIS A 721 6.41 8.58 -30.89
N PRO A 722 7.24 9.48 -31.45
CA PRO A 722 8.64 9.74 -31.04
C PRO A 722 8.91 10.15 -29.57
N ASN A 723 7.89 10.23 -28.71
CA ASN A 723 7.99 10.61 -27.31
C ASN A 723 7.66 9.45 -26.35
N LEU A 724 7.69 8.22 -26.86
CA LEU A 724 7.45 7.02 -26.06
C LEU A 724 8.54 6.84 -24.99
N GLU A 725 8.13 6.65 -23.74
CA GLU A 725 9.02 6.41 -22.59
C GLU A 725 9.08 4.92 -22.22
N VAL A 726 8.01 4.15 -22.48
CA VAL A 726 7.92 2.72 -22.17
C VAL A 726 7.28 1.96 -23.33
N LEU A 727 7.92 0.89 -23.77
CA LEU A 727 7.42 -0.02 -24.80
C LEU A 727 7.35 -1.46 -24.26
N LYS A 728 6.18 -2.11 -24.41
CA LYS A 728 5.96 -3.51 -24.03
C LYS A 728 5.33 -4.27 -25.19
N ILE A 729 5.91 -5.41 -25.57
CA ILE A 729 5.39 -6.30 -26.61
C ILE A 729 5.24 -7.70 -26.01
N GLU A 730 4.02 -8.24 -25.96
CA GLU A 730 3.68 -9.53 -25.36
C GLU A 730 3.11 -10.53 -26.39
N ASN A 731 3.61 -11.77 -26.39
CA ASN A 731 3.15 -12.94 -27.14
C ASN A 731 3.19 -12.83 -28.68
N PHE A 732 4.02 -11.93 -29.22
CA PHE A 732 4.21 -11.73 -30.66
C PHE A 732 4.74 -12.99 -31.36
N LEU A 733 4.21 -13.31 -32.55
CA LEU A 733 4.51 -14.54 -33.30
C LEU A 733 5.28 -14.33 -34.62
N GLY A 734 5.64 -13.09 -34.97
CA GLY A 734 6.49 -12.82 -36.13
C GLY A 734 7.95 -13.25 -35.93
N ASP A 735 8.65 -13.57 -37.02
CA ASP A 735 10.08 -13.92 -36.95
C ASP A 735 10.99 -12.67 -36.82
N LYS A 736 10.50 -11.51 -37.28
CA LYS A 736 11.19 -10.21 -37.26
C LYS A 736 10.40 -9.15 -36.51
N PHE A 737 11.15 -8.23 -35.92
CA PHE A 737 10.64 -6.98 -35.37
C PHE A 737 10.55 -5.90 -36.47
N PRO A 738 9.66 -4.89 -36.33
CA PRO A 738 9.36 -3.90 -37.38
C PRO A 738 10.54 -2.97 -37.70
N SER A 739 10.52 -2.37 -38.89
CA SER A 739 11.55 -1.45 -39.37
C SER A 739 11.80 -0.29 -38.41
N TRP A 740 10.73 0.24 -37.80
CA TRP A 740 10.78 1.37 -36.87
C TRP A 740 11.42 1.04 -35.51
N ILE A 741 11.56 -0.24 -35.12
CA ILE A 741 12.30 -0.65 -33.92
C ILE A 741 13.69 -1.21 -34.26
N MET A 742 13.90 -1.72 -35.47
CA MET A 742 15.19 -2.25 -35.94
C MET A 742 16.16 -1.14 -36.39
N SER A 743 15.64 0.03 -36.78
CA SER A 743 16.42 1.18 -37.27
C SER A 743 16.97 2.09 -36.15
N LYS A 744 18.29 2.33 -36.21
CA LYS A 744 19.08 3.30 -35.43
C LYS A 744 18.58 4.76 -35.54
N LEU A 745 17.73 5.07 -36.52
CA LEU A 745 17.19 6.41 -36.78
C LEU A 745 15.68 6.55 -36.46
N SER A 746 15.00 5.47 -36.10
CA SER A 746 13.53 5.42 -35.99
C SER A 746 13.01 5.19 -34.56
N LEU A 747 13.88 4.74 -33.66
CA LEU A 747 13.55 4.50 -32.26
C LEU A 747 13.42 5.81 -31.45
N PRO A 748 12.38 5.98 -30.61
CA PRO A 748 12.25 7.12 -29.71
C PRO A 748 13.42 7.23 -28.71
N SER A 749 14.20 8.30 -28.79
CA SER A 749 15.34 8.57 -27.88
C SER A 749 14.94 8.77 -26.41
N ASN A 750 13.65 8.99 -26.16
CA ASN A 750 13.03 9.14 -24.84
C ASN A 750 12.75 7.79 -24.12
N LEU A 751 12.98 6.64 -24.76
CA LEU A 751 12.72 5.32 -24.17
C LEU A 751 13.54 5.05 -22.90
N LYS A 752 12.84 4.79 -21.80
CA LYS A 752 13.34 4.47 -20.46
C LYS A 752 13.18 2.99 -20.11
N GLU A 753 12.17 2.32 -20.65
CA GLU A 753 11.89 0.89 -20.40
C GLU A 753 11.44 0.17 -21.67
N ILE A 754 12.03 -1.00 -21.95
CA ILE A 754 11.61 -1.91 -23.03
C ILE A 754 11.39 -3.31 -22.46
N LYS A 755 10.26 -3.93 -22.82
CA LYS A 755 9.91 -5.31 -22.42
C LYS A 755 9.42 -6.13 -23.62
N PHE A 756 10.19 -7.12 -24.04
CA PHE A 756 9.76 -8.17 -24.96
C PHE A 756 9.37 -9.40 -24.13
N ARG A 757 8.18 -9.95 -24.34
CA ARG A 757 7.66 -11.04 -23.52
C ARG A 757 6.97 -12.12 -24.31
N GLY A 758 7.46 -13.36 -24.24
CA GLY A 758 6.85 -14.49 -24.93
C GLY A 758 6.87 -14.34 -26.45
N CYS A 759 7.77 -13.52 -27.01
CA CYS A 759 7.92 -13.37 -28.46
C CYS A 759 8.62 -14.63 -28.99
N LYS A 760 7.84 -15.58 -29.52
CA LYS A 760 8.29 -16.98 -29.67
C LYS A 760 9.18 -17.20 -30.88
N GLU A 761 8.83 -16.63 -32.04
CA GLU A 761 9.53 -16.92 -33.30
C GLU A 761 10.73 -15.99 -33.56
N CYS A 762 10.80 -14.86 -32.87
CA CYS A 762 11.90 -13.89 -32.98
C CYS A 762 13.26 -14.50 -32.59
N LYS A 763 14.22 -14.48 -33.52
CA LYS A 763 15.59 -15.01 -33.35
C LYS A 763 16.62 -13.99 -32.86
N GLU A 764 16.35 -12.70 -33.04
CA GLU A 764 17.29 -11.60 -32.82
C GLU A 764 16.62 -10.45 -32.05
N VAL A 765 17.41 -9.69 -31.28
CA VAL A 765 16.94 -8.51 -30.54
C VAL A 765 17.24 -7.24 -31.35
N PRO A 766 16.35 -6.23 -31.37
CA PRO A 766 16.61 -4.95 -32.03
C PRO A 766 17.85 -4.22 -31.51
N LYS A 767 18.28 -3.18 -32.25
CA LYS A 767 19.52 -2.46 -31.95
C LYS A 767 19.35 -1.47 -30.79
N LEU A 768 19.45 -1.94 -29.54
CA LEU A 768 19.09 -1.16 -28.36
C LEU A 768 20.24 -0.41 -27.66
N GLY A 769 21.50 -0.83 -27.83
CA GLY A 769 22.63 -0.25 -27.08
C GLY A 769 22.94 1.22 -27.34
N HIS A 770 22.38 1.82 -28.39
CA HIS A 770 22.51 3.24 -28.71
C HIS A 770 21.52 4.14 -27.93
N LEU A 771 20.55 3.58 -27.21
CA LEU A 771 19.49 4.36 -26.54
C LEU A 771 20.01 5.07 -25.28
N PRO A 772 20.00 6.42 -25.20
CA PRO A 772 20.66 7.16 -24.14
C PRO A 772 19.91 7.10 -22.79
N ASN A 773 18.57 6.96 -22.83
CA ASN A 773 17.71 7.04 -21.65
C ASN A 773 17.27 5.66 -21.09
N LEU A 774 17.62 4.55 -21.74
CA LEU A 774 17.10 3.23 -21.40
C LEU A 774 17.64 2.76 -20.04
N ARG A 775 16.76 2.65 -19.04
CA ARG A 775 17.08 2.24 -17.66
C ARG A 775 16.77 0.78 -17.37
N SER A 776 15.76 0.21 -18.01
CA SER A 776 15.31 -1.17 -17.78
C SER A 776 15.04 -1.90 -19.09
N LEU A 777 15.60 -3.11 -19.23
CA LEU A 777 15.39 -3.98 -20.39
C LEU A 777 15.02 -5.40 -19.93
N TYR A 778 13.88 -5.89 -20.40
CA TYR A 778 13.39 -7.25 -20.17
C TYR A 778 13.22 -7.99 -21.50
N ILE A 779 13.79 -9.19 -21.60
CA ILE A 779 13.82 -10.02 -22.80
C ILE A 779 13.35 -11.43 -22.44
N GLU A 780 12.17 -11.83 -22.90
CA GLU A 780 11.66 -13.20 -22.79
C GLU A 780 11.30 -13.71 -24.19
N MET A 781 12.29 -14.33 -24.84
CA MET A 781 12.30 -14.67 -26.28
C MET A 781 12.82 -16.10 -26.50
N PRO A 782 11.96 -17.13 -26.54
CA PRO A 782 12.39 -18.53 -26.57
C PRO A 782 13.30 -18.96 -27.73
N ASN A 783 13.11 -18.40 -28.93
CA ASN A 783 13.94 -18.71 -30.11
C ASN A 783 15.14 -17.76 -30.31
N LEU A 784 15.40 -16.81 -29.40
CA LEU A 784 16.57 -15.92 -29.48
C LEU A 784 17.86 -16.74 -29.57
N GLU A 785 18.65 -16.57 -30.63
CA GLU A 785 19.82 -17.43 -30.91
C GLU A 785 21.14 -16.81 -30.42
N ARG A 786 21.34 -15.49 -30.59
CA ARG A 786 22.57 -14.77 -30.23
C ARG A 786 22.33 -13.34 -29.76
N LEU A 787 23.27 -12.79 -28.99
CA LEU A 787 23.37 -11.37 -28.61
C LEU A 787 24.79 -10.87 -28.94
N GLY A 788 24.90 -9.92 -29.88
CA GLY A 788 26.18 -9.41 -30.38
C GLY A 788 26.12 -7.96 -30.87
N SER A 789 26.93 -7.62 -31.88
CA SER A 789 27.06 -6.27 -32.51
C SER A 789 25.74 -5.51 -32.63
N ASP A 790 24.73 -6.19 -33.17
CA ASP A 790 23.43 -5.61 -33.48
C ASP A 790 22.68 -5.20 -32.22
N PHE A 791 22.65 -6.05 -31.18
CA PHE A 791 22.06 -5.73 -29.88
C PHE A 791 22.67 -4.46 -29.26
N TYR A 792 23.99 -4.30 -29.37
CA TYR A 792 24.72 -3.11 -28.90
C TYR A 792 24.52 -1.88 -29.81
N GLY A 793 24.02 -2.03 -31.03
CA GLY A 793 23.89 -0.94 -32.00
C GLY A 793 25.24 -0.40 -32.51
N TYR A 794 26.24 -1.27 -32.60
CA TYR A 794 27.59 -0.95 -33.08
C TYR A 794 27.89 -1.72 -34.37
N ASP A 795 28.37 -1.01 -35.39
CA ASP A 795 28.88 -1.57 -36.63
C ASP A 795 30.42 -1.49 -36.61
N PRO A 796 31.15 -2.62 -36.69
CA PRO A 796 32.62 -2.62 -36.76
C PRO A 796 33.22 -1.85 -37.94
N HIS A 797 32.43 -1.56 -38.97
CA HIS A 797 32.85 -0.85 -40.18
C HIS A 797 32.50 0.65 -40.18
N GLU A 798 31.73 1.16 -39.20
CA GLU A 798 31.52 2.61 -38.97
C GLU A 798 32.76 3.28 -38.31
N ALA A 799 33.94 3.07 -38.89
CA ALA A 799 35.22 3.59 -38.41
C ALA A 799 35.43 5.09 -38.75
N THR A 800 34.49 5.95 -38.33
CA THR A 800 34.60 7.41 -38.50
C THR A 800 35.63 8.03 -37.56
N THR A 801 36.42 8.97 -38.07
CA THR A 801 37.58 9.59 -37.43
C THR A 801 37.24 10.61 -36.32
N GLY A 802 36.61 10.14 -35.23
CA GLY A 802 36.24 10.95 -34.07
C GLY A 802 36.89 10.49 -32.76
N CYS A 803 37.63 11.39 -32.08
CA CYS A 803 38.26 11.11 -30.79
C CYS A 803 37.27 11.26 -29.62
N GLN A 804 36.17 10.49 -29.61
CA GLN A 804 35.15 10.49 -28.57
C GLN A 804 34.81 9.07 -28.11
N THR A 805 34.83 8.85 -26.79
CA THR A 805 34.46 7.59 -26.15
C THR A 805 32.96 7.34 -26.27
N LYS A 806 32.56 6.40 -27.14
CA LYS A 806 31.15 6.02 -27.33
C LYS A 806 30.71 5.11 -26.17
N ALA A 807 29.71 5.55 -25.42
CA ALA A 807 29.09 4.74 -24.37
C ALA A 807 27.90 3.94 -24.92
N LEU A 808 27.83 2.66 -24.59
CA LEU A 808 26.77 1.73 -25.02
C LEU A 808 25.96 1.27 -23.80
N PHE A 809 24.64 1.37 -23.87
CA PHE A 809 23.73 1.27 -22.72
C PHE A 809 24.12 2.19 -21.54
N PRO A 810 24.32 3.51 -21.75
CA PRO A 810 24.88 4.41 -20.74
C PRO A 810 24.03 4.52 -19.46
N ALA A 811 22.69 4.51 -19.59
CA ALA A 811 21.76 4.67 -18.47
C ALA A 811 21.15 3.35 -17.94
N LEU A 812 21.53 2.19 -18.49
CA LEU A 812 20.87 0.92 -18.20
C LEU A 812 21.22 0.44 -16.79
N LYS A 813 20.23 0.40 -15.89
CA LYS A 813 20.36 -0.06 -14.50
C LYS A 813 19.95 -1.51 -14.29
N SER A 814 19.01 -2.02 -15.09
CA SER A 814 18.53 -3.40 -14.97
C SER A 814 18.38 -4.09 -16.33
N LEU A 815 19.03 -5.25 -16.46
CA LEU A 815 18.89 -6.16 -17.57
C LEU A 815 18.35 -7.50 -17.06
N THR A 816 17.30 -8.01 -17.71
CA THR A 816 16.71 -9.32 -17.38
C THR A 816 16.43 -10.10 -18.65
N ILE A 817 16.95 -11.32 -18.73
CA ILE A 817 16.74 -12.26 -19.84
C ILE A 817 16.13 -13.53 -19.26
N GLN A 818 14.92 -13.88 -19.69
CA GLN A 818 14.20 -15.06 -19.19
C GLN A 818 13.77 -16.01 -20.32
N TYR A 819 13.81 -17.31 -20.07
CA TYR A 819 13.33 -18.38 -20.96
C TYR A 819 13.87 -18.31 -22.40
N ALA A 820 15.09 -17.76 -22.60
CA ALA A 820 15.75 -17.67 -23.90
C ALA A 820 16.37 -19.03 -24.29
N GLY A 821 15.49 -19.99 -24.61
CA GLY A 821 15.80 -21.42 -24.76
C GLY A 821 16.92 -21.74 -25.76
N LYS A 822 17.00 -21.00 -26.87
CA LYS A 822 17.99 -21.18 -27.94
C LYS A 822 19.20 -20.24 -27.87
N LEU A 823 19.35 -19.43 -26.81
CA LEU A 823 20.44 -18.45 -26.74
C LEU A 823 21.77 -19.19 -26.52
N ILE A 824 22.58 -19.28 -27.58
CA ILE A 824 23.88 -19.98 -27.56
C ILE A 824 25.00 -19.03 -27.14
N GLU A 825 24.97 -17.79 -27.64
CA GLU A 825 26.10 -16.86 -27.56
C GLU A 825 25.64 -15.48 -27.10
N TRP A 826 26.31 -14.93 -26.07
CA TRP A 826 26.28 -13.51 -25.78
C TRP A 826 27.72 -12.99 -25.83
N SER A 827 28.08 -12.35 -26.94
CA SER A 827 29.44 -11.89 -27.18
C SER A 827 29.74 -10.57 -26.49
N GLU A 828 30.99 -10.45 -26.02
CA GLU A 828 31.59 -9.18 -25.62
C GLU A 828 31.89 -8.39 -26.91
N PRO A 829 31.54 -7.09 -26.99
CA PRO A 829 31.73 -6.33 -28.22
C PRO A 829 33.22 -6.24 -28.57
N GLN A 830 33.56 -6.38 -29.86
CA GLN A 830 34.95 -6.30 -30.32
C GLN A 830 35.37 -4.83 -30.47
N VAL A 831 36.41 -4.43 -29.73
CA VAL A 831 36.72 -3.01 -29.48
C VAL A 831 38.02 -2.57 -30.15
N LEU A 832 37.94 -1.54 -31.01
CA LEU A 832 39.10 -0.82 -31.57
C LEU A 832 39.31 0.58 -30.98
N LEU A 833 38.33 1.11 -30.24
CA LEU A 833 38.32 2.45 -29.62
C LEU A 833 37.75 2.36 -28.20
N PRO A 834 38.24 3.11 -27.20
CA PRO A 834 37.76 3.03 -25.81
C PRO A 834 36.23 3.24 -25.71
N THR A 835 35.53 2.11 -25.57
CA THR A 835 34.07 1.99 -25.63
C THR A 835 33.58 1.44 -24.31
N VAL A 836 32.79 2.23 -23.56
CA VAL A 836 32.30 1.82 -22.24
C VAL A 836 30.91 1.22 -22.39
N VAL A 837 30.72 0.00 -21.88
CA VAL A 837 29.47 -0.76 -22.00
C VAL A 837 28.93 -1.06 -20.62
N PHE A 838 27.59 -0.96 -20.45
CA PHE A 838 26.90 -1.25 -19.18
C PHE A 838 27.40 -0.44 -17.97
N GLN A 839 27.84 0.81 -18.19
CA GLN A 839 28.41 1.69 -17.16
C GLN A 839 27.51 1.87 -15.91
N SER A 840 26.18 1.82 -16.09
CA SER A 840 25.21 2.02 -15.00
C SER A 840 24.54 0.73 -14.49
N LEU A 841 24.98 -0.46 -14.94
CA LEU A 841 24.21 -1.70 -14.75
C LEU A 841 24.34 -2.26 -13.33
N GLU A 842 23.36 -1.92 -12.48
CA GLU A 842 23.25 -2.39 -11.10
C GLU A 842 22.78 -3.85 -10.98
N LYS A 843 21.92 -4.32 -11.90
CA LYS A 843 21.19 -5.59 -11.77
C LYS A 843 21.15 -6.40 -13.07
N LEU A 844 21.62 -7.65 -13.01
CA LEU A 844 21.58 -8.62 -14.09
C LEU A 844 20.88 -9.91 -13.64
N ASN A 845 19.89 -10.36 -14.41
CA ASN A 845 19.19 -11.63 -14.16
C ASN A 845 19.09 -12.44 -15.46
N LEU A 846 19.75 -13.60 -15.50
CA LEU A 846 19.64 -14.59 -16.57
C LEU A 846 18.89 -15.82 -16.02
N GLN A 847 17.77 -16.19 -16.62
CA GLN A 847 16.92 -17.28 -16.13
C GLN A 847 16.42 -18.17 -17.27
N GLY A 848 16.78 -19.45 -17.31
CA GLY A 848 16.24 -20.39 -18.30
C GLY A 848 16.83 -20.20 -19.69
N SER A 849 18.14 -19.99 -19.77
CA SER A 849 18.92 -19.90 -21.01
C SER A 849 19.88 -21.09 -21.09
N PRO A 850 19.38 -22.34 -21.28
CA PRO A 850 20.17 -23.55 -21.11
C PRO A 850 21.34 -23.64 -22.09
N GLN A 851 21.16 -23.21 -23.35
CA GLN A 851 22.16 -23.37 -24.40
C GLN A 851 23.34 -22.38 -24.32
N LEU A 852 23.33 -21.44 -23.37
CA LEU A 852 24.29 -20.33 -23.29
C LEU A 852 25.72 -20.85 -23.01
N ARG A 853 26.66 -20.52 -23.90
CA ARG A 853 28.08 -20.94 -23.82
C ARG A 853 29.04 -19.79 -23.52
N SER A 854 28.65 -18.55 -23.80
CA SER A 854 29.44 -17.34 -23.56
C SER A 854 28.57 -16.22 -22.97
N ALA A 855 29.19 -15.36 -22.19
CA ALA A 855 28.63 -14.09 -21.72
C ALA A 855 29.78 -13.09 -21.46
N PRO A 856 29.55 -11.77 -21.57
CA PRO A 856 30.56 -10.75 -21.30
C PRO A 856 31.16 -10.86 -19.89
N SER A 857 32.37 -10.34 -19.74
CA SER A 857 33.17 -10.39 -18.50
C SER A 857 33.19 -9.06 -17.74
N TYR A 858 32.82 -7.94 -18.38
CA TYR A 858 32.97 -6.60 -17.83
C TYR A 858 31.63 -5.93 -17.52
N PHE A 859 31.29 -5.85 -16.24
CA PHE A 859 30.14 -5.08 -15.72
C PHE A 859 30.58 -4.24 -14.50
N PRO A 860 30.94 -2.96 -14.67
CA PRO A 860 31.65 -2.21 -13.64
C PRO A 860 30.82 -1.91 -12.37
N SER A 861 29.50 -1.76 -12.51
CA SER A 861 28.60 -1.32 -11.42
C SER A 861 27.64 -2.40 -10.93
N LEU A 862 27.91 -3.68 -11.21
CA LEU A 862 26.97 -4.78 -10.98
C LEU A 862 26.87 -5.19 -9.51
N GLN A 863 25.80 -4.75 -8.84
CA GLN A 863 25.52 -5.02 -7.42
C GLN A 863 24.74 -6.33 -7.20
N SER A 864 23.89 -6.73 -8.15
CA SER A 864 22.99 -7.87 -8.00
C SER A 864 23.01 -8.77 -9.24
N LEU A 865 23.47 -10.01 -9.07
CA LEU A 865 23.54 -11.02 -10.12
C LEU A 865 22.67 -12.24 -9.78
N SER A 866 21.85 -12.66 -10.73
CA SER A 866 21.02 -13.87 -10.66
C SER A 866 21.21 -14.71 -11.92
N LEU A 867 21.62 -15.97 -11.76
CA LEU A 867 21.96 -16.93 -12.82
C LEU A 867 21.22 -18.23 -12.56
N VAL A 868 20.15 -18.50 -13.30
CA VAL A 868 19.19 -19.57 -13.02
C VAL A 868 18.96 -20.43 -14.25
N LYS A 869 19.02 -21.76 -14.14
CA LYS A 869 18.76 -22.74 -15.23
C LYS A 869 19.59 -22.45 -16.49
N ILE A 870 20.89 -22.74 -16.40
CA ILE A 870 21.89 -22.61 -17.48
C ILE A 870 22.63 -23.95 -17.56
N ASP A 871 22.73 -24.59 -18.73
CA ASP A 871 23.30 -25.94 -18.83
C ASP A 871 24.84 -25.93 -19.04
N SER A 872 25.50 -24.83 -18.69
CA SER A 872 26.96 -24.65 -18.74
C SER A 872 27.43 -23.73 -17.62
N GLY A 873 28.57 -24.07 -16.99
CA GLY A 873 29.27 -23.21 -16.04
C GLY A 873 30.05 -22.06 -16.71
N VAL A 874 30.39 -22.15 -18.00
CA VAL A 874 31.27 -21.17 -18.67
C VAL A 874 30.75 -19.73 -18.61
N PRO A 875 29.45 -19.43 -18.84
CA PRO A 875 28.92 -18.07 -18.65
C PRO A 875 28.93 -17.59 -17.19
N VAL A 876 28.86 -18.51 -16.22
CA VAL A 876 28.95 -18.17 -14.79
C VAL A 876 30.39 -17.76 -14.47
N THR A 877 31.37 -18.52 -14.97
CA THR A 877 32.80 -18.24 -14.83
C THR A 877 33.19 -16.92 -15.51
N SER A 878 32.74 -16.66 -16.74
CA SER A 878 33.10 -15.42 -17.45
C SER A 878 32.53 -14.17 -16.78
N VAL A 879 31.24 -14.16 -16.44
CA VAL A 879 30.56 -13.02 -15.81
C VAL A 879 31.15 -12.70 -14.43
N LEU A 880 31.46 -13.71 -13.62
CA LEU A 880 31.98 -13.51 -12.26
C LEU A 880 33.47 -13.10 -12.22
N SER A 881 34.25 -13.40 -13.26
CA SER A 881 35.72 -13.33 -13.24
C SER A 881 36.31 -11.96 -12.86
N LYS A 882 35.67 -10.85 -13.24
CA LYS A 882 36.19 -9.47 -13.06
C LYS A 882 35.35 -8.59 -12.13
N LEU A 883 34.31 -9.13 -11.48
CA LEU A 883 33.41 -8.34 -10.62
C LEU A 883 34.07 -8.00 -9.28
N THR A 884 33.85 -6.77 -8.81
CA THR A 884 34.29 -6.25 -7.50
C THR A 884 33.17 -5.56 -6.71
N THR A 885 32.03 -5.25 -7.36
CA THR A 885 30.95 -4.41 -6.84
C THR A 885 29.72 -5.19 -6.34
N LEU A 886 29.79 -6.53 -6.32
CA LEU A 886 28.65 -7.40 -6.07
C LEU A 886 28.26 -7.45 -4.57
N THR A 887 26.96 -7.29 -4.29
CA THR A 887 26.36 -7.37 -2.94
C THR A 887 25.38 -8.55 -2.80
N TYR A 888 24.80 -9.02 -3.90
CA TYR A 888 23.89 -10.16 -3.96
C TYR A 888 24.27 -11.09 -5.13
N LEU A 889 24.53 -12.37 -4.81
CA LEU A 889 24.75 -13.43 -5.79
C LEU A 889 23.74 -14.56 -5.61
N HIS A 890 22.98 -14.86 -6.66
CA HIS A 890 22.09 -16.00 -6.76
C HIS A 890 22.46 -16.88 -7.94
N ILE A 891 22.77 -18.14 -7.67
CA ILE A 891 23.04 -19.17 -8.68
C ILE A 891 22.05 -20.31 -8.46
N SER A 892 21.38 -20.81 -9.50
CA SER A 892 20.48 -21.95 -9.34
C SER A 892 20.35 -22.84 -10.56
N GLY A 893 20.38 -24.16 -10.37
CA GLY A 893 20.14 -25.12 -11.45
C GLY A 893 21.13 -24.99 -12.61
N VAL A 894 22.41 -24.73 -12.30
CA VAL A 894 23.48 -24.67 -13.31
C VAL A 894 24.15 -26.04 -13.44
N LYS A 895 24.30 -26.53 -14.67
CA LYS A 895 25.03 -27.76 -15.01
C LYS A 895 26.45 -27.43 -15.49
N GLY A 896 27.39 -28.37 -15.38
CA GLY A 896 28.79 -28.12 -15.74
C GLY A 896 29.44 -27.00 -14.92
N LEU A 897 28.96 -26.76 -13.69
CA LEU A 897 29.53 -25.84 -12.71
C LEU A 897 30.07 -26.69 -11.55
N ASP A 898 31.36 -26.99 -11.59
CA ASP A 898 32.09 -27.82 -10.61
C ASP A 898 32.58 -27.02 -9.40
N CYS A 899 32.91 -25.75 -9.60
CA CYS A 899 33.35 -24.79 -8.59
C CYS A 899 32.89 -23.35 -8.96
N LEU A 900 33.07 -22.40 -8.05
CA LEU A 900 32.98 -20.97 -8.38
C LEU A 900 34.37 -20.42 -8.72
N PRO A 901 34.49 -19.47 -9.67
CA PRO A 901 35.78 -18.96 -10.13
C PRO A 901 36.66 -18.41 -9.00
N GLU A 902 37.95 -18.70 -9.10
CA GLU A 902 38.97 -18.26 -8.15
C GLU A 902 39.00 -16.73 -8.04
N GLY A 903 39.28 -16.22 -6.83
CA GLY A 903 39.33 -14.79 -6.55
C GLY A 903 37.98 -14.06 -6.49
N MET A 904 36.87 -14.63 -6.99
CA MET A 904 35.55 -13.99 -7.01
C MET A 904 35.11 -13.47 -5.63
N LEU A 905 35.24 -14.31 -4.60
CA LEU A 905 34.92 -13.95 -3.20
C LEU A 905 35.89 -12.89 -2.63
N ARG A 906 37.17 -12.99 -2.97
CA ARG A 906 38.24 -12.05 -2.55
C ARG A 906 38.05 -10.65 -3.18
N ASN A 907 37.51 -10.60 -4.39
CA ASN A 907 37.25 -9.39 -5.15
C ASN A 907 35.95 -8.68 -4.67
N ASN A 908 34.89 -9.44 -4.38
CA ASN A 908 33.59 -8.91 -3.97
C ASN A 908 33.45 -8.82 -2.45
N LYS A 909 34.30 -8.01 -1.81
CA LYS A 909 34.35 -7.85 -0.35
C LYS A 909 33.01 -7.43 0.29
N ASN A 910 32.15 -6.76 -0.48
CA ASN A 910 30.83 -6.26 -0.07
C ASN A 910 29.69 -7.28 -0.30
N LEU A 911 29.99 -8.53 -0.63
CA LEU A 911 29.00 -9.58 -0.87
C LEU A 911 28.23 -9.92 0.42
N ALA A 912 27.04 -9.33 0.57
CA ALA A 912 26.21 -9.49 1.77
C ALA A 912 25.35 -10.76 1.73
N ARG A 913 25.00 -11.27 0.54
CA ARG A 913 24.12 -12.45 0.38
C ARG A 913 24.59 -13.36 -0.75
N LEU A 914 24.81 -14.63 -0.41
CA LEU A 914 25.16 -15.70 -1.36
C LEU A 914 24.11 -16.82 -1.28
N LYS A 915 23.49 -17.13 -2.43
CA LYS A 915 22.46 -18.16 -2.53
C LYS A 915 22.73 -19.12 -3.70
N ILE A 916 22.81 -20.41 -3.42
CA ILE A 916 23.13 -21.47 -4.38
C ILE A 916 22.10 -22.61 -4.27
N ASP A 917 21.23 -22.74 -5.27
CA ASP A 917 20.12 -23.72 -5.26
C ASP A 917 20.19 -24.71 -6.43
N ARG A 918 20.32 -26.01 -6.19
CA ARG A 918 20.18 -27.10 -7.18
C ARG A 918 21.30 -27.14 -8.23
N CYS A 919 22.50 -26.68 -7.89
CA CYS A 919 23.68 -26.92 -8.71
C CYS A 919 24.21 -28.32 -8.38
N GLU A 920 23.71 -29.33 -9.08
CA GLU A 920 23.93 -30.75 -8.77
C GLU A 920 25.39 -31.18 -8.90
N GLU A 921 26.16 -30.52 -9.77
CA GLU A 921 27.55 -30.88 -10.08
C GLU A 921 28.60 -30.12 -9.27
N LEU A 922 28.19 -29.11 -8.50
CA LEU A 922 29.07 -28.28 -7.70
C LEU A 922 29.75 -29.13 -6.62
N THR A 923 31.08 -29.17 -6.62
CA THR A 923 31.90 -29.97 -5.69
C THR A 923 32.47 -29.16 -4.52
N CYS A 924 32.76 -27.87 -4.75
CA CYS A 924 33.26 -26.93 -3.73
C CYS A 924 32.84 -25.48 -4.04
N ILE A 925 33.02 -24.59 -3.06
CA ILE A 925 32.73 -23.14 -3.19
C ILE A 925 34.05 -22.38 -3.00
N ALA A 926 34.74 -22.09 -4.11
CA ALA A 926 36.06 -21.46 -4.22
C ALA A 926 37.18 -22.23 -3.48
N PRO A 927 37.95 -23.11 -4.17
CA PRO A 927 38.83 -24.10 -3.51
C PRO A 927 40.07 -23.52 -2.77
N HIS A 928 40.42 -22.25 -2.98
CA HIS A 928 41.59 -21.61 -2.38
C HIS A 928 41.18 -20.34 -1.60
N GLY A 929 40.66 -20.55 -0.39
CA GLY A 929 40.04 -19.51 0.46
C GLY A 929 41.03 -18.57 1.15
N PHE A 930 41.64 -17.63 0.42
CA PHE A 930 42.46 -16.56 1.02
C PHE A 930 41.82 -15.17 0.86
N GLY A 931 40.86 -14.88 1.75
CA GLY A 931 40.18 -13.59 1.85
C GLY A 931 38.74 -13.78 2.33
N CYS A 932 38.50 -13.60 3.62
CA CYS A 932 37.18 -13.81 4.24
C CYS A 932 36.11 -12.92 3.61
N CYS A 933 34.89 -13.46 3.42
CA CYS A 933 33.72 -12.68 3.00
C CYS A 933 33.17 -11.86 4.18
N ALA A 934 33.94 -10.89 4.66
CA ALA A 934 33.70 -10.18 5.92
C ALA A 934 32.33 -9.46 6.01
N SER A 935 31.66 -9.21 4.88
CA SER A 935 30.31 -8.63 4.81
C SER A 935 29.16 -9.65 4.68
N LEU A 936 29.43 -10.96 4.62
CA LEU A 936 28.43 -11.98 4.27
C LEU A 936 27.43 -12.26 5.42
N GLN A 937 26.27 -11.63 5.36
CA GLN A 937 25.17 -11.76 6.33
C GLN A 937 24.29 -13.00 6.10
N SER A 938 24.19 -13.50 4.86
CA SER A 938 23.30 -14.63 4.53
C SER A 938 23.95 -15.61 3.56
N LEU A 939 24.01 -16.88 3.97
CA LEU A 939 24.45 -18.00 3.15
C LEU A 939 23.34 -19.05 3.06
N VAL A 940 22.87 -19.30 1.84
CA VAL A 940 21.78 -20.23 1.54
C VAL A 940 22.23 -21.24 0.50
N ILE A 941 22.27 -22.52 0.85
CA ILE A 941 22.68 -23.62 -0.03
C ILE A 941 21.59 -24.70 0.01
N VAL A 942 21.03 -25.05 -1.15
CA VAL A 942 19.88 -25.96 -1.26
C VAL A 942 20.01 -26.92 -2.44
N GLY A 943 20.15 -28.24 -2.25
CA GLY A 943 20.11 -29.20 -3.37
C GLY A 943 21.42 -29.36 -4.14
N CYS A 944 22.56 -29.08 -3.52
CA CYS A 944 23.87 -29.25 -4.16
C CYS A 944 24.42 -30.65 -3.88
N ASN A 945 24.13 -31.58 -4.79
CA ASN A 945 24.28 -33.02 -4.55
C ASN A 945 25.74 -33.49 -4.43
N LYS A 946 26.66 -33.01 -5.27
CA LYS A 946 28.10 -33.40 -5.27
C LYS A 946 28.99 -32.55 -4.34
N LEU A 947 28.42 -31.56 -3.64
CA LEU A 947 29.18 -30.58 -2.84
C LEU A 947 29.79 -31.28 -1.63
N ARG A 948 31.13 -31.34 -1.52
CA ARG A 948 31.84 -32.09 -0.47
C ARG A 948 32.30 -31.25 0.70
N TYR A 949 32.72 -30.02 0.44
CA TYR A 949 33.17 -29.09 1.46
C TYR A 949 32.76 -27.66 1.11
N LEU A 950 32.55 -26.86 2.15
CA LEU A 950 32.61 -25.40 2.07
C LEU A 950 34.06 -25.00 2.37
N SER A 951 34.55 -23.91 1.79
CA SER A 951 35.92 -23.45 2.04
C SER A 951 36.03 -22.65 3.34
N GLU A 952 37.18 -22.76 4.01
CA GLU A 952 37.51 -21.96 5.18
C GLU A 952 37.42 -20.45 4.88
N GLY A 953 36.97 -19.66 5.86
CA GLY A 953 36.73 -18.22 5.69
C GLY A 953 35.48 -17.83 4.87
N LEU A 954 34.71 -18.79 4.32
CA LEU A 954 33.38 -18.52 3.75
C LEU A 954 32.36 -18.18 4.85
N LEU A 955 32.43 -18.88 5.99
CA LEU A 955 31.60 -18.64 7.16
C LEU A 955 32.23 -17.49 7.98
N ALA A 956 31.83 -16.25 7.67
CA ALA A 956 32.32 -15.06 8.36
C ALA A 956 31.62 -14.82 9.72
N PRO A 957 32.27 -14.14 10.70
CA PRO A 957 31.64 -13.78 11.98
C PRO A 957 30.42 -12.86 11.88
N SER A 958 30.22 -12.22 10.72
CA SER A 958 29.09 -11.36 10.36
C SER A 958 27.86 -12.09 9.81
N LEU A 959 27.93 -13.41 9.68
CA LEU A 959 26.83 -14.24 9.17
C LEU A 959 25.65 -14.28 10.13
N GLU A 960 24.48 -13.82 9.69
CA GLU A 960 23.23 -13.75 10.47
C GLU A 960 22.30 -14.95 10.23
N GLU A 961 22.24 -15.45 8.98
CA GLU A 961 21.45 -16.62 8.59
C GLU A 961 22.30 -17.63 7.80
N LEU A 962 22.34 -18.87 8.30
CA LEU A 962 22.88 -20.03 7.61
C LEU A 962 21.77 -21.05 7.34
N LEU A 963 21.53 -21.35 6.07
CA LEU A 963 20.61 -22.39 5.62
C LEU A 963 21.34 -23.37 4.70
N ILE A 964 21.47 -24.62 5.15
CA ILE A 964 21.95 -25.75 4.34
C ILE A 964 20.83 -26.78 4.24
N SER A 965 20.46 -27.17 3.02
CA SER A 965 19.39 -28.15 2.78
C SER A 965 19.72 -29.08 1.62
N ASP A 966 19.40 -30.38 1.74
CA ASP A 966 19.42 -31.31 0.60
C ASP A 966 20.82 -31.43 -0.06
N CYS A 967 21.88 -31.51 0.75
CA CYS A 967 23.29 -31.56 0.31
C CYS A 967 23.98 -32.87 0.77
N PRO A 968 23.66 -34.03 0.16
CA PRO A 968 24.07 -35.34 0.68
C PRO A 968 25.58 -35.65 0.64
N SER A 969 26.38 -35.03 -0.24
CA SER A 969 27.84 -35.30 -0.26
C SER A 969 28.66 -34.43 0.69
N LEU A 970 28.05 -33.47 1.41
CA LEU A 970 28.79 -32.48 2.19
C LEU A 970 29.32 -33.16 3.47
N GLU A 971 30.63 -33.29 3.60
CA GLU A 971 31.28 -34.11 4.62
C GLU A 971 31.27 -33.42 5.99
N SER A 972 31.41 -32.10 6.03
CA SER A 972 31.33 -31.29 7.24
C SER A 972 30.95 -29.83 6.96
N ILE A 973 30.64 -29.08 8.01
CA ILE A 973 30.48 -27.62 7.98
C ILE A 973 31.73 -27.01 8.66
N PRO A 974 32.55 -26.19 7.97
CA PRO A 974 33.85 -25.72 8.46
C PRO A 974 33.68 -24.52 9.41
N PHE A 975 33.09 -24.75 10.58
CA PHE A 975 33.16 -23.79 11.67
C PHE A 975 34.59 -23.82 12.24
N THR A 976 35.28 -22.69 12.21
CA THR A 976 36.66 -22.60 12.68
C THR A 976 36.70 -22.58 14.20
N GLU A 977 37.41 -23.52 14.82
CA GLU A 977 37.58 -23.55 16.27
C GLU A 977 38.24 -22.26 16.77
N GLY A 978 37.72 -21.72 17.89
CA GLY A 978 38.19 -20.46 18.47
C GLY A 978 37.62 -19.17 17.85
N ILE A 979 36.78 -19.24 16.81
CA ILE A 979 36.05 -18.06 16.28
C ILE A 979 34.67 -17.95 16.92
N GLU A 980 34.34 -16.78 17.48
CA GLU A 980 32.97 -16.47 17.91
C GLU A 980 32.08 -16.07 16.72
N TYR A 981 31.03 -16.84 16.47
CA TYR A 981 30.00 -16.56 15.48
C TYR A 981 28.89 -15.67 16.07
N GLY A 982 29.32 -14.56 16.69
CA GLY A 982 28.47 -13.67 17.50
C GLY A 982 27.32 -12.97 16.75
N SER A 983 27.27 -13.03 15.42
CA SER A 983 26.17 -12.47 14.62
C SER A 983 25.09 -13.50 14.24
N LEU A 984 25.35 -14.81 14.38
CA LEU A 984 24.46 -15.83 13.83
C LEU A 984 23.16 -15.91 14.63
N HIS A 985 22.04 -15.56 13.99
CA HIS A 985 20.72 -15.55 14.61
C HIS A 985 19.94 -16.84 14.35
N THR A 986 20.13 -17.46 13.18
CA THR A 986 19.33 -18.58 12.70
C THR A 986 20.20 -19.63 12.01
N LEU A 987 20.16 -20.86 12.53
CA LEU A 987 20.77 -22.05 11.93
C LEU A 987 19.69 -23.00 11.43
N ARG A 988 19.69 -23.31 10.13
CA ARG A 988 18.74 -24.24 9.49
C ARG A 988 19.50 -25.32 8.73
N ILE A 989 19.37 -26.56 9.20
CA ILE A 989 19.92 -27.76 8.55
C ILE A 989 18.75 -28.65 8.14
N LYS A 990 18.66 -29.04 6.87
CA LYS A 990 17.56 -29.88 6.35
C LYS A 990 18.00 -30.96 5.35
N LYS A 991 17.30 -32.09 5.28
CA LYS A 991 17.47 -33.15 4.25
C LYS A 991 18.94 -33.58 4.09
N TYR A 992 19.61 -33.79 5.22
CA TYR A 992 21.03 -34.10 5.24
C TYR A 992 21.19 -35.57 5.60
N SER A 993 21.15 -36.42 4.58
CA SER A 993 20.99 -37.87 4.72
C SER A 993 22.25 -38.62 5.14
N THR A 994 23.39 -37.95 5.22
CA THR A 994 24.72 -38.49 5.56
C THR A 994 25.30 -37.92 6.86
N LEU A 995 24.68 -36.89 7.43
CA LEU A 995 25.19 -36.15 8.58
C LEU A 995 25.01 -36.96 9.87
N THR A 996 26.07 -37.61 10.32
CA THR A 996 26.09 -38.40 11.57
C THR A 996 26.17 -37.53 12.82
N SER A 997 26.86 -36.39 12.74
CA SER A 997 27.00 -35.38 13.80
C SER A 997 27.06 -33.96 13.21
N ILE A 998 26.69 -32.97 14.02
CA ILE A 998 26.91 -31.54 13.73
C ILE A 998 28.11 -31.08 14.59
N PRO A 999 29.02 -30.23 14.08
CA PRO A 999 30.16 -29.74 14.87
C PRO A 999 29.75 -28.97 16.14
N SER A 1000 30.70 -28.80 17.06
CA SER A 1000 30.51 -28.04 18.31
C SER A 1000 29.96 -26.63 18.05
N LEU A 1001 28.94 -26.23 18.81
CA LEU A 1001 28.36 -24.88 18.79
C LEU A 1001 28.88 -23.98 19.94
N GLN A 1002 30.10 -24.25 20.42
CA GLN A 1002 30.85 -23.28 21.22
C GLN A 1002 31.12 -22.01 20.40
N GLY A 1003 30.96 -20.82 21.00
CA GLY A 1003 31.09 -19.52 20.31
C GLY A 1003 29.82 -19.00 19.62
N PHE A 1004 28.68 -19.72 19.68
CA PHE A 1004 27.41 -19.34 19.03
C PHE A 1004 26.40 -18.67 19.99
N SER A 1005 26.85 -17.66 20.73
CA SER A 1005 26.08 -16.99 21.80
C SER A 1005 24.76 -16.36 21.34
N SER A 1006 24.72 -15.80 20.12
CA SER A 1006 23.56 -15.06 19.56
C SER A 1006 22.49 -15.92 18.88
N VAL A 1007 22.69 -17.24 18.72
CA VAL A 1007 21.76 -18.10 17.98
C VAL A 1007 20.42 -18.19 18.70
N ARG A 1008 19.36 -17.64 18.09
CA ARG A 1008 18.01 -17.57 18.68
C ARG A 1008 17.14 -18.76 18.30
N ALA A 1009 17.41 -19.39 17.16
CA ALA A 1009 16.65 -20.52 16.65
C ALA A 1009 17.53 -21.53 15.90
N ILE A 1010 17.48 -22.79 16.35
CA ILE A 1010 18.04 -23.95 15.65
C ILE A 1010 16.89 -24.78 15.08
N LYS A 1011 16.98 -25.10 13.79
CA LYS A 1011 16.05 -26.02 13.12
C LYS A 1011 16.83 -27.11 12.38
N ILE A 1012 16.65 -28.35 12.82
CA ILE A 1012 17.11 -29.57 12.19
C ILE A 1012 15.87 -30.29 11.61
N SER A 1013 15.92 -30.78 10.37
CA SER A 1013 14.78 -31.47 9.76
C SER A 1013 15.20 -32.49 8.69
N GLU A 1014 14.62 -33.69 8.68
CA GLU A 1014 14.90 -34.72 7.64
C GLU A 1014 16.38 -35.13 7.57
N CYS A 1015 17.10 -35.13 8.71
CA CYS A 1015 18.48 -35.61 8.82
C CYS A 1015 18.47 -37.03 9.40
N SER A 1016 18.47 -38.03 8.52
CA SER A 1016 18.17 -39.43 8.86
C SER A 1016 19.24 -40.14 9.69
N GLU A 1017 20.52 -39.83 9.43
CA GLU A 1017 21.68 -40.49 10.05
C GLU A 1017 22.19 -39.82 11.33
N LEU A 1018 21.59 -38.69 11.72
CA LEU A 1018 22.04 -37.90 12.87
C LEU A 1018 21.89 -38.70 14.17
N LEU A 1019 23.01 -39.00 14.82
CA LEU A 1019 23.05 -39.84 16.03
C LEU A 1019 22.79 -39.04 17.31
N SER A 1020 23.22 -37.78 17.35
CA SER A 1020 23.13 -36.87 18.51
C SER A 1020 23.00 -35.41 18.07
N LEU A 1021 22.63 -34.54 19.02
CA LEU A 1021 22.70 -33.09 18.86
C LEU A 1021 24.15 -32.59 19.03
N PRO A 1022 24.51 -31.41 18.46
CA PRO A 1022 25.85 -30.85 18.63
C PRO A 1022 26.18 -30.55 20.10
N SER A 1023 27.44 -30.76 20.46
CA SER A 1023 28.00 -30.28 21.73
C SER A 1023 28.06 -28.75 21.75
N GLY A 1024 28.24 -28.16 22.94
CA GLY A 1024 28.35 -26.70 23.08
C GLY A 1024 27.02 -25.93 23.01
N LEU A 1025 25.87 -26.61 22.89
CA LEU A 1025 24.54 -25.96 22.92
C LEU A 1025 24.30 -25.12 24.18
N ASN A 1026 24.91 -25.51 25.31
CA ASN A 1026 24.92 -24.73 26.55
C ASN A 1026 25.57 -23.34 26.43
N CYS A 1027 26.45 -23.13 25.44
CA CYS A 1027 27.05 -21.83 25.12
C CYS A 1027 26.12 -20.92 24.29
N CYS A 1028 25.04 -21.45 23.70
CA CYS A 1028 24.06 -20.67 22.92
C CYS A 1028 23.09 -19.92 23.86
N THR A 1029 23.60 -18.94 24.60
CA THR A 1029 22.86 -18.22 25.66
C THR A 1029 21.60 -17.48 25.16
N SER A 1030 21.49 -17.19 23.86
CA SER A 1030 20.29 -16.59 23.24
C SER A 1030 19.24 -17.60 22.72
N LEU A 1031 19.45 -18.92 22.89
CA LEU A 1031 18.69 -19.97 22.19
C LEU A 1031 17.27 -20.16 22.73
N GLY A 1032 16.34 -19.33 22.27
CA GLY A 1032 14.93 -19.38 22.64
C GLY A 1032 14.12 -20.53 22.00
N LYS A 1033 14.63 -21.21 20.95
CA LYS A 1033 13.83 -22.16 20.15
C LYS A 1033 14.64 -23.26 19.48
N ILE A 1034 14.27 -24.52 19.75
CA ILE A 1034 14.78 -25.71 19.05
C ILE A 1034 13.62 -26.40 18.32
N LYS A 1035 13.87 -26.78 17.06
CA LYS A 1035 12.98 -27.65 16.26
C LYS A 1035 13.76 -28.81 15.66
N ILE A 1036 13.34 -30.04 15.96
CA ILE A 1036 13.94 -31.29 15.44
C ILE A 1036 12.81 -32.07 14.76
N ARG A 1037 13.00 -32.49 13.51
CA ARG A 1037 11.96 -33.22 12.76
C ARG A 1037 12.54 -34.32 11.89
N SER A 1038 11.90 -35.47 11.82
CA SER A 1038 12.24 -36.55 10.87
C SER A 1038 13.72 -36.97 10.94
N CYS A 1039 14.26 -37.04 12.16
CA CYS A 1039 15.62 -37.53 12.43
C CYS A 1039 15.52 -38.96 12.97
N SER A 1040 15.73 -39.95 12.09
CA SER A 1040 15.33 -41.34 12.31
C SER A 1040 16.28 -42.18 13.16
N LYS A 1041 17.59 -41.85 13.20
CA LYS A 1041 18.60 -42.55 14.04
C LYS A 1041 18.95 -41.83 15.35
N LEU A 1042 18.37 -40.67 15.61
CA LEU A 1042 18.55 -39.92 16.85
C LEU A 1042 17.91 -40.69 18.01
N LYS A 1043 18.75 -41.37 18.82
CA LYS A 1043 18.31 -42.25 19.91
C LYS A 1043 18.00 -41.51 21.21
N PHE A 1044 18.82 -40.51 21.54
CA PHE A 1044 18.80 -39.85 22.84
C PHE A 1044 18.95 -38.34 22.66
N ILE A 1045 18.29 -37.57 23.52
CA ILE A 1045 18.46 -36.13 23.63
C ILE A 1045 18.83 -35.83 25.08
N SER A 1046 20.14 -35.79 25.37
CA SER A 1046 20.68 -35.28 26.63
C SER A 1046 20.99 -33.79 26.46
N ILE A 1047 20.45 -32.95 27.34
CA ILE A 1047 20.70 -31.50 27.33
C ILE A 1047 20.96 -31.01 28.75
N ASP A 1048 22.24 -30.84 29.09
CA ASP A 1048 22.69 -30.58 30.46
C ASP A 1048 22.24 -29.20 30.97
N SER A 1049 22.22 -28.18 30.09
CA SER A 1049 21.74 -26.83 30.41
C SER A 1049 21.34 -26.04 29.16
N LEU A 1050 20.11 -25.54 29.11
CA LEU A 1050 19.63 -24.56 28.14
C LEU A 1050 18.73 -23.52 28.84
N PRO A 1051 19.33 -22.57 29.58
CA PRO A 1051 18.58 -21.70 30.49
C PRO A 1051 17.58 -20.78 29.78
N SER A 1052 17.80 -20.46 28.50
CA SER A 1052 16.99 -19.51 27.72
C SER A 1052 15.96 -20.18 26.80
N LEU A 1053 15.86 -21.51 26.76
CA LEU A 1053 15.00 -22.21 25.80
C LEU A 1053 13.52 -22.08 26.18
N VAL A 1054 12.75 -21.34 25.36
CA VAL A 1054 11.31 -21.10 25.57
C VAL A 1054 10.44 -22.16 24.88
N ARG A 1055 10.92 -22.73 23.77
CA ARG A 1055 10.15 -23.64 22.90
C ARG A 1055 10.96 -24.82 22.37
N LEU A 1056 10.45 -26.03 22.58
CA LEU A 1056 10.99 -27.28 22.04
C LEU A 1056 9.91 -28.01 21.21
N ASP A 1057 10.21 -28.35 19.96
CA ASP A 1057 9.28 -29.00 19.02
C ASP A 1057 9.97 -30.16 18.29
N ILE A 1058 9.72 -31.38 18.77
CA ILE A 1058 10.28 -32.64 18.27
C ILE A 1058 9.19 -33.39 17.49
N ARG A 1059 9.47 -33.85 16.27
CA ARG A 1059 8.50 -34.64 15.48
C ARG A 1059 9.13 -35.75 14.66
N THR A 1060 8.43 -36.87 14.48
CA THR A 1060 8.79 -37.92 13.51
C THR A 1060 10.19 -38.51 13.77
N CYS A 1061 10.56 -38.66 15.04
CA CYS A 1061 11.85 -39.21 15.47
C CYS A 1061 11.63 -40.62 16.02
N SER A 1062 11.55 -41.59 15.12
CA SER A 1062 11.07 -42.95 15.41
C SER A 1062 12.01 -43.81 16.27
N SER A 1063 13.33 -43.57 16.25
CA SER A 1063 14.28 -44.26 17.14
C SER A 1063 14.59 -43.54 18.45
N LEU A 1064 13.92 -42.43 18.76
CA LEU A 1064 14.13 -41.70 20.00
C LEU A 1064 13.59 -42.53 21.18
N GLU A 1065 14.48 -42.99 22.06
CA GLU A 1065 14.20 -43.93 23.15
C GLU A 1065 13.92 -43.21 24.49
N SER A 1066 14.65 -42.12 24.79
CA SER A 1066 14.42 -41.20 25.92
C SER A 1066 14.72 -39.73 25.54
N ILE A 1067 14.22 -38.81 26.36
CA ILE A 1067 14.65 -37.40 26.41
C ILE A 1067 15.01 -37.09 27.86
N ASP A 1068 16.29 -36.75 28.07
CA ASP A 1068 16.89 -36.61 29.40
C ASP A 1068 17.33 -35.15 29.63
N ALA A 1069 16.57 -34.46 30.48
CA ALA A 1069 16.67 -33.02 30.73
C ALA A 1069 16.76 -32.72 32.23
N LEU A 1070 17.62 -33.47 32.92
CA LEU A 1070 17.65 -33.59 34.39
C LEU A 1070 17.66 -32.24 35.14
N HIS A 1071 18.36 -31.22 34.64
CA HIS A 1071 18.39 -29.88 35.25
C HIS A 1071 18.26 -28.69 34.26
N GLY A 1072 18.03 -28.95 32.96
CA GLY A 1072 18.40 -28.00 31.91
C GLY A 1072 17.39 -26.92 31.51
N PHE A 1073 16.08 -27.17 31.61
CA PHE A 1073 15.04 -26.39 30.91
C PHE A 1073 14.33 -25.33 31.76
N ARG A 1074 15.10 -24.42 32.38
CA ARG A 1074 14.57 -23.41 33.32
C ARG A 1074 13.53 -22.43 32.75
N CYS A 1075 13.55 -22.17 31.44
CA CYS A 1075 12.61 -21.24 30.79
C CYS A 1075 11.62 -21.90 29.80
N LEU A 1076 11.49 -23.23 29.77
CA LEU A 1076 10.67 -23.91 28.77
C LEU A 1076 9.17 -23.73 29.06
N TYR A 1077 8.48 -23.03 28.16
CA TYR A 1077 7.08 -22.62 28.31
C TYR A 1077 6.12 -23.51 27.50
N GLU A 1078 6.57 -23.96 26.32
CA GLU A 1078 5.85 -24.84 25.39
C GLU A 1078 6.75 -26.00 24.95
N PHE A 1079 6.27 -27.23 25.12
CA PHE A 1079 6.92 -28.46 24.64
C PHE A 1079 5.95 -29.24 23.76
N THR A 1080 6.38 -29.61 22.54
CA THR A 1080 5.63 -30.44 21.61
C THR A 1080 6.45 -31.65 21.16
N ILE A 1081 5.86 -32.83 21.27
CA ILE A 1081 6.37 -34.11 20.77
C ILE A 1081 5.30 -34.72 19.86
N ARG A 1082 5.67 -35.15 18.64
CA ARG A 1082 4.76 -35.91 17.77
C ARG A 1082 5.46 -37.06 17.05
N ASP A 1083 4.76 -38.16 16.79
CA ASP A 1083 5.23 -39.22 15.89
C ASP A 1083 6.60 -39.80 16.33
N CYS A 1084 6.71 -40.21 17.60
CA CYS A 1084 7.94 -40.72 18.21
C CYS A 1084 7.71 -42.13 18.77
N ASP A 1085 7.89 -43.13 17.91
CA ASP A 1085 7.38 -44.49 18.12
C ASP A 1085 8.00 -45.22 19.32
N LYS A 1086 9.32 -45.11 19.50
CA LYS A 1086 10.08 -45.78 20.58
C LYS A 1086 10.22 -44.96 21.88
N LEU A 1087 9.65 -43.77 21.96
CA LEU A 1087 9.87 -42.89 23.11
C LEU A 1087 9.18 -43.48 24.35
N THR A 1088 9.95 -43.98 25.30
CA THR A 1088 9.44 -44.70 26.48
C THR A 1088 9.10 -43.79 27.66
N SER A 1089 9.92 -42.76 27.86
CA SER A 1089 9.92 -41.93 29.07
C SER A 1089 10.38 -40.50 28.78
N LEU A 1090 9.94 -39.58 29.63
CA LEU A 1090 10.31 -38.17 29.62
C LEU A 1090 10.85 -37.78 31.00
N LEU A 1091 12.18 -37.67 31.13
CA LEU A 1091 12.86 -37.44 32.40
C LEU A 1091 13.41 -36.02 32.46
N GLY A 1092 12.88 -35.19 33.36
CA GLY A 1092 13.37 -33.82 33.55
C GLY A 1092 12.51 -32.99 34.50
N SER A 1093 13.02 -31.82 34.86
CA SER A 1093 12.31 -30.82 35.66
C SER A 1093 11.86 -29.65 34.80
N PHE A 1094 10.57 -29.31 34.87
CA PHE A 1094 9.91 -28.38 33.94
C PHE A 1094 9.14 -27.25 34.69
N PRO A 1095 9.81 -26.48 35.57
CA PRO A 1095 9.15 -25.69 36.62
C PRO A 1095 8.21 -24.57 36.13
N ILE A 1096 8.33 -24.11 34.87
CA ILE A 1096 7.48 -23.06 34.29
C ILE A 1096 6.68 -23.49 33.06
N LEU A 1097 6.64 -24.79 32.75
CA LEU A 1097 5.99 -25.32 31.54
C LEU A 1097 4.48 -25.17 31.63
N GLN A 1098 3.88 -24.34 30.76
CA GLN A 1098 2.44 -24.13 30.74
C GLN A 1098 1.71 -24.99 29.70
N GLY A 1099 2.36 -25.34 28.60
CA GLY A 1099 1.78 -26.14 27.52
C GLY A 1099 2.62 -27.36 27.16
N LEU A 1100 2.04 -28.56 27.31
CA LEU A 1100 2.61 -29.83 26.86
C LEU A 1100 1.68 -30.49 25.82
N GLU A 1101 2.22 -30.79 24.65
CA GLU A 1101 1.53 -31.59 23.61
C GLU A 1101 2.35 -32.84 23.27
N ILE A 1102 1.72 -34.01 23.38
CA ILE A 1102 2.24 -35.30 22.97
C ILE A 1102 1.24 -35.93 22.00
N ARG A 1103 1.69 -36.44 20.86
CA ARG A 1103 0.82 -37.11 19.89
C ARG A 1103 1.52 -38.26 19.16
N ASN A 1104 0.83 -39.37 18.90
CA ASN A 1104 1.37 -40.51 18.15
C ASN A 1104 2.70 -41.00 18.77
N CYS A 1105 2.68 -41.26 20.08
CA CYS A 1105 3.82 -41.80 20.84
C CYS A 1105 3.37 -43.09 21.54
N PRO A 1106 3.22 -44.21 20.82
CA PRO A 1106 2.58 -45.43 21.32
C PRO A 1106 3.35 -46.11 22.47
N SER A 1107 4.69 -46.04 22.48
CA SER A 1107 5.52 -46.66 23.53
C SER A 1107 5.70 -45.80 24.78
N LEU A 1108 5.10 -44.61 24.85
CA LEU A 1108 5.30 -43.70 25.98
C LEU A 1108 4.55 -44.22 27.21
N GLU A 1109 5.28 -44.66 28.23
CA GLU A 1109 4.71 -45.15 29.48
C GLU A 1109 4.64 -44.07 30.56
N THR A 1110 5.57 -43.10 30.56
CA THR A 1110 5.71 -42.11 31.63
C THR A 1110 5.94 -40.68 31.15
N ILE A 1111 5.31 -39.73 31.84
CA ILE A 1111 5.61 -38.28 31.78
C ILE A 1111 6.31 -37.88 33.10
N PRO A 1112 6.91 -36.66 33.20
CA PRO A 1112 7.56 -36.24 34.43
C PRO A 1112 6.60 -36.23 35.63
N CYS A 1113 7.12 -36.58 36.83
CA CYS A 1113 6.34 -36.59 38.07
C CYS A 1113 5.72 -35.20 38.37
N SER A 1114 4.60 -35.18 39.09
CA SER A 1114 3.80 -33.97 39.35
C SER A 1114 4.58 -32.81 39.96
N ASP A 1115 5.56 -33.09 40.82
CA ASP A 1115 6.46 -32.12 41.45
C ASP A 1115 7.28 -31.32 40.43
N ASN A 1116 7.47 -31.87 39.22
CA ASN A 1116 8.20 -31.25 38.11
C ASN A 1116 7.29 -30.52 37.11
N LEU A 1117 5.96 -30.56 37.27
CA LEU A 1117 4.95 -30.01 36.34
C LEU A 1117 3.94 -29.07 37.03
N THR A 1118 4.34 -28.45 38.14
CA THR A 1118 3.48 -27.65 39.04
C THR A 1118 2.81 -26.43 38.39
N THR A 1119 3.27 -25.96 37.23
CA THR A 1119 2.71 -24.82 36.48
C THR A 1119 1.92 -25.21 35.22
N LEU A 1120 1.78 -26.51 34.93
CA LEU A 1120 1.15 -27.00 33.69
C LEU A 1120 -0.34 -26.69 33.65
N SER A 1121 -0.74 -25.81 32.73
CA SER A 1121 -2.12 -25.33 32.60
C SER A 1121 -2.87 -25.97 31.43
N SER A 1122 -2.16 -26.41 30.38
CA SER A 1122 -2.70 -27.08 29.20
C SER A 1122 -1.91 -28.35 28.86
N LEU A 1123 -2.59 -29.49 28.90
CA LEU A 1123 -2.05 -30.80 28.50
C LEU A 1123 -2.84 -31.36 27.31
N LYS A 1124 -2.14 -31.87 26.30
CA LYS A 1124 -2.70 -32.51 25.10
C LYS A 1124 -2.02 -33.86 24.89
N ILE A 1125 -2.76 -34.97 24.93
CA ILE A 1125 -2.24 -36.33 24.70
C ILE A 1125 -3.13 -37.06 23.70
N TYR A 1126 -2.60 -37.39 22.53
CA TYR A 1126 -3.34 -38.09 21.48
C TYR A 1126 -2.59 -39.35 21.01
N SER A 1127 -3.28 -40.49 20.89
CA SER A 1127 -2.72 -41.69 20.24
C SER A 1127 -1.42 -42.21 20.91
N CYS A 1128 -1.47 -42.38 22.24
CA CYS A 1128 -0.33 -42.76 23.10
C CYS A 1128 -0.64 -44.02 23.94
N ASP A 1129 -0.77 -45.18 23.29
CA ASP A 1129 -1.35 -46.39 23.90
C ASP A 1129 -0.61 -46.99 25.11
N GLY A 1130 0.66 -46.64 25.34
CA GLY A 1130 1.40 -46.97 26.57
C GLY A 1130 0.86 -46.20 27.78
N PHE A 1131 0.55 -44.92 27.61
CA PHE A 1131 0.21 -43.99 28.71
C PHE A 1131 -1.20 -44.21 29.28
N ILE A 1132 -2.04 -45.02 28.62
CA ILE A 1132 -3.43 -45.30 29.04
C ILE A 1132 -3.49 -45.81 30.48
N SER A 1133 -2.61 -46.76 30.85
CA SER A 1133 -2.53 -47.34 32.20
C SER A 1133 -2.09 -46.33 33.28
N LYS A 1134 -1.61 -45.15 32.85
CA LYS A 1134 -1.02 -44.09 33.66
C LYS A 1134 -1.81 -42.78 33.61
N LEU A 1135 -2.92 -42.73 32.86
CA LEU A 1135 -3.81 -41.57 32.81
C LEU A 1135 -4.36 -41.15 34.18
N SER A 1136 -4.51 -42.10 35.12
CA SER A 1136 -4.91 -41.82 36.51
C SER A 1136 -3.92 -40.91 37.26
N GLU A 1137 -2.63 -40.95 36.92
CA GLU A 1137 -1.59 -40.14 37.58
C GLU A 1137 -1.75 -38.63 37.27
N LEU A 1138 -2.48 -38.27 36.20
CA LEU A 1138 -2.83 -36.87 35.88
C LEU A 1138 -3.67 -36.18 36.96
N ALA A 1139 -4.31 -36.93 37.87
CA ALA A 1139 -5.05 -36.37 39.02
C ALA A 1139 -4.17 -35.51 39.95
N SER A 1140 -2.85 -35.73 39.93
CA SER A 1140 -1.86 -34.95 40.69
C SER A 1140 -1.61 -33.53 40.16
N LEU A 1141 -2.05 -33.19 38.93
CA LEU A 1141 -1.74 -31.92 38.27
C LEU A 1141 -2.68 -30.79 38.71
N THR A 1142 -2.41 -30.24 39.90
CA THR A 1142 -3.22 -29.19 40.57
C THR A 1142 -3.41 -27.90 39.76
N SER A 1143 -2.47 -27.54 38.89
CA SER A 1143 -2.55 -26.35 38.04
C SER A 1143 -3.31 -26.53 36.71
N LEU A 1144 -3.70 -27.76 36.36
CA LEU A 1144 -4.29 -28.04 35.05
C LEU A 1144 -5.64 -27.32 34.87
N ARG A 1145 -5.88 -26.76 33.68
CA ARG A 1145 -7.11 -26.04 33.30
C ARG A 1145 -7.71 -26.56 31.99
N ARG A 1146 -6.86 -26.92 31.03
CA ARG A 1146 -7.25 -27.56 29.76
C ARG A 1146 -6.60 -28.93 29.63
N LEU A 1147 -7.43 -29.96 29.40
CA LEU A 1147 -6.99 -31.32 29.09
C LEU A 1147 -7.63 -31.72 27.76
N GLU A 1148 -6.81 -32.14 26.81
CA GLU A 1148 -7.26 -32.77 25.58
C GLU A 1148 -6.66 -34.17 25.52
N VAL A 1149 -7.49 -35.20 25.41
CA VAL A 1149 -7.06 -36.58 25.59
C VAL A 1149 -7.89 -37.52 24.72
N GLY A 1150 -7.24 -38.34 23.89
CA GLY A 1150 -7.99 -39.22 22.98
C GLY A 1150 -7.18 -40.00 21.94
N ASP A 1151 -7.90 -40.60 21.00
CA ASP A 1151 -7.39 -41.35 19.84
C ASP A 1151 -6.60 -42.62 20.23
N PHE A 1152 -7.07 -43.33 21.26
CA PHE A 1152 -6.41 -44.49 21.86
C PHE A 1152 -7.05 -45.82 21.40
N CYS A 1153 -6.23 -46.84 21.15
CA CYS A 1153 -6.68 -48.14 20.61
C CYS A 1153 -7.15 -49.15 21.67
N LYS A 1154 -6.84 -48.90 22.95
CA LYS A 1154 -7.30 -49.70 24.10
C LYS A 1154 -8.40 -48.95 24.84
N GLU A 1155 -9.27 -49.69 25.51
CA GLU A 1155 -10.20 -49.13 26.50
C GLU A 1155 -9.42 -48.72 27.76
N LEU A 1156 -10.03 -47.86 28.57
CA LEU A 1156 -9.45 -47.28 29.78
C LEU A 1156 -10.22 -47.79 31.00
N ASP A 1157 -9.54 -48.23 32.05
CA ASP A 1157 -10.22 -48.75 33.25
C ASP A 1157 -10.84 -47.64 34.12
N SER A 1158 -10.19 -46.47 34.19
CA SER A 1158 -10.69 -45.31 34.94
C SER A 1158 -10.15 -43.97 34.41
N PHE A 1159 -11.00 -42.94 34.38
CA PHE A 1159 -10.61 -41.59 33.96
C PHE A 1159 -10.16 -40.75 35.17
N PRO A 1160 -9.06 -39.95 35.09
CA PRO A 1160 -8.58 -39.14 36.20
C PRO A 1160 -9.58 -38.07 36.62
N VAL A 1161 -9.78 -37.92 37.94
CA VAL A 1161 -10.59 -36.85 38.53
C VAL A 1161 -9.70 -35.64 38.81
N ILE A 1162 -10.02 -34.51 38.18
CA ILE A 1162 -9.22 -33.26 38.17
C ILE A 1162 -10.18 -32.09 38.43
N PRO A 1163 -10.66 -31.86 39.68
CA PRO A 1163 -11.84 -31.00 39.95
C PRO A 1163 -11.72 -29.55 39.45
N GLN A 1164 -10.50 -29.03 39.34
CA GLN A 1164 -10.13 -27.71 38.83
C GLN A 1164 -10.21 -27.53 37.30
N LEU A 1165 -10.47 -28.60 36.55
CA LEU A 1165 -10.45 -28.59 35.09
C LEU A 1165 -11.59 -27.75 34.51
N GLN A 1166 -11.27 -26.84 33.57
CA GLN A 1166 -12.23 -25.91 32.95
C GLN A 1166 -12.60 -26.35 31.52
N THR A 1167 -11.66 -26.92 30.78
CA THR A 1167 -11.86 -27.38 29.40
C THR A 1167 -11.40 -28.83 29.25
N LEU A 1168 -12.31 -29.69 28.80
CA LEU A 1168 -12.03 -31.09 28.47
C LEU A 1168 -12.37 -31.34 26.99
N MET A 1169 -11.43 -31.87 26.24
CA MET A 1169 -11.67 -32.40 24.89
C MET A 1169 -11.36 -33.89 24.87
N LEU A 1170 -12.36 -34.70 24.54
CA LEU A 1170 -12.23 -36.13 24.33
C LEU A 1170 -12.28 -36.41 22.83
N SER A 1171 -11.40 -37.29 22.34
CA SER A 1171 -11.37 -37.69 20.95
C SER A 1171 -11.24 -39.22 20.82
N GLY A 1172 -11.84 -39.83 19.80
CA GLY A 1172 -11.42 -41.14 19.27
C GLY A 1172 -11.21 -42.25 20.31
N TRP A 1173 -12.28 -42.82 20.88
CA TRP A 1173 -12.20 -44.12 21.55
C TRP A 1173 -13.05 -45.15 20.76
N PRO A 1174 -12.48 -45.81 19.73
CA PRO A 1174 -13.24 -46.59 18.73
C PRO A 1174 -13.85 -47.90 19.24
N LYS A 1175 -13.74 -48.19 20.54
CA LYS A 1175 -14.39 -49.33 21.22
C LYS A 1175 -15.35 -48.91 22.33
N LEU A 1176 -15.30 -47.65 22.77
CA LEU A 1176 -15.97 -47.22 23.99
C LEU A 1176 -17.45 -46.92 23.73
N LYS A 1177 -18.33 -47.72 24.32
CA LYS A 1177 -19.79 -47.67 24.12
C LYS A 1177 -20.51 -46.57 24.93
N SER A 1178 -19.86 -46.04 25.97
CA SER A 1178 -20.34 -44.92 26.77
C SER A 1178 -19.17 -44.16 27.40
N LEU A 1179 -19.29 -42.84 27.50
CA LEU A 1179 -18.30 -42.00 28.19
C LEU A 1179 -18.20 -42.34 29.69
N HIS A 1180 -16.98 -42.26 30.23
CA HIS A 1180 -16.64 -42.62 31.61
C HIS A 1180 -17.43 -41.84 32.67
N GLU A 1181 -17.97 -42.56 33.65
CA GLU A 1181 -18.78 -41.94 34.70
C GLU A 1181 -17.98 -40.99 35.61
N GLN A 1182 -16.67 -41.22 35.81
CA GLN A 1182 -15.82 -40.34 36.62
C GLN A 1182 -15.82 -38.87 36.13
N ILE A 1183 -16.16 -38.61 34.87
CA ILE A 1183 -16.27 -37.27 34.26
C ILE A 1183 -17.34 -36.42 34.99
N GLN A 1184 -18.33 -37.04 35.65
CA GLN A 1184 -19.34 -36.32 36.44
C GLN A 1184 -18.76 -35.51 37.61
N HIS A 1185 -17.53 -35.80 38.04
CA HIS A 1185 -16.87 -35.13 39.16
C HIS A 1185 -16.11 -33.84 38.79
N PHE A 1186 -16.08 -33.44 37.50
CA PHE A 1186 -15.47 -32.17 37.06
C PHE A 1186 -16.36 -30.95 37.37
N THR A 1187 -16.42 -30.58 38.65
CA THR A 1187 -17.27 -29.47 39.14
C THR A 1187 -16.94 -28.09 38.54
N SER A 1188 -15.71 -27.88 38.07
CA SER A 1188 -15.28 -26.62 37.43
C SER A 1188 -15.45 -26.58 35.91
N LEU A 1189 -15.93 -27.66 35.27
CA LEU A 1189 -15.90 -27.78 33.81
C LEU A 1189 -16.86 -26.78 33.14
N THR A 1190 -16.34 -25.91 32.27
CA THR A 1190 -17.12 -24.92 31.51
C THR A 1190 -17.25 -25.30 30.04
N SER A 1191 -16.29 -26.03 29.47
CA SER A 1191 -16.33 -26.48 28.07
C SER A 1191 -16.01 -27.97 27.95
N LEU A 1192 -16.87 -28.71 27.25
CA LEU A 1192 -16.70 -30.11 26.90
C LEU A 1192 -16.80 -30.29 25.38
N ASN A 1193 -15.77 -30.85 24.75
CA ASN A 1193 -15.80 -31.29 23.35
C ASN A 1193 -15.70 -32.82 23.30
N ILE A 1194 -16.58 -33.45 22.52
CA ILE A 1194 -16.66 -34.90 22.28
C ILE A 1194 -16.52 -35.12 20.76
N ASN A 1195 -15.36 -35.65 20.34
CA ASN A 1195 -15.00 -35.83 18.93
C ASN A 1195 -14.79 -37.32 18.56
N SER A 1196 -15.27 -37.74 17.39
CA SER A 1196 -15.00 -39.10 16.83
C SER A 1196 -15.36 -40.26 17.77
N PHE A 1197 -16.57 -40.22 18.35
CA PHE A 1197 -17.13 -41.31 19.16
C PHE A 1197 -18.16 -42.13 18.37
N ASP A 1198 -17.69 -43.24 17.80
CA ASP A 1198 -18.48 -44.01 16.82
C ASP A 1198 -19.21 -45.24 17.39
N GLU A 1199 -18.86 -45.72 18.58
CA GLU A 1199 -19.61 -46.78 19.28
C GLU A 1199 -20.64 -46.23 20.30
N VAL A 1200 -20.69 -44.91 20.51
CA VAL A 1200 -21.60 -44.27 21.47
C VAL A 1200 -22.92 -43.89 20.81
N GLU A 1201 -23.99 -44.67 21.04
CA GLU A 1201 -25.33 -44.33 20.52
C GLU A 1201 -26.04 -43.21 21.30
N SER A 1202 -25.71 -43.02 22.58
CA SER A 1202 -26.37 -42.07 23.48
C SER A 1202 -25.40 -41.42 24.46
N LEU A 1203 -25.52 -40.11 24.67
CA LEU A 1203 -24.80 -39.46 25.78
C LEU A 1203 -25.44 -39.83 27.14
N PRO A 1204 -24.64 -40.06 28.19
CA PRO A 1204 -25.11 -40.58 29.47
C PRO A 1204 -25.83 -39.55 30.35
N GLU A 1205 -26.73 -40.03 31.23
CA GLU A 1205 -27.52 -39.20 32.16
C GLU A 1205 -26.68 -38.37 33.12
N TRP A 1206 -25.49 -38.85 33.52
CA TRP A 1206 -24.60 -38.12 34.44
C TRP A 1206 -24.15 -36.77 33.88
N LEU A 1207 -24.23 -36.55 32.55
CA LEU A 1207 -23.93 -35.25 31.93
C LEU A 1207 -24.75 -34.12 32.56
N GLY A 1208 -25.99 -34.41 32.99
CA GLY A 1208 -26.87 -33.46 33.70
C GLY A 1208 -26.42 -33.08 35.12
N SER A 1209 -25.34 -33.64 35.64
CA SER A 1209 -24.72 -33.23 36.92
C SER A 1209 -23.68 -32.12 36.76
N VAL A 1210 -23.12 -31.93 35.55
CA VAL A 1210 -22.01 -31.01 35.24
C VAL A 1210 -22.52 -29.57 35.13
N SER A 1211 -23.10 -29.05 36.21
CA SER A 1211 -23.83 -27.77 36.29
C SER A 1211 -22.99 -26.51 35.99
N SER A 1212 -21.66 -26.64 35.85
CA SER A 1212 -20.77 -25.56 35.43
C SER A 1212 -20.64 -25.41 33.91
N LEU A 1213 -21.12 -26.39 33.13
CA LEU A 1213 -20.93 -26.45 31.69
C LEU A 1213 -21.66 -25.29 30.98
N THR A 1214 -20.91 -24.50 30.21
CA THR A 1214 -21.42 -23.37 29.41
C THR A 1214 -21.39 -23.65 27.90
N VAL A 1215 -20.50 -24.51 27.44
CA VAL A 1215 -20.32 -24.91 26.05
C VAL A 1215 -20.23 -26.44 25.94
N LEU A 1216 -21.05 -27.02 25.06
CA LEU A 1216 -20.96 -28.42 24.66
C LEU A 1216 -20.75 -28.53 23.14
N ILE A 1217 -19.71 -29.24 22.72
CA ILE A 1217 -19.33 -29.44 21.31
C ILE A 1217 -19.34 -30.94 21.01
N ILE A 1218 -19.94 -31.32 19.89
CA ILE A 1218 -20.05 -32.71 19.42
C ILE A 1218 -19.67 -32.76 17.93
N GLU A 1219 -18.58 -33.46 17.63
CA GLU A 1219 -17.98 -33.53 16.30
C GLU A 1219 -17.74 -34.97 15.86
N LEU A 1220 -17.95 -35.29 14.58
CA LEU A 1220 -17.56 -36.57 13.95
C LEU A 1220 -18.07 -37.86 14.65
N CYS A 1221 -19.09 -37.80 15.49
CA CYS A 1221 -19.64 -38.98 16.19
C CYS A 1221 -20.70 -39.66 15.32
N HIS A 1222 -20.34 -40.73 14.60
CA HIS A 1222 -21.14 -41.23 13.48
C HIS A 1222 -22.35 -42.10 13.86
N ASN A 1223 -22.41 -42.69 15.06
CA ASN A 1223 -23.60 -43.42 15.54
C ASN A 1223 -24.41 -42.70 16.62
N LEU A 1224 -23.99 -41.51 17.09
CA LEU A 1224 -24.67 -40.81 18.17
C LEU A 1224 -26.09 -40.36 17.74
N LYS A 1225 -27.11 -40.92 18.42
CA LYS A 1225 -28.53 -40.80 18.09
C LYS A 1225 -29.35 -40.10 19.19
N TYR A 1226 -28.94 -40.19 20.45
CA TYR A 1226 -29.73 -39.71 21.59
C TYR A 1226 -28.95 -38.78 22.51
N LEU A 1227 -29.59 -37.70 22.95
CA LEU A 1227 -29.17 -36.91 24.10
C LEU A 1227 -29.67 -37.56 25.42
N PRO A 1228 -29.18 -37.13 26.59
CA PRO A 1228 -29.71 -37.56 27.89
C PRO A 1228 -31.20 -37.22 28.06
N SER A 1229 -31.80 -37.62 29.17
CA SER A 1229 -33.18 -37.29 29.51
C SER A 1229 -33.43 -35.79 29.51
N ARG A 1230 -34.69 -35.40 29.29
CA ARG A 1230 -35.09 -33.99 29.35
C ARG A 1230 -34.78 -33.38 30.72
N GLN A 1231 -34.89 -34.16 31.80
CA GLN A 1231 -34.55 -33.74 33.15
C GLN A 1231 -33.05 -33.48 33.31
N ALA A 1232 -32.18 -34.37 32.82
CA ALA A 1232 -30.74 -34.16 32.84
C ALA A 1232 -30.32 -32.92 32.03
N MET A 1233 -30.84 -32.76 30.81
CA MET A 1233 -30.54 -31.59 29.97
C MET A 1233 -31.07 -30.27 30.57
N GLN A 1234 -32.15 -30.29 31.36
CA GLN A 1234 -32.67 -29.11 32.06
C GLN A 1234 -31.89 -28.72 33.32
N ARG A 1235 -31.09 -29.63 33.90
CA ARG A 1235 -30.19 -29.32 35.04
C ARG A 1235 -28.95 -28.53 34.60
N LEU A 1236 -28.62 -28.52 33.31
CA LEU A 1236 -27.51 -27.76 32.72
C LEU A 1236 -27.85 -26.26 32.57
N THR A 1237 -28.24 -25.61 33.67
CA THR A 1237 -28.76 -24.22 33.69
C THR A 1237 -27.77 -23.16 33.23
N LYS A 1238 -26.46 -23.47 33.15
CA LYS A 1238 -25.42 -22.57 32.63
C LYS A 1238 -25.09 -22.79 31.15
N LEU A 1239 -25.64 -23.83 30.49
CA LEU A 1239 -25.32 -24.19 29.11
C LEU A 1239 -25.86 -23.13 28.14
N ARG A 1240 -24.96 -22.33 27.57
CA ARG A 1240 -25.29 -21.24 26.64
C ARG A 1240 -25.26 -21.69 25.19
N SER A 1241 -24.34 -22.61 24.87
CA SER A 1241 -24.06 -23.02 23.51
C SER A 1241 -23.94 -24.53 23.35
N LEU A 1242 -24.61 -25.06 22.33
CA LEU A 1242 -24.48 -26.45 21.88
C LEU A 1242 -24.21 -26.48 20.37
N TYR A 1243 -23.05 -27.04 20.01
CA TYR A 1243 -22.59 -27.15 18.63
C TYR A 1243 -22.52 -28.63 18.22
N ILE A 1244 -23.21 -29.00 17.13
CA ILE A 1244 -23.20 -30.37 16.59
C ILE A 1244 -22.95 -30.31 15.08
N CYS A 1245 -21.86 -30.92 14.60
CA CYS A 1245 -21.45 -30.83 13.20
C CYS A 1245 -20.92 -32.15 12.62
N CYS A 1246 -20.37 -32.09 11.39
CA CYS A 1246 -19.74 -33.21 10.68
C CYS A 1246 -20.63 -34.46 10.57
N ASP A 1247 -21.86 -34.27 10.06
CA ASP A 1247 -22.86 -35.31 9.72
C ASP A 1247 -23.25 -36.32 10.81
N CYS A 1248 -22.98 -36.01 12.08
CA CYS A 1248 -23.52 -36.74 13.24
C CYS A 1248 -25.06 -36.95 13.12
N PRO A 1249 -25.60 -38.19 13.30
CA PRO A 1249 -27.02 -38.47 13.12
C PRO A 1249 -27.94 -37.62 14.01
N LEU A 1250 -27.44 -37.27 15.20
CA LEU A 1250 -28.08 -36.41 16.18
C LEU A 1250 -28.54 -35.06 15.58
N ILE A 1251 -27.82 -34.52 14.58
CA ILE A 1251 -28.17 -33.28 13.87
C ILE A 1251 -29.57 -33.35 13.27
N LYS A 1252 -29.96 -34.48 12.67
CA LYS A 1252 -31.31 -34.64 12.06
C LYS A 1252 -32.39 -34.69 13.13
N ARG A 1253 -32.10 -35.33 14.28
CA ARG A 1253 -33.02 -35.53 15.40
C ARG A 1253 -33.17 -34.29 16.30
N CYS A 1254 -32.17 -33.40 16.30
CA CYS A 1254 -32.12 -32.13 17.03
C CYS A 1254 -32.62 -30.92 16.22
N ARG A 1255 -33.10 -31.07 14.99
CA ARG A 1255 -33.75 -29.96 14.27
C ARG A 1255 -35.11 -29.63 14.89
N LYS A 1256 -35.60 -28.39 14.70
CA LYS A 1256 -36.95 -27.97 15.13
C LYS A 1256 -38.01 -28.95 14.61
N GLY A 1257 -38.77 -29.54 15.51
CA GLY A 1257 -39.77 -30.60 15.22
C GLY A 1257 -39.25 -32.04 15.29
N GLY A 1258 -37.94 -32.26 15.48
CA GLY A 1258 -37.34 -33.58 15.71
C GLY A 1258 -37.49 -34.07 17.15
N PRO A 1259 -37.33 -35.38 17.40
CA PRO A 1259 -37.61 -36.00 18.70
C PRO A 1259 -36.71 -35.54 19.85
N GLU A 1260 -35.49 -35.07 19.57
CA GLU A 1260 -34.57 -34.58 20.61
C GLU A 1260 -34.74 -33.06 20.86
N TRP A 1261 -35.43 -32.31 19.98
CA TRP A 1261 -35.61 -30.86 20.10
C TRP A 1261 -36.15 -30.40 21.47
N PRO A 1262 -37.15 -31.06 22.10
CA PRO A 1262 -37.66 -30.66 23.42
C PRO A 1262 -36.66 -30.77 24.58
N LYS A 1263 -35.51 -31.43 24.36
CA LYS A 1263 -34.40 -31.54 25.32
C LYS A 1263 -33.43 -30.35 25.23
N ILE A 1264 -33.37 -29.65 24.10
CA ILE A 1264 -32.37 -28.59 23.82
C ILE A 1264 -32.97 -27.23 23.50
N SER A 1265 -34.30 -27.13 23.32
CA SER A 1265 -35.00 -25.90 22.91
C SER A 1265 -34.89 -24.71 23.87
N HIS A 1266 -34.21 -24.87 25.01
CA HIS A 1266 -33.94 -23.83 26.00
C HIS A 1266 -32.52 -23.25 25.90
N ILE A 1267 -31.63 -23.84 25.08
CA ILE A 1267 -30.24 -23.41 24.91
C ILE A 1267 -30.20 -22.21 23.94
N PRO A 1268 -29.59 -21.07 24.31
CA PRO A 1268 -29.57 -19.86 23.49
C PRO A 1268 -28.89 -19.97 22.12
N ASP A 1269 -27.68 -20.57 22.04
CA ASP A 1269 -26.93 -20.71 20.79
C ASP A 1269 -26.86 -22.19 20.36
N LEU A 1270 -27.38 -22.47 19.17
CA LEU A 1270 -27.58 -23.82 18.64
C LEU A 1270 -27.14 -23.87 17.18
N SER A 1271 -25.90 -24.33 16.92
CA SER A 1271 -25.44 -24.62 15.55
C SER A 1271 -25.56 -26.11 15.25
N LEU A 1272 -26.29 -26.42 14.18
CA LEU A 1272 -26.55 -27.77 13.71
C LEU A 1272 -26.10 -27.90 12.25
N GLY A 1273 -24.97 -28.56 12.03
CA GLY A 1273 -24.42 -28.86 10.69
C GLY A 1273 -23.72 -27.70 9.99
N LYS A 1274 -23.31 -26.63 10.69
CA LYS A 1274 -22.38 -25.62 10.18
C LYS A 1274 -21.33 -25.26 11.22
N TYR A 1275 -20.07 -25.48 10.89
CA TYR A 1275 -18.95 -24.97 11.67
C TYR A 1275 -18.80 -23.46 11.43
N LYS A 1276 -18.77 -22.69 12.51
CA LYS A 1276 -18.01 -21.43 12.58
C LYS A 1276 -16.82 -21.76 13.47
N GLU A 1277 -15.61 -21.38 13.06
CA GLU A 1277 -14.46 -21.51 13.94
C GLU A 1277 -14.69 -20.65 15.19
N LEU A 1278 -14.72 -21.30 16.36
CA LEU A 1278 -14.88 -20.68 17.66
C LEU A 1278 -13.56 -20.81 18.40
N THR A 1279 -12.91 -19.68 18.66
CA THR A 1279 -11.71 -19.61 19.49
C THR A 1279 -12.10 -19.73 20.96
N VAL A 1280 -11.83 -20.89 21.54
CA VAL A 1280 -12.00 -21.23 22.97
C VAL A 1280 -10.64 -21.41 23.63
#